data_AF-A0A962YTB2-F1
#
_entry.id   AF-A0A962YTB2-F1
#
_cell.length_a   1.000
_cell.length_b   1.000
_cell.length_c   1.000
_cell.angle_alpha   90.00
_cell.angle_beta   90.00
_cell.angle_gamma   90.00
#
_symmetry.space_group_name_H-M   'P 1'
#
loop_
_entity.id
_entity.type
_entity.pdbx_description
1 polymer ?
#
loop_
_entity_poly.entity_id
_entity_poly.type
_entity_poly.pdbx_seq_one_letter_code
_entity_poly.pdbx_strand_id
1 'polypeptide(L)'
;MQALNPAQLITAVANDSSLLDDSQTRKRHEQLLAHASVCSYCGVGCPYTVETDARGKPRIYPLSPLGLCVKGKTSLQTGSDQERAARLAKRGLPDDRIRAPMIRGHDGKMREVSWDEALDRAAWLFLHAREWVGPDAVAVYGNGQKTIEAIWMASLYKLVFKLPTMGANSEHCLTSAGAAHTLNFGNEASFTWRQFEELELCDVAILHGTNAFVTFPQAYEKLKRNGAAVKVVIDPTRSDTASDLEHSDPRTMHIRFRQGGDALFNLAVSRVIFENAWDDQDSLSRRVDPDSLAALRELCATPRCQPDEAARRIALPGQNPEELAATIRRYAELIAKPRDGYRPKLAFVSSMGINQSTGSYGFSTNLNLLLLTGNVGRRGAGSLRIAGQSNATSELMMGFNSRRLLFNLDPSQAEHRAALAEVLDLPETNIPAHQGTPVAHMADDDRLYCFIFIGTQMTKNMPRVGYWSRRLGRAFNIVIDSFLGEGVLEHADVLLPSYTYTERTGVIQRGDRTLQLQQQISQPPALAWSDSKILARLALKIAERLRDPDTAELNELDPDVVHRTFARYLDDQGEAVPARIFDHLVAVNRQLNMYSRLEDASGTPISHDMLRQHGGSGVQWGGNGRYQDADGQGAIFPSLNRNTLNRARLVRPPDEFLDRLEAPLPPGTLSLISGRGRPGRRATQGRARYNSGIKTLPIYGLDPDEHYVEIHPKAAAELGLSENEPVRLLSDHGVVVALVTYNDRIANGTVFIDFVPGEVNRLTNYVEADQFTHQSLIKRTPVQLRALRPMEMALWQAPNRATLINAVETVFADWRRTFPNDEDWLASQRDTPDELHWLPPEQLRNPSDDDAVKLSEAVGALTVFFQRYMADAHYKKVAGSILHALEGTTRDRFLRVFLPLLRRLDYQNVLHTILADMVGSVSVVDQSGAIAELDLLTAHKSAVLEFKEEIVAIQLFIAIKRGLELLYGLDTQVCRDDLAFVSGVAIPCAGDVPAHFLGISPADLGAALLVHSRAIGNSALIIVDRKQNRAVRVDVVTGVLPKDPELARLRGLVINHKRTASGRQHRRFFDRLGELIVDYVRTGDENFKLSGPVSLDWEEYRSKLSFSPANRRGFAQHLVNQQVSFDLANALVTLGVLDLERDHEALEQIRTNPCQDAAKAAVFDHDQLYAGTLGERVDRVVKSIIEPVLANDGGKLDILAIDESVGELHVRFVGSCANCPYSLLSMEQIVKPTLLTIPGVRRVVHRAKARKAELALNFAEDASPMAQTL
;
A
#
# COMPACT_ATOMS: atom_id res chain seq x y z
N MET A 1 22.65 -50.83 6.64
CA MET A 1 21.53 -49.85 6.72
C MET A 1 21.57 -48.99 7.98
N GLN A 2 21.66 -49.54 9.19
CA GLN A 2 21.70 -48.72 10.42
C GLN A 2 22.88 -47.74 10.54
N ALA A 3 24.05 -48.07 9.97
CA ALA A 3 25.22 -47.20 9.96
C ALA A 3 25.12 -46.03 8.95
N LEU A 4 24.16 -46.07 8.03
CA LEU A 4 23.94 -44.97 7.09
C LEU A 4 23.43 -43.75 7.84
N ASN A 5 23.92 -42.57 7.46
CA ASN A 5 23.34 -41.33 7.93
C ASN A 5 21.92 -41.13 7.33
N PRO A 6 21.09 -40.24 7.89
CA PRO A 6 19.71 -40.06 7.43
C PRO A 6 19.55 -39.80 5.93
N ALA A 7 20.43 -38.99 5.33
CA ALA A 7 20.37 -38.68 3.90
C ALA A 7 20.71 -39.90 3.03
N GLN A 8 21.76 -40.64 3.42
CA GLN A 8 22.16 -41.87 2.74
C GLN A 8 21.07 -42.94 2.81
N LEU A 9 20.39 -43.05 3.95
CA LEU A 9 19.29 -44.00 4.13
C LEU A 9 18.10 -43.68 3.23
N ILE A 10 17.61 -42.43 3.25
CA ILE A 10 16.51 -41.99 2.39
C ILE A 10 16.87 -42.18 0.90
N THR A 11 18.10 -41.81 0.52
CA THR A 11 18.56 -41.99 -0.87
C THR A 11 18.66 -43.46 -1.27
N ALA A 12 19.18 -44.31 -0.39
CA ALA A 12 19.30 -45.75 -0.66
C ALA A 12 17.93 -46.40 -0.86
N VAL A 13 16.96 -46.09 0.01
CA VAL A 13 15.58 -46.59 -0.11
C VAL A 13 14.88 -46.06 -1.37
N ALA A 14 15.12 -44.80 -1.75
CA ALA A 14 14.57 -44.24 -2.98
C ALA A 14 15.13 -44.94 -4.24
N ASN A 15 16.38 -45.40 -4.19
CA ASN A 15 17.00 -46.15 -5.30
C ASN A 15 16.61 -47.63 -5.32
N ASP A 16 16.35 -48.23 -4.16
CA ASP A 16 15.98 -49.64 -4.01
C ASP A 16 14.95 -49.81 -2.89
N SER A 17 13.68 -49.92 -3.29
CA SER A 17 12.57 -50.07 -2.35
C SER A 17 12.55 -51.42 -1.63
N SER A 18 13.25 -52.45 -2.13
CA SER A 18 13.34 -53.76 -1.47
C SER A 18 14.06 -53.69 -0.12
N LEU A 19 14.85 -52.64 0.11
CA LEU A 19 15.47 -52.35 1.41
C LEU A 19 14.44 -52.16 2.53
N LEU A 20 13.17 -51.86 2.19
CA LEU A 20 12.08 -51.76 3.13
C LEU A 20 11.53 -53.13 3.59
N ASP A 21 11.97 -54.25 3.01
CA ASP A 21 11.62 -55.60 3.49
C ASP A 21 12.22 -55.88 4.88
N ASP A 22 13.37 -55.25 5.19
CA ASP A 22 13.91 -55.23 6.54
C ASP A 22 13.09 -54.29 7.44
N SER A 23 12.42 -54.88 8.44
CA SER A 23 11.54 -54.17 9.37
C SER A 23 12.20 -53.00 10.11
N GLN A 24 13.49 -53.12 10.44
CA GLN A 24 14.22 -52.06 11.14
C GLN A 24 14.53 -50.88 10.21
N THR A 25 14.96 -51.18 8.99
CA THR A 25 15.19 -50.20 7.93
C THR A 25 13.90 -49.45 7.58
N ARG A 26 12.79 -50.18 7.43
CA ARG A 26 11.46 -49.59 7.20
C ARG A 26 11.07 -48.62 8.31
N LYS A 27 11.12 -49.06 9.57
CA LYS A 27 10.75 -48.24 10.73
C LYS A 27 11.60 -46.97 10.82
N ARG A 28 12.93 -47.08 10.61
CA ARG A 28 13.82 -45.91 10.64
C ARG A 28 13.53 -44.97 9.46
N HIS A 29 13.31 -45.50 8.26
CA HIS A 29 12.97 -44.69 7.09
C HIS A 29 11.66 -43.91 7.30
N GLU A 30 10.61 -44.58 7.78
CA GLU A 30 9.33 -43.93 8.13
C GLU A 30 9.51 -42.83 9.19
N GLN A 31 10.32 -43.06 10.22
CA GLN A 31 10.63 -42.05 11.24
C GLN A 31 11.35 -40.83 10.65
N LEU A 32 12.31 -41.04 9.72
CA LEU A 32 13.01 -39.96 9.07
C LEU A 32 12.11 -39.15 8.14
N LEU A 33 11.22 -39.82 7.39
CA LEU A 33 10.23 -39.14 6.55
C LEU A 33 9.18 -38.40 7.39
N ALA A 34 8.77 -38.93 8.53
CA ALA A 34 7.84 -38.27 9.46
C ALA A 34 8.38 -36.93 10.01
N HIS A 35 9.71 -36.75 10.02
CA HIS A 35 10.38 -35.51 10.45
C HIS A 35 11.12 -34.78 9.32
N ALA A 36 10.95 -35.22 8.07
CA ALA A 36 11.53 -34.55 6.91
C ALA A 36 10.79 -33.23 6.65
N SER A 37 11.53 -32.13 6.61
CA SER A 37 11.01 -30.78 6.45
C SER A 37 11.96 -29.94 5.61
N VAL A 38 11.61 -28.66 5.43
CA VAL A 38 12.31 -27.77 4.50
C VAL A 38 12.62 -26.43 5.15
N CYS A 39 13.81 -25.92 4.85
CA CYS A 39 14.30 -24.63 5.31
C CYS A 39 13.39 -23.50 4.84
N SER A 40 12.90 -22.68 5.79
CA SER A 40 11.88 -21.65 5.54
C SER A 40 12.45 -20.23 5.36
N TYR A 41 13.74 -20.13 5.01
CA TYR A 41 14.45 -18.85 4.86
C TYR A 41 14.40 -18.35 3.41
N CYS A 42 15.36 -18.74 2.55
CA CYS A 42 15.41 -18.30 1.16
C CYS A 42 14.72 -19.28 0.20
N GLY A 43 14.41 -18.83 -1.02
CA GLY A 43 13.70 -19.59 -2.06
C GLY A 43 14.45 -20.81 -2.63
N VAL A 44 15.59 -21.21 -2.05
CA VAL A 44 16.31 -22.45 -2.40
C VAL A 44 15.61 -23.68 -1.81
N GLY A 45 14.95 -23.56 -0.66
CA GLY A 45 14.19 -24.66 -0.06
C GLY A 45 15.04 -25.88 0.30
N CYS A 46 16.11 -25.70 1.08
CA CYS A 46 17.01 -26.80 1.43
C CYS A 46 16.32 -27.85 2.33
N PRO A 47 16.29 -29.14 1.96
CA PRO A 47 15.64 -30.19 2.74
C PRO A 47 16.50 -30.68 3.91
N TYR A 48 15.83 -31.06 4.99
CA TYR A 48 16.46 -31.66 6.18
C TYR A 48 15.49 -32.61 6.89
N THR A 49 16.00 -33.44 7.79
CA THR A 49 15.19 -34.21 8.74
C THR A 49 15.71 -34.00 10.15
N VAL A 50 14.92 -34.39 11.16
CA VAL A 50 15.29 -34.33 12.57
C VAL A 50 15.36 -35.74 13.13
N GLU A 51 16.48 -36.08 13.77
CA GLU A 51 16.66 -37.32 14.51
C GLU A 51 17.07 -36.96 15.95
N THR A 52 16.60 -37.75 16.92
CA THR A 52 16.97 -37.57 18.32
C THR A 52 18.29 -38.26 18.58
N ASP A 53 19.25 -37.57 19.19
CA ASP A 53 20.53 -38.17 19.53
C ASP A 53 20.47 -39.04 20.79
N ALA A 54 21.57 -39.73 21.10
CA ALA A 54 21.68 -40.63 22.25
C ALA A 54 21.43 -39.94 23.61
N ARG A 55 21.42 -38.60 23.67
CA ARG A 55 21.13 -37.82 24.88
C ARG A 55 19.69 -37.30 24.92
N GLY A 56 18.84 -37.73 23.98
CA GLY A 56 17.46 -37.28 23.87
C GLY A 56 17.30 -35.91 23.21
N LYS A 57 18.35 -35.35 22.58
CA LYS A 57 18.28 -34.01 21.97
C LYS A 57 17.98 -34.09 20.47
N PRO A 58 16.99 -33.34 19.94
CA PRO A 58 16.74 -33.29 18.50
C PRO A 58 17.91 -32.63 17.76
N ARG A 59 18.33 -33.23 16.65
CA ARG A 59 19.38 -32.72 15.76
C ARG A 59 18.90 -32.67 14.32
N ILE A 60 19.23 -31.57 13.64
CA ILE A 60 18.95 -31.38 12.21
C ILE A 60 20.01 -32.10 11.39
N TYR A 61 19.57 -32.92 10.43
CA TYR A 61 20.39 -33.58 9.43
C TYR A 61 20.03 -33.08 8.03
N PRO A 62 20.98 -32.50 7.26
CA PRO A 62 20.73 -32.11 5.88
C PRO A 62 20.40 -33.34 5.03
N LEU A 63 19.41 -33.23 4.16
CA LEU A 63 19.10 -34.27 3.16
C LEU A 63 19.73 -33.96 1.80
N SER A 64 20.16 -32.72 1.58
CA SER A 64 20.94 -32.34 0.40
C SER A 64 22.44 -32.62 0.60
N PRO A 65 23.16 -33.12 -0.43
CA PRO A 65 24.62 -33.29 -0.39
C PRO A 65 25.40 -31.96 -0.36
N LEU A 66 24.72 -30.82 -0.50
CA LEU A 66 25.32 -29.49 -0.30
C LEU A 66 25.32 -29.09 1.19
N GLY A 67 24.55 -29.79 2.02
CA GLY A 67 24.37 -29.47 3.43
C GLY A 67 23.33 -28.37 3.66
N LEU A 68 23.51 -27.62 4.75
CA LEU A 68 22.70 -26.46 5.09
C LEU A 68 23.62 -25.27 5.36
N CYS A 69 23.19 -24.08 4.94
CA CYS A 69 23.77 -22.85 5.48
C CYS A 69 23.43 -22.72 6.97
N VAL A 70 24.09 -21.79 7.64
CA VAL A 70 23.93 -21.67 9.09
C VAL A 70 22.49 -21.39 9.54
N LYS A 71 21.70 -20.65 8.75
CA LYS A 71 20.27 -20.42 9.01
C LYS A 71 19.48 -21.73 9.05
N GLY A 72 19.73 -22.61 8.07
CA GLY A 72 19.12 -23.94 8.04
C GLY A 72 19.53 -24.77 9.27
N LYS A 73 20.83 -24.78 9.60
CA LYS A 73 21.37 -25.51 10.76
C LYS A 73 20.80 -25.06 12.11
N THR A 74 20.33 -23.82 12.22
CA THR A 74 19.77 -23.26 13.45
C THR A 74 18.24 -23.20 13.46
N SER A 75 17.56 -23.88 12.52
CA SER A 75 16.09 -23.74 12.36
C SER A 75 15.30 -24.09 13.63
N LEU A 76 15.66 -25.18 14.32
CA LEU A 76 15.03 -25.54 15.61
C LEU A 76 15.26 -24.46 16.67
N GLN A 77 16.43 -23.81 16.69
CA GLN A 77 16.79 -22.79 17.68
C GLN A 77 16.05 -21.47 17.46
N THR A 78 15.55 -21.22 16.26
CA THR A 78 14.90 -19.95 15.89
C THR A 78 13.39 -20.10 15.74
N GLY A 79 12.90 -21.30 15.40
CA GLY A 79 11.48 -21.58 15.18
C GLY A 79 10.76 -22.31 16.32
N SER A 80 11.44 -23.15 17.10
CA SER A 80 10.78 -23.87 18.21
C SER A 80 10.54 -22.94 19.39
N ASP A 81 9.32 -22.92 19.94
CA ASP A 81 8.96 -22.17 21.15
C ASP A 81 9.96 -22.41 22.30
N GLN A 82 10.22 -23.68 22.61
CA GLN A 82 11.04 -24.09 23.76
C GLN A 82 12.54 -23.77 23.56
N GLU A 83 13.12 -24.19 22.43
CA GLU A 83 14.56 -24.00 22.19
C GLU A 83 14.90 -22.52 21.95
N ARG A 84 13.98 -21.75 21.35
CA ARG A 84 14.15 -20.31 21.18
C ARG A 84 14.13 -19.61 22.53
N ALA A 85 13.12 -19.84 23.36
CA ALA A 85 13.01 -19.22 24.69
C ALA A 85 14.25 -19.51 25.56
N ALA A 86 14.68 -20.77 25.62
CA ALA A 86 15.89 -21.15 26.36
C ALA A 86 17.15 -20.44 25.84
N ARG A 87 17.24 -20.21 24.54
CA ARG A 87 18.37 -19.54 23.91
C ARG A 87 18.36 -18.03 24.11
N LEU A 88 17.20 -17.39 24.11
CA LEU A 88 17.04 -15.96 24.44
C LEU A 88 17.40 -15.72 25.90
N ALA A 89 16.88 -16.55 26.81
CA ALA A 89 17.21 -16.48 28.24
C ALA A 89 18.72 -16.62 28.50
N LYS A 90 19.40 -17.57 27.83
CA LYS A 90 20.86 -17.74 27.92
C LYS A 90 21.64 -16.50 27.45
N ARG A 91 21.06 -15.66 26.61
CA ARG A 91 21.64 -14.41 26.11
C ARG A 91 21.18 -13.18 26.91
N GLY A 92 20.36 -13.35 27.95
CA GLY A 92 19.77 -12.24 28.70
C GLY A 92 18.76 -11.43 27.88
N LEU A 93 18.14 -12.02 26.87
CA LEU A 93 17.16 -11.36 26.00
C LEU A 93 15.74 -11.73 26.41
N PRO A 94 14.78 -10.79 26.31
CA PRO A 94 13.37 -11.08 26.57
C PRO A 94 12.83 -12.08 25.55
N ASP A 95 11.87 -12.89 25.99
CA ASP A 95 11.11 -13.77 25.11
C ASP A 95 10.10 -12.96 24.29
N ASP A 96 10.06 -13.25 22.99
CA ASP A 96 9.24 -12.55 22.01
C ASP A 96 8.12 -13.42 21.42
N ARG A 97 7.88 -14.65 21.91
CA ARG A 97 6.79 -15.50 21.39
C ARG A 97 5.41 -14.99 21.83
N ILE A 98 4.50 -14.87 20.86
CA ILE A 98 3.07 -14.64 21.11
C ILE A 98 2.40 -15.98 21.43
N ARG A 99 1.86 -16.14 22.65
CA ARG A 99 1.29 -17.42 23.13
C ARG A 99 -0.21 -17.41 23.36
N ALA A 100 -0.86 -16.24 23.39
CA ALA A 100 -2.31 -16.11 23.55
C ALA A 100 -2.84 -15.00 22.63
N PRO A 101 -4.13 -15.06 22.22
CA PRO A 101 -4.78 -13.93 21.56
C PRO A 101 -4.74 -12.71 22.46
N MET A 102 -4.49 -11.55 21.88
CA MET A 102 -4.51 -10.29 22.62
C MET A 102 -5.32 -9.26 21.88
N ILE A 103 -6.01 -8.41 22.62
CA ILE A 103 -6.64 -7.20 22.08
C ILE A 103 -6.07 -5.99 22.80
N ARG A 104 -6.02 -4.87 22.11
CA ARG A 104 -5.74 -3.61 22.77
C ARG A 104 -7.00 -3.15 23.52
N GLY A 105 -6.85 -2.79 24.79
CA GLY A 105 -7.90 -2.23 25.62
C GLY A 105 -7.99 -0.71 25.54
N HIS A 106 -9.03 -0.14 26.14
CA HIS A 106 -9.29 1.32 26.23
C HIS A 106 -8.25 2.10 27.05
N ASP A 107 -7.18 1.45 27.52
CA ASP A 107 -6.03 2.10 28.15
C ASP A 107 -4.80 2.07 27.21
N GLY A 108 -5.02 1.70 25.94
CA GLY A 108 -4.00 1.54 24.93
C GLY A 108 -3.08 0.33 25.13
N LYS A 109 -3.30 -0.52 26.15
CA LYS A 109 -2.44 -1.68 26.44
C LYS A 109 -2.99 -2.96 25.84
N MET A 110 -2.10 -3.87 25.46
CA MET A 110 -2.47 -5.20 24.99
C MET A 110 -2.83 -6.09 26.18
N ARG A 111 -3.99 -6.74 26.14
CA ARG A 111 -4.48 -7.69 27.14
C ARG A 111 -4.72 -9.04 26.49
N GLU A 112 -4.28 -10.11 27.14
CA GLU A 112 -4.62 -11.48 26.74
C GLU A 112 -6.13 -11.73 26.90
N VAL A 113 -6.72 -12.37 25.91
CA VAL A 113 -8.16 -12.67 25.84
C VAL A 113 -8.41 -14.07 25.29
N SER A 114 -9.67 -14.50 25.38
CA SER A 114 -10.10 -15.73 24.71
C SER A 114 -10.04 -15.58 23.18
N TRP A 115 -9.95 -16.72 22.48
CA TRP A 115 -10.04 -16.73 21.01
C TRP A 115 -11.35 -16.16 20.50
N ASP A 116 -12.48 -16.48 21.14
CA ASP A 116 -13.77 -15.97 20.71
C ASP A 116 -13.84 -14.44 20.84
N GLU A 117 -13.36 -13.85 21.94
CA GLU A 117 -13.28 -12.40 22.13
C GLU A 117 -12.37 -11.72 21.09
N ALA A 118 -11.20 -12.31 20.81
CA ALA A 118 -10.27 -11.77 19.81
C ALA A 118 -10.83 -11.84 18.38
N LEU A 119 -11.44 -12.97 17.99
CA LEU A 119 -12.07 -13.13 16.68
C LEU A 119 -13.30 -12.24 16.53
N ASP A 120 -14.08 -12.09 17.60
CA ASP A 120 -15.23 -11.19 17.66
C ASP A 120 -14.80 -9.74 17.40
N ARG A 121 -13.75 -9.30 18.09
CA ARG A 121 -13.14 -7.98 17.89
C ARG A 121 -12.61 -7.80 16.48
N ALA A 122 -11.86 -8.76 15.95
CA ALA A 122 -11.31 -8.69 14.58
C ALA A 122 -12.42 -8.67 13.52
N ALA A 123 -13.46 -9.50 13.65
CA ALA A 123 -14.60 -9.52 12.75
C ALA A 123 -15.37 -8.19 12.77
N TRP A 124 -15.54 -7.62 13.97
CA TRP A 124 -16.14 -6.31 14.13
C TRP A 124 -15.31 -5.22 13.44
N LEU A 125 -13.99 -5.14 13.67
CA LEU A 125 -13.11 -4.16 13.04
C LEU A 125 -13.17 -4.24 11.51
N PHE A 126 -13.14 -5.46 10.97
CA PHE A 126 -13.20 -5.73 9.54
C PHE A 126 -14.51 -5.23 8.92
N LEU A 127 -15.66 -5.61 9.47
CA LEU A 127 -16.97 -5.20 8.96
C LEU A 127 -17.18 -3.70 9.16
N HIS A 128 -16.76 -3.17 10.31
CA HIS A 128 -16.96 -1.76 10.60
C HIS A 128 -16.21 -0.86 9.63
N ALA A 129 -14.96 -1.16 9.30
CA ALA A 129 -14.22 -0.38 8.29
C ALA A 129 -14.95 -0.38 6.92
N ARG A 130 -15.54 -1.51 6.54
CA ARG A 130 -16.29 -1.66 5.29
C ARG A 130 -17.62 -0.92 5.28
N GLU A 131 -18.34 -0.88 6.40
CA GLU A 131 -19.61 -0.13 6.52
C GLU A 131 -19.46 1.34 6.11
N TRP A 132 -18.29 1.94 6.36
CA TRP A 132 -18.04 3.36 6.08
C TRP A 132 -17.62 3.66 4.64
N VAL A 133 -16.73 2.85 4.07
CA VAL A 133 -16.04 3.18 2.80
C VAL A 133 -16.27 2.12 1.72
N GLY A 134 -16.79 0.95 2.09
CA GLY A 134 -16.94 -0.20 1.22
C GLY A 134 -15.72 -1.13 1.23
N PRO A 135 -15.61 -2.04 0.25
CA PRO A 135 -14.55 -3.05 0.22
C PRO A 135 -13.12 -2.48 0.12
N ASP A 136 -12.98 -1.28 -0.43
CA ASP A 136 -11.70 -0.55 -0.52
C ASP A 136 -11.14 -0.15 0.86
N ALA A 137 -11.93 -0.27 1.92
CA ALA A 137 -11.53 0.05 3.29
C ALA A 137 -10.49 -0.89 3.88
N VAL A 138 -10.37 -2.09 3.33
CA VAL A 138 -9.62 -3.18 3.94
C VAL A 138 -8.55 -3.70 3.00
N ALA A 139 -7.33 -3.82 3.50
CA ALA A 139 -6.23 -4.48 2.83
C ALA A 139 -5.78 -5.73 3.59
N VAL A 140 -5.43 -6.78 2.85
CA VAL A 140 -4.70 -7.94 3.40
C VAL A 140 -3.24 -7.81 2.96
N TYR A 141 -2.31 -7.83 3.92
CA TYR A 141 -0.88 -7.74 3.63
C TYR A 141 -0.10 -8.89 4.29
N GLY A 142 0.48 -9.78 3.48
CA GLY A 142 1.17 -10.97 4.00
C GLY A 142 2.60 -11.14 3.51
N ASN A 143 3.11 -12.37 3.54
CA ASN A 143 4.49 -12.66 3.19
C ASN A 143 4.73 -14.05 2.60
N GLY A 144 5.79 -14.13 1.78
CA GLY A 144 6.16 -15.32 1.01
C GLY A 144 6.87 -16.37 1.83
N GLN A 145 6.61 -16.43 3.13
CA GLN A 145 7.15 -17.44 4.01
C GLN A 145 6.04 -18.25 4.71
N LYS A 146 4.76 -17.98 4.41
CA LYS A 146 3.60 -18.80 4.79
C LYS A 146 3.44 -19.98 3.83
N THR A 147 2.69 -21.00 4.23
CA THR A 147 2.45 -22.17 3.37
C THR A 147 1.48 -21.80 2.24
N ILE A 148 1.46 -22.58 1.16
CA ILE A 148 0.56 -22.34 0.03
C ILE A 148 -0.90 -22.40 0.48
N GLU A 149 -1.24 -23.23 1.47
CA GLU A 149 -2.58 -23.33 2.05
C GLU A 149 -2.98 -22.05 2.77
N ALA A 150 -2.06 -21.43 3.53
CA ALA A 150 -2.33 -20.16 4.18
C ALA A 150 -2.46 -19.01 3.16
N ILE A 151 -1.61 -19.00 2.13
CA ILE A 151 -1.68 -18.03 1.02
C ILE A 151 -3.01 -18.18 0.28
N TRP A 152 -3.43 -19.42 -0.02
CA TRP A 152 -4.73 -19.71 -0.62
C TRP A 152 -5.90 -19.16 0.20
N MET A 153 -5.90 -19.43 1.51
CA MET A 153 -6.93 -18.93 2.42
C MET A 153 -6.97 -17.39 2.43
N ALA A 154 -5.81 -16.73 2.42
CA ALA A 154 -5.72 -15.28 2.33
C ALA A 154 -6.23 -14.77 0.97
N SER A 155 -5.86 -15.41 -0.14
CA SER A 155 -6.36 -15.05 -1.48
C SER A 155 -7.87 -15.21 -1.62
N LEU A 156 -8.50 -16.17 -0.93
CA LEU A 156 -9.96 -16.31 -0.91
C LEU A 156 -10.64 -15.10 -0.25
N TYR A 157 -10.00 -14.39 0.68
CA TYR A 157 -10.57 -13.14 1.22
C TYR A 157 -10.75 -12.09 0.13
N LYS A 158 -9.84 -12.02 -0.86
CA LYS A 158 -9.93 -11.13 -2.02
C LYS A 158 -11.26 -11.30 -2.74
N LEU A 159 -11.65 -12.56 -2.94
CA LEU A 159 -12.83 -12.93 -3.72
C LEU A 159 -14.08 -12.87 -2.84
N VAL A 160 -14.10 -13.61 -1.73
CA VAL A 160 -15.29 -13.74 -0.89
C VAL A 160 -15.74 -12.40 -0.32
N PHE A 161 -14.80 -11.54 0.08
CA PHE A 161 -15.11 -10.22 0.62
C PHE A 161 -14.98 -9.09 -0.40
N LYS A 162 -14.81 -9.41 -1.69
CA LYS A 162 -14.73 -8.42 -2.78
C LYS A 162 -13.62 -7.37 -2.55
N LEU A 163 -12.52 -7.74 -1.88
CA LEU A 163 -11.44 -6.82 -1.56
C LEU A 163 -10.56 -6.64 -2.81
N PRO A 164 -10.54 -5.47 -3.47
CA PRO A 164 -9.64 -5.28 -4.59
C PRO A 164 -8.19 -5.19 -4.08
N THR A 165 -7.99 -4.64 -2.88
CA THR A 165 -6.68 -4.31 -2.30
C THR A 165 -6.11 -5.45 -1.46
N MET A 166 -4.99 -5.99 -1.93
CA MET A 166 -4.23 -7.07 -1.28
C MET A 166 -2.77 -6.97 -1.72
N GLY A 167 -1.83 -7.26 -0.83
CA GLY A 167 -0.41 -7.20 -1.15
C GLY A 167 0.40 -8.18 -0.33
N ALA A 168 1.65 -8.36 -0.70
CA ALA A 168 2.58 -9.15 0.07
C ALA A 168 4.03 -8.74 -0.18
N ASN A 169 4.95 -9.24 0.65
CA ASN A 169 6.37 -8.93 0.51
C ASN A 169 6.95 -9.25 -0.88
N SER A 170 6.32 -10.15 -1.66
CA SER A 170 6.66 -10.40 -3.07
C SER A 170 6.57 -9.15 -3.95
N GLU A 171 5.71 -8.17 -3.63
CA GLU A 171 5.57 -6.91 -4.38
C GLU A 171 6.82 -6.03 -4.29
N HIS A 172 7.64 -6.21 -3.25
CA HIS A 172 8.95 -5.56 -3.16
C HIS A 172 10.07 -6.39 -3.78
N CYS A 173 9.82 -7.66 -4.14
CA CYS A 173 10.89 -8.63 -4.40
C CYS A 173 10.79 -9.23 -5.80
N LEU A 174 9.73 -9.99 -6.07
CA LEU A 174 9.68 -10.96 -7.16
C LEU A 174 8.73 -10.56 -8.30
N THR A 175 7.82 -9.60 -8.07
CA THR A 175 6.78 -9.20 -9.03
C THR A 175 7.33 -8.70 -10.36
N SER A 176 8.38 -7.87 -10.38
CA SER A 176 9.00 -7.40 -11.64
C SER A 176 9.56 -8.54 -12.48
N ALA A 177 10.20 -9.53 -11.85
CA ALA A 177 10.67 -10.73 -12.55
C ALA A 177 9.49 -11.58 -13.07
N GLY A 178 8.38 -11.57 -12.34
CA GLY A 178 7.09 -12.15 -12.72
C GLY A 178 6.54 -11.55 -14.00
N ALA A 179 6.34 -10.24 -13.98
CA ALA A 179 5.85 -9.47 -15.11
C ALA A 179 6.77 -9.61 -16.34
N ALA A 180 8.10 -9.59 -16.16
CA ALA A 180 9.04 -9.84 -17.26
C ALA A 180 8.83 -11.20 -17.95
N HIS A 181 8.62 -12.28 -17.18
CA HIS A 181 8.31 -13.57 -17.77
C HIS A 181 6.97 -13.54 -18.53
N THR A 182 5.97 -12.84 -18.00
CA THR A 182 4.69 -12.64 -18.71
C THR A 182 4.88 -11.85 -20.00
N LEU A 183 5.69 -10.79 -20.01
CA LEU A 183 5.97 -9.97 -21.20
C LEU A 183 6.69 -10.77 -22.29
N ASN A 184 7.71 -11.55 -21.91
CA ASN A 184 8.50 -12.32 -22.85
C ASN A 184 7.80 -13.61 -23.31
N PHE A 185 6.98 -14.23 -22.47
CA PHE A 185 6.53 -15.60 -22.69
C PHE A 185 5.02 -15.85 -22.50
N GLY A 186 4.28 -14.88 -21.98
CA GLY A 186 2.83 -15.02 -21.71
C GLY A 186 2.47 -15.74 -20.41
N ASN A 187 3.46 -16.07 -19.56
CA ASN A 187 3.21 -16.70 -18.26
C ASN A 187 4.23 -16.23 -17.20
N GLU A 188 3.76 -15.95 -15.99
CA GLU A 188 4.55 -15.45 -14.87
C GLU A 188 5.43 -16.54 -14.21
N ALA A 189 5.10 -17.83 -14.40
CA ALA A 189 5.86 -18.95 -13.84
C ALA A 189 7.24 -19.13 -14.50
N SER A 190 8.26 -19.51 -13.72
CA SER A 190 9.58 -19.85 -14.27
C SER A 190 9.55 -21.24 -14.91
N PHE A 191 9.29 -21.31 -16.21
CA PHE A 191 9.30 -22.58 -16.97
C PHE A 191 10.59 -22.79 -17.77
N THR A 192 11.51 -21.83 -17.75
CA THR A 192 12.79 -21.93 -18.46
C THR A 192 13.77 -22.93 -17.82
N TRP A 193 13.43 -23.49 -16.66
CA TRP A 193 14.20 -24.51 -15.95
C TRP A 193 13.38 -25.76 -15.60
N ARG A 194 14.03 -26.93 -15.66
CA ARG A 194 13.51 -28.20 -15.11
C ARG A 194 13.82 -28.39 -13.65
N GLN A 195 15.03 -28.09 -13.20
CA GLN A 195 15.35 -28.32 -11.80
C GLN A 195 16.59 -27.52 -11.45
N PHE A 196 16.67 -27.15 -10.18
CA PHE A 196 17.80 -26.48 -9.60
C PHE A 196 19.15 -27.16 -9.94
N GLU A 197 19.15 -28.47 -10.08
CA GLU A 197 20.33 -29.30 -10.34
C GLU A 197 20.97 -29.06 -11.71
N GLU A 198 20.23 -28.52 -12.69
CA GLU A 198 20.75 -28.27 -14.03
C GLU A 198 21.77 -27.12 -14.10
N LEU A 199 21.94 -26.36 -13.02
CA LEU A 199 23.03 -25.37 -12.90
C LEU A 199 24.43 -26.00 -13.06
N GLU A 200 24.58 -27.30 -12.78
CA GLU A 200 25.84 -28.02 -13.02
C GLU A 200 26.08 -28.34 -14.50
N LEU A 201 25.08 -28.13 -15.36
CA LEU A 201 25.14 -28.45 -16.78
C LEU A 201 25.33 -27.21 -17.67
N CYS A 202 25.38 -26.01 -17.12
CA CYS A 202 25.58 -24.80 -17.92
C CYS A 202 27.05 -24.65 -18.36
N ASP A 203 27.26 -23.92 -19.46
CA ASP A 203 28.60 -23.55 -19.95
C ASP A 203 28.99 -22.16 -19.46
N VAL A 204 28.01 -21.28 -19.24
CA VAL A 204 28.19 -19.94 -18.69
C VAL A 204 27.13 -19.69 -17.62
N ALA A 205 27.57 -19.41 -16.39
CA ALA A 205 26.71 -19.01 -15.28
C ALA A 205 26.77 -17.49 -15.09
N ILE A 206 25.64 -16.81 -15.26
CA ILE A 206 25.53 -15.35 -15.24
C ILE A 206 24.76 -14.92 -13.99
N LEU A 207 25.49 -14.39 -13.01
CA LEU A 207 25.00 -13.85 -11.75
C LEU A 207 24.77 -12.34 -11.91
N HIS A 208 23.58 -11.95 -12.38
CA HIS A 208 23.24 -10.55 -12.66
C HIS A 208 22.43 -9.95 -11.51
N GLY A 209 23.02 -9.02 -10.76
CA GLY A 209 22.37 -8.32 -9.65
C GLY A 209 22.09 -9.21 -8.44
N THR A 210 22.95 -10.20 -8.16
CA THR A 210 22.78 -11.15 -7.05
C THR A 210 24.08 -11.41 -6.29
N ASN A 211 24.05 -11.28 -4.96
CA ASN A 211 25.13 -11.71 -4.05
C ASN A 211 24.82 -13.10 -3.48
N ALA A 212 24.79 -14.12 -4.34
CA ALA A 212 24.37 -15.48 -4.02
C ALA A 212 25.19 -16.13 -2.89
N PHE A 213 26.46 -15.77 -2.71
CA PHE A 213 27.29 -16.21 -1.59
C PHE A 213 26.61 -15.96 -0.23
N VAL A 214 25.97 -14.80 -0.07
CA VAL A 214 25.27 -14.40 1.17
C VAL A 214 23.79 -14.78 1.14
N THR A 215 23.12 -14.49 0.03
CA THR A 215 21.66 -14.58 -0.07
C THR A 215 21.18 -16.01 -0.33
N PHE A 216 21.91 -16.77 -1.16
CA PHE A 216 21.56 -18.12 -1.60
C PHE A 216 22.76 -19.09 -1.53
N PRO A 217 23.38 -19.31 -0.35
CA PRO A 217 24.69 -19.97 -0.26
C PRO A 217 24.73 -21.36 -0.90
N GLN A 218 23.64 -22.14 -0.78
CA GLN A 218 23.59 -23.48 -1.37
C GLN A 218 23.48 -23.45 -2.90
N ALA A 219 22.83 -22.42 -3.45
CA ALA A 219 22.83 -22.20 -4.89
C ALA A 219 24.20 -21.80 -5.41
N TYR A 220 24.88 -20.95 -4.64
CA TYR A 220 26.26 -20.56 -4.91
C TYR A 220 27.23 -21.76 -4.90
N GLU A 221 27.15 -22.63 -3.88
CA GLU A 221 27.98 -23.85 -3.81
C GLU A 221 27.75 -24.78 -5.02
N LYS A 222 26.50 -24.91 -5.47
CA LYS A 222 26.15 -25.70 -6.67
C LYS A 222 26.83 -25.13 -7.92
N LEU A 223 26.78 -23.82 -8.12
CA LEU A 223 27.46 -23.13 -9.23
C LEU A 223 28.98 -23.31 -9.17
N LYS A 224 29.57 -23.24 -7.97
CA LYS A 224 31.01 -23.40 -7.77
C LYS A 224 31.49 -24.82 -8.09
N ARG A 225 30.66 -25.84 -7.81
CA ARG A 225 30.94 -27.25 -8.20
C ARG A 225 30.99 -27.46 -9.71
N ASN A 226 30.31 -26.62 -10.50
CA ASN A 226 30.48 -26.62 -11.95
C ASN A 226 31.83 -25.98 -12.32
N GLY A 227 32.90 -26.73 -12.09
CA GLY A 227 34.26 -26.35 -12.39
C GLY A 227 34.58 -26.34 -13.89
N ALA A 228 33.61 -26.43 -14.80
CA ALA A 228 33.81 -26.28 -16.25
C ALA A 228 33.28 -24.94 -16.78
N ALA A 229 32.18 -24.44 -16.22
CA ALA A 229 31.53 -23.22 -16.67
C ALA A 229 32.38 -21.95 -16.51
N VAL A 230 32.17 -20.96 -17.38
CA VAL A 230 32.61 -19.58 -17.16
C VAL A 230 31.64 -18.91 -16.19
N LYS A 231 32.14 -18.13 -15.23
CA LYS A 231 31.30 -17.42 -14.24
C LYS A 231 31.31 -15.95 -14.56
N VAL A 232 30.14 -15.38 -14.82
CA VAL A 232 29.99 -13.94 -15.03
C VAL A 232 29.25 -13.36 -13.85
N VAL A 233 29.83 -12.39 -13.16
CA VAL A 233 29.16 -11.62 -12.12
C VAL A 233 28.94 -10.22 -12.66
N ILE A 234 27.68 -9.77 -12.70
CA ILE A 234 27.32 -8.42 -13.12
C ILE A 234 26.78 -7.71 -11.88
N ASP A 235 27.63 -6.87 -11.29
CA ASP A 235 27.35 -6.17 -10.03
C ASP A 235 28.24 -4.90 -9.96
N PRO A 236 27.67 -3.69 -9.78
CA PRO A 236 28.46 -2.46 -9.61
C PRO A 236 29.42 -2.55 -8.42
N THR A 237 29.03 -3.31 -7.39
CA THR A 237 29.83 -3.58 -6.21
C THR A 237 30.66 -4.84 -6.42
N ARG A 238 31.91 -4.87 -5.97
CA ARG A 238 32.67 -6.13 -5.83
C ARG A 238 32.14 -6.90 -4.62
N SER A 239 30.95 -7.47 -4.77
CA SER A 239 30.25 -8.21 -3.70
C SER A 239 31.01 -9.45 -3.24
N ASP A 240 30.58 -10.09 -2.15
CA ASP A 240 31.24 -11.30 -1.64
C ASP A 240 31.25 -12.43 -2.68
N THR A 241 30.20 -12.50 -3.51
CA THR A 241 30.13 -13.42 -4.65
C THR A 241 31.21 -13.14 -5.69
N ALA A 242 31.36 -11.86 -6.11
CA ALA A 242 32.42 -11.46 -7.04
C ALA A 242 33.80 -11.75 -6.44
N SER A 243 34.05 -11.28 -5.22
CA SER A 243 35.33 -11.43 -4.54
C SER A 243 35.74 -12.89 -4.34
N ASP A 244 34.83 -13.78 -3.96
CA ASP A 244 35.15 -15.20 -3.78
C ASP A 244 35.41 -15.89 -5.13
N LEU A 245 34.61 -15.59 -6.16
CA LEU A 245 34.78 -16.20 -7.49
C LEU A 245 36.03 -15.71 -8.21
N GLU A 246 36.34 -14.42 -8.18
CA GLU A 246 37.58 -13.88 -8.76
C GLU A 246 38.82 -14.50 -8.10
N HIS A 247 38.76 -14.79 -6.81
CA HIS A 247 39.85 -15.44 -6.08
C HIS A 247 39.93 -16.94 -6.33
N SER A 248 38.79 -17.64 -6.43
CA SER A 248 38.74 -19.11 -6.45
C SER A 248 38.56 -19.75 -7.84
N ASP A 249 38.15 -19.00 -8.85
CA ASP A 249 38.02 -19.48 -10.24
C ASP A 249 38.57 -18.46 -11.25
N PRO A 250 39.68 -18.77 -11.96
CA PRO A 250 40.30 -17.87 -12.92
C PRO A 250 39.46 -17.62 -14.18
N ARG A 251 38.36 -18.35 -14.39
CA ARG A 251 37.41 -18.12 -15.48
C ARG A 251 36.24 -17.22 -15.06
N THR A 252 36.44 -16.45 -13.99
CA THR A 252 35.47 -15.46 -13.55
C THR A 252 35.65 -14.17 -14.33
N MET A 253 34.53 -13.62 -14.82
CA MET A 253 34.43 -12.31 -15.42
C MET A 253 33.53 -11.44 -14.52
N HIS A 254 34.10 -10.44 -13.86
CA HIS A 254 33.33 -9.44 -13.11
C HIS A 254 33.09 -8.22 -13.98
N ILE A 255 31.82 -7.95 -14.30
CA ILE A 255 31.39 -6.80 -15.10
C ILE A 255 30.79 -5.76 -14.17
N ARG A 256 31.27 -4.52 -14.30
CA ARG A 256 30.85 -3.38 -13.49
C ARG A 256 30.42 -2.23 -14.38
N PHE A 257 29.28 -1.66 -14.08
CA PHE A 257 28.74 -0.42 -14.67
C PHE A 257 27.80 0.21 -13.64
N ARG A 258 27.38 1.47 -13.84
CA ARG A 258 26.53 2.21 -12.88
C ARG A 258 25.14 1.59 -12.74
N GLN A 259 24.49 1.79 -11.59
CA GLN A 259 23.12 1.35 -11.35
C GLN A 259 22.16 1.93 -12.41
N GLY A 260 21.18 1.13 -12.85
CA GLY A 260 20.30 1.47 -13.96
C GLY A 260 20.89 1.17 -15.35
N GLY A 261 22.17 0.86 -15.47
CA GLY A 261 22.82 0.54 -16.75
C GLY A 261 22.45 -0.83 -17.34
N ASP A 262 21.70 -1.67 -16.60
CA ASP A 262 21.43 -3.07 -16.93
C ASP A 262 20.76 -3.22 -18.31
N ALA A 263 19.73 -2.41 -18.58
CA ALA A 263 18.97 -2.47 -19.81
C ALA A 263 19.82 -2.05 -21.02
N LEU A 264 20.56 -0.94 -20.91
CA LEU A 264 21.40 -0.44 -21.99
C LEU A 264 22.59 -1.36 -22.27
N PHE A 265 23.19 -1.95 -21.23
CA PHE A 265 24.22 -2.99 -21.36
C PHE A 265 23.70 -4.16 -22.20
N ASN A 266 22.54 -4.72 -21.85
CA ASN A 266 21.97 -5.86 -22.56
C ASN A 266 21.53 -5.51 -24.00
N LEU A 267 21.06 -4.29 -24.25
CA LEU A 267 20.72 -3.80 -25.59
C LEU A 267 21.98 -3.65 -26.45
N ALA A 268 23.09 -3.15 -25.90
CA ALA A 268 24.37 -3.06 -26.59
C ALA A 268 24.96 -4.45 -26.89
N VAL A 269 24.82 -5.39 -25.97
CA VAL A 269 25.16 -6.80 -26.20
C VAL A 269 24.31 -7.38 -27.33
N SER A 270 22.99 -7.13 -27.32
CA SER A 270 22.08 -7.58 -28.37
C SER A 270 22.46 -7.01 -29.73
N ARG A 271 22.87 -5.73 -29.79
CA ARG A 271 23.40 -5.12 -31.01
C ARG A 271 24.62 -5.87 -31.54
N VAL A 272 25.62 -6.15 -30.70
CA VAL A 272 26.82 -6.90 -31.12
C VAL A 272 26.45 -8.29 -31.65
N ILE A 273 25.50 -8.97 -31.02
CA ILE A 273 24.99 -10.28 -31.47
C ILE A 273 24.41 -10.15 -32.88
N PHE A 274 23.58 -9.14 -33.15
CA PHE A 274 22.98 -8.92 -34.46
C PHE A 274 23.99 -8.54 -35.54
N GLU A 275 24.93 -7.64 -35.25
CA GLU A 275 25.95 -7.19 -36.21
C GLU A 275 26.90 -8.32 -36.64
N ASN A 276 27.12 -9.31 -35.77
CA ASN A 276 27.95 -10.46 -36.06
C ASN A 276 27.16 -11.71 -36.49
N ALA A 277 25.84 -11.60 -36.65
CA ALA A 277 24.94 -12.71 -36.96
C ALA A 277 25.11 -13.92 -36.00
N TRP A 278 25.32 -13.66 -34.71
CA TRP A 278 25.45 -14.69 -33.68
C TRP A 278 24.11 -15.12 -33.08
N ASP A 279 23.01 -14.46 -33.43
CA ASP A 279 21.68 -14.88 -33.03
C ASP A 279 21.27 -16.21 -33.65
N ASP A 280 20.38 -16.94 -32.98
CA ASP A 280 19.86 -18.23 -33.43
C ASP A 280 18.66 -18.04 -34.35
N GLN A 281 18.91 -17.85 -35.64
CA GLN A 281 17.86 -17.62 -36.66
C GLN A 281 16.80 -18.71 -36.71
N ASP A 282 17.19 -19.97 -36.51
CA ASP A 282 16.26 -21.11 -36.52
C ASP A 282 15.35 -21.09 -35.29
N SER A 283 15.90 -20.81 -34.10
CA SER A 283 15.09 -20.59 -32.91
C SER A 283 14.20 -19.36 -33.04
N LEU A 284 14.71 -18.23 -33.53
CA LEU A 284 13.95 -16.98 -33.65
C LEU A 284 12.77 -17.12 -34.61
N SER A 285 12.99 -17.68 -35.81
CA SER A 285 11.94 -17.86 -36.82
C SER A 285 10.82 -18.80 -36.38
N ARG A 286 11.14 -19.84 -35.59
CA ARG A 286 10.15 -20.80 -35.08
C ARG A 286 9.41 -20.32 -33.84
N ARG A 287 10.07 -19.57 -32.95
CA ARG A 287 9.60 -19.39 -31.56
C ARG A 287 9.25 -17.94 -31.19
N VAL A 288 9.74 -16.95 -31.94
CA VAL A 288 9.63 -15.52 -31.58
C VAL A 288 8.68 -14.78 -32.53
N ASP A 289 7.93 -13.86 -31.97
CA ASP A 289 7.07 -12.94 -32.70
C ASP A 289 7.91 -12.01 -33.60
N PRO A 290 7.71 -12.02 -34.94
CA PRO A 290 8.58 -11.30 -35.88
C PRO A 290 8.54 -9.78 -35.68
N ASP A 291 7.40 -9.22 -35.31
CA ASP A 291 7.26 -7.78 -35.07
C ASP A 291 8.07 -7.36 -33.84
N SER A 292 8.03 -8.14 -32.77
CA SER A 292 8.87 -7.90 -31.59
C SER A 292 10.37 -7.99 -31.90
N LEU A 293 10.79 -8.91 -32.78
CA LEU A 293 12.17 -9.02 -33.23
C LEU A 293 12.58 -7.80 -34.05
N ALA A 294 11.73 -7.35 -34.98
CA ALA A 294 11.96 -6.15 -35.78
C ALA A 294 12.10 -4.91 -34.89
N ALA A 295 11.19 -4.73 -33.94
CA ALA A 295 11.19 -3.61 -33.01
C ALA A 295 12.44 -3.59 -32.10
N LEU A 296 12.91 -4.76 -31.63
CA LEU A 296 14.16 -4.84 -30.87
C LEU A 296 15.37 -4.53 -31.75
N ARG A 297 15.42 -5.05 -32.99
CA ARG A 297 16.51 -4.76 -33.94
C ARG A 297 16.61 -3.28 -34.25
N GLU A 298 15.48 -2.61 -34.46
CA GLU A 298 15.41 -1.16 -34.68
C GLU A 298 15.99 -0.40 -33.50
N LEU A 299 15.57 -0.72 -32.26
CA LEU A 299 16.12 -0.10 -31.06
C LEU A 299 17.63 -0.36 -30.93
N CYS A 300 18.08 -1.60 -31.12
CA CYS A 300 19.50 -1.95 -31.09
C CYS A 300 20.32 -1.24 -32.19
N ALA A 301 19.71 -0.89 -33.32
CA ALA A 301 20.36 -0.16 -34.41
C ALA A 301 20.59 1.33 -34.10
N THR A 302 19.96 1.87 -33.07
CA THR A 302 20.17 3.26 -32.64
C THR A 302 21.58 3.53 -32.10
N PRO A 303 22.08 4.78 -32.15
CA PRO A 303 23.40 5.14 -31.64
C PRO A 303 23.61 4.81 -30.16
N ARG A 304 22.57 4.93 -29.31
CA ARG A 304 22.69 4.66 -27.87
C ARG A 304 23.08 3.21 -27.55
N CYS A 305 22.73 2.27 -28.44
CA CYS A 305 23.05 0.85 -28.28
C CYS A 305 24.42 0.48 -28.90
N GLN A 306 25.12 1.42 -29.54
CA GLN A 306 26.51 1.18 -29.97
C GLN A 306 27.38 0.86 -28.76
N PRO A 307 28.25 -0.17 -28.78
CA PRO A 307 29.02 -0.57 -27.60
C PRO A 307 29.82 0.58 -26.96
N ASP A 308 30.44 1.43 -27.78
CA ASP A 308 31.24 2.54 -27.28
C ASP A 308 30.36 3.65 -26.67
N GLU A 309 29.19 3.92 -27.26
CA GLU A 309 28.24 4.91 -26.74
C GLU A 309 27.53 4.43 -25.47
N ALA A 310 27.04 3.19 -25.49
CA ALA A 310 26.45 2.54 -24.32
C ALA A 310 27.44 2.52 -23.15
N ALA A 311 28.69 2.14 -23.41
CA ALA A 311 29.74 2.13 -22.39
C ALA A 311 30.01 3.53 -21.83
N ARG A 312 30.08 4.58 -22.67
CA ARG A 312 30.20 5.98 -22.20
C ARG A 312 29.05 6.36 -21.28
N ARG A 313 27.83 5.95 -21.61
CA ARG A 313 26.63 6.27 -20.84
C ARG A 313 26.54 5.53 -19.52
N ILE A 314 27.07 4.32 -19.40
CA ILE A 314 26.90 3.47 -18.20
C ILE A 314 28.17 3.25 -17.39
N ALA A 315 29.32 3.75 -17.83
CA ALA A 315 30.57 3.63 -17.08
C ALA A 315 30.44 4.18 -15.65
N LEU A 316 31.07 3.50 -14.69
CA LEU A 316 31.23 4.03 -13.34
C LEU A 316 32.17 5.26 -13.37
N PRO A 317 32.06 6.19 -12.41
CA PRO A 317 33.02 7.28 -12.28
C PRO A 317 34.47 6.77 -12.19
N GLY A 318 35.33 7.22 -13.10
CA GLY A 318 36.74 6.80 -13.20
C GLY A 318 36.98 5.47 -13.93
N GLN A 319 35.94 4.79 -14.42
CA GLN A 319 36.07 3.62 -15.29
C GLN A 319 36.31 4.07 -16.74
N ASN A 320 37.25 3.43 -17.44
CA ASN A 320 37.49 3.67 -18.86
C ASN A 320 36.31 3.14 -19.71
N PRO A 321 35.57 3.99 -20.45
CA PRO A 321 34.48 3.54 -21.31
C PRO A 321 34.93 2.60 -22.43
N GLU A 322 36.15 2.75 -22.96
CA GLU A 322 36.65 1.90 -24.04
C GLU A 322 36.85 0.45 -23.56
N GLU A 323 37.36 0.27 -22.33
CA GLU A 323 37.49 -1.05 -21.70
C GLU A 323 36.12 -1.69 -21.43
N LEU A 324 35.14 -0.88 -21.01
CA LEU A 324 33.77 -1.36 -20.82
C LEU A 324 33.11 -1.73 -22.16
N ALA A 325 33.37 -0.97 -23.23
CA ALA A 325 32.90 -1.31 -24.57
C ALA A 325 33.53 -2.61 -25.10
N ALA A 326 34.82 -2.82 -24.85
CA ALA A 326 35.51 -4.09 -25.13
C ALA A 326 34.91 -5.23 -24.30
N THR A 327 34.56 -4.98 -23.04
CA THR A 327 33.89 -5.93 -22.15
C THR A 327 32.50 -6.32 -22.67
N ILE A 328 31.71 -5.36 -23.17
CA ILE A 328 30.42 -5.61 -23.83
C ILE A 328 30.60 -6.58 -25.02
N ARG A 329 31.56 -6.29 -25.90
CA ARG A 329 31.85 -7.15 -27.07
C ARG A 329 32.30 -8.55 -26.67
N ARG A 330 33.21 -8.65 -25.69
CA ARG A 330 33.71 -9.93 -25.16
C ARG A 330 32.59 -10.74 -24.51
N TYR A 331 31.69 -10.09 -23.77
CA TYR A 331 30.54 -10.75 -23.16
C TYR A 331 29.57 -11.25 -24.22
N ALA A 332 29.26 -10.45 -25.25
CA ALA A 332 28.45 -10.88 -26.39
C ALA A 332 29.05 -12.10 -27.10
N GLU A 333 30.37 -12.10 -27.34
CA GLU A 333 31.08 -13.24 -27.90
C GLU A 333 30.95 -14.49 -27.01
N LEU A 334 31.18 -14.34 -25.71
CA LEU A 334 31.11 -15.44 -24.75
C LEU A 334 29.73 -16.12 -24.74
N ILE A 335 28.65 -15.33 -24.79
CA ILE A 335 27.31 -15.87 -24.60
C ILE A 335 26.62 -16.32 -25.90
N ALA A 336 27.03 -15.76 -27.06
CA ALA A 336 26.29 -15.96 -28.31
C ALA A 336 27.09 -16.63 -29.43
N LYS A 337 28.41 -16.41 -29.52
CA LYS A 337 29.21 -16.92 -30.65
C LYS A 337 29.25 -18.45 -30.64
N PRO A 338 28.79 -19.13 -31.70
CA PRO A 338 28.94 -20.57 -31.83
C PRO A 338 30.42 -20.96 -31.93
N ARG A 339 30.80 -22.07 -31.28
CA ARG A 339 32.14 -22.68 -31.39
C ARG A 339 31.98 -24.08 -31.98
N ASP A 340 32.51 -24.32 -33.17
CA ASP A 340 32.39 -25.59 -33.89
C ASP A 340 30.93 -26.08 -34.02
N GLY A 341 30.02 -25.15 -34.32
CA GLY A 341 28.58 -25.41 -34.42
C GLY A 341 27.85 -25.55 -33.08
N TYR A 342 28.56 -25.55 -31.95
CA TYR A 342 27.99 -25.62 -30.61
C TYR A 342 27.73 -24.23 -30.02
N ARG A 343 26.50 -24.00 -29.57
CA ARG A 343 26.10 -22.77 -28.85
C ARG A 343 26.26 -22.94 -27.33
N PRO A 344 26.79 -21.94 -26.60
CA PRO A 344 26.90 -22.00 -25.14
C PRO A 344 25.54 -22.15 -24.44
N LYS A 345 25.47 -22.98 -23.39
CA LYS A 345 24.33 -23.06 -22.45
C LYS A 345 24.43 -21.97 -21.39
N LEU A 346 23.47 -21.05 -21.39
CA LEU A 346 23.46 -19.90 -20.49
C LEU A 346 22.54 -20.09 -19.30
N ALA A 347 23.08 -19.94 -18.08
CA ALA A 347 22.31 -19.93 -16.86
C ALA A 347 22.25 -18.53 -16.25
N PHE A 348 21.15 -17.80 -16.46
CA PHE A 348 20.92 -16.54 -15.76
C PHE A 348 20.39 -16.79 -14.36
N VAL A 349 21.12 -16.34 -13.35
CA VAL A 349 20.70 -16.34 -11.95
C VAL A 349 20.60 -14.89 -11.51
N SER A 350 19.37 -14.38 -11.41
CA SER A 350 19.09 -12.96 -11.15
C SER A 350 18.26 -12.76 -9.87
N SER A 351 18.40 -11.59 -9.24
CA SER A 351 17.70 -11.24 -8.00
C SER A 351 17.45 -9.73 -7.89
N MET A 352 17.54 -9.16 -6.68
CA MET A 352 17.08 -7.80 -6.38
C MET A 352 17.85 -6.69 -7.11
N GLY A 353 19.12 -6.93 -7.48
CA GLY A 353 19.93 -5.93 -8.17
C GLY A 353 19.37 -5.53 -9.54
N ILE A 354 18.53 -6.37 -10.16
CA ILE A 354 17.80 -6.03 -11.39
C ILE A 354 16.33 -5.72 -11.10
N ASN A 355 15.65 -6.54 -10.28
CA ASN A 355 14.22 -6.37 -9.98
C ASN A 355 13.90 -5.00 -9.33
N GLN A 356 14.81 -4.50 -8.49
CA GLN A 356 14.68 -3.24 -7.75
C GLN A 356 15.63 -2.14 -8.30
N SER A 357 16.16 -2.29 -9.52
CA SER A 357 16.98 -1.28 -10.21
C SER A 357 16.28 -0.82 -11.49
N THR A 358 15.93 -1.77 -12.35
CA THR A 358 15.41 -1.51 -13.70
C THR A 358 14.08 -2.23 -13.96
N GLY A 359 13.52 -2.90 -12.95
CA GLY A 359 12.16 -3.44 -12.98
C GLY A 359 11.96 -4.52 -14.04
N SER A 360 10.72 -4.60 -14.52
CA SER A 360 10.26 -5.59 -15.49
C SER A 360 10.98 -5.44 -16.83
N TYR A 361 11.20 -4.21 -17.32
CA TYR A 361 11.94 -3.98 -18.56
C TYR A 361 13.39 -4.38 -18.46
N GLY A 362 14.09 -3.98 -17.39
CA GLY A 362 15.46 -4.40 -17.13
C GLY A 362 15.58 -5.92 -17.12
N PHE A 363 14.72 -6.60 -16.35
CA PHE A 363 14.72 -8.06 -16.31
C PHE A 363 14.41 -8.69 -17.68
N SER A 364 13.47 -8.12 -18.43
CA SER A 364 13.12 -8.60 -19.78
C SER A 364 14.31 -8.53 -20.74
N THR A 365 15.21 -7.55 -20.61
CA THR A 365 16.42 -7.50 -21.45
C THR A 365 17.38 -8.69 -21.20
N ASN A 366 17.43 -9.28 -19.99
CA ASN A 366 18.12 -10.56 -19.76
C ASN A 366 17.42 -11.72 -20.49
N LEU A 367 16.09 -11.75 -20.45
CA LEU A 367 15.28 -12.77 -21.12
C LEU A 367 15.39 -12.69 -22.65
N ASN A 368 15.53 -11.48 -23.19
CA ASN A 368 15.78 -11.28 -24.62
C ASN A 368 17.08 -11.97 -25.05
N LEU A 369 18.16 -11.86 -24.27
CA LEU A 369 19.43 -12.54 -24.59
C LEU A 369 19.28 -14.07 -24.63
N LEU A 370 18.44 -14.66 -23.77
CA LEU A 370 18.12 -16.09 -23.82
C LEU A 370 17.39 -16.47 -25.11
N LEU A 371 16.44 -15.64 -25.56
CA LEU A 371 15.73 -15.85 -26.82
C LEU A 371 16.65 -15.72 -28.03
N LEU A 372 17.47 -14.66 -28.07
CA LEU A 372 18.43 -14.41 -29.15
C LEU A 372 19.46 -15.53 -29.32
N THR A 373 19.82 -16.21 -28.22
CA THR A 373 20.84 -17.26 -28.23
C THR A 373 20.28 -18.69 -28.26
N GLY A 374 18.95 -18.86 -28.35
CA GLY A 374 18.30 -20.18 -28.36
C GLY A 374 18.38 -20.92 -27.02
N ASN A 375 18.58 -20.20 -25.91
CA ASN A 375 18.81 -20.76 -24.57
C ASN A 375 17.53 -20.89 -23.73
N VAL A 376 16.36 -21.04 -24.37
CA VAL A 376 15.10 -21.35 -23.69
C VAL A 376 14.61 -22.73 -24.11
N GLY A 377 14.28 -23.57 -23.11
CA GLY A 377 13.88 -24.96 -23.36
C GLY A 377 15.07 -25.86 -23.70
N ARG A 378 16.28 -25.53 -23.25
CA ARG A 378 17.48 -26.38 -23.34
C ARG A 378 17.93 -26.79 -21.94
N ARG A 379 18.31 -28.05 -21.77
CA ARG A 379 18.77 -28.57 -20.48
C ARG A 379 20.03 -27.84 -20.03
N GLY A 380 20.06 -27.32 -18.81
CA GLY A 380 21.20 -26.53 -18.30
C GLY A 380 21.26 -25.08 -18.79
N ALA A 381 20.21 -24.57 -19.43
CA ALA A 381 20.09 -23.18 -19.84
C ALA A 381 18.72 -22.59 -19.47
N GLY A 382 18.67 -21.29 -19.17
CA GLY A 382 17.43 -20.57 -18.83
C GLY A 382 17.62 -19.41 -17.86
N SER A 383 16.51 -18.89 -17.31
CA SER A 383 16.48 -17.85 -16.27
C SER A 383 15.94 -18.37 -14.94
N LEU A 384 16.83 -18.52 -13.96
CA LEU A 384 16.51 -19.03 -12.63
C LEU A 384 16.31 -17.84 -11.69
N ARG A 385 15.05 -17.59 -11.38
CA ARG A 385 14.62 -16.56 -10.44
C ARG A 385 14.50 -17.14 -9.03
N ILE A 386 15.57 -17.03 -8.25
CA ILE A 386 15.55 -17.45 -6.86
C ILE A 386 14.88 -16.36 -6.01
N ALA A 387 13.71 -16.69 -5.46
CA ALA A 387 12.98 -15.80 -4.58
C ALA A 387 13.77 -15.51 -3.29
N GLY A 388 13.67 -14.27 -2.79
CA GLY A 388 14.30 -13.88 -1.54
C GLY A 388 13.78 -14.69 -0.35
N GLN A 389 12.46 -14.89 -0.28
CA GLN A 389 11.74 -15.66 0.73
C GLN A 389 11.38 -17.07 0.22
N SER A 390 11.17 -18.03 1.13
CA SER A 390 11.04 -19.46 0.82
C SER A 390 9.86 -19.86 -0.07
N ASN A 391 8.81 -19.05 -0.13
CA ASN A 391 7.55 -19.37 -0.80
C ASN A 391 6.94 -18.16 -1.56
N ALA A 392 7.70 -17.10 -1.84
CA ALA A 392 7.19 -15.91 -2.53
C ALA A 392 6.69 -16.21 -3.96
N THR A 393 7.15 -17.31 -4.56
CA THR A 393 6.64 -17.76 -5.85
C THR A 393 5.17 -18.19 -5.78
N SER A 394 4.73 -18.74 -4.64
CA SER A 394 3.32 -19.09 -4.43
C SER A 394 2.43 -17.86 -4.29
N GLU A 395 2.92 -16.76 -3.74
CA GLU A 395 2.15 -15.51 -3.61
C GLU A 395 1.72 -14.96 -4.97
N LEU A 396 2.65 -14.97 -5.93
CA LEU A 396 2.37 -14.59 -7.31
C LEU A 396 1.32 -15.53 -7.89
N MET A 397 1.59 -16.84 -7.87
CA MET A 397 0.70 -17.86 -8.42
C MET A 397 -0.70 -17.83 -7.82
N MET A 398 -0.86 -17.50 -6.54
CA MET A 398 -2.15 -17.46 -5.86
C MET A 398 -2.83 -16.09 -5.95
N GLY A 399 -2.34 -15.17 -6.77
CA GLY A 399 -2.95 -13.83 -6.86
C GLY A 399 -2.96 -13.08 -5.52
N PHE A 400 -2.01 -13.40 -4.62
CA PHE A 400 -1.84 -12.73 -3.33
C PHE A 400 -1.09 -11.41 -3.53
N ASN A 401 -1.67 -10.56 -4.38
CA ASN A 401 -1.17 -9.28 -4.84
C ASN A 401 -2.34 -8.45 -5.41
N SER A 402 -2.09 -7.17 -5.69
CA SER A 402 -3.16 -6.26 -6.11
C SER A 402 -3.58 -6.43 -7.58
N ARG A 403 -2.76 -7.09 -8.41
CA ARG A 403 -2.87 -7.06 -9.88
C ARG A 403 -3.57 -8.28 -10.50
N ARG A 404 -3.40 -9.46 -9.92
CA ARG A 404 -3.85 -10.75 -10.48
C ARG A 404 -4.86 -11.44 -9.59
N LEU A 405 -5.67 -12.32 -10.19
CA LEU A 405 -6.51 -13.28 -9.49
C LEU A 405 -5.73 -14.60 -9.27
N LEU A 406 -6.38 -15.59 -8.65
CA LEU A 406 -5.81 -16.93 -8.46
C LEU A 406 -5.29 -17.50 -9.78
N PHE A 407 -4.15 -18.21 -9.71
CA PHE A 407 -3.46 -18.81 -10.87
C PHE A 407 -3.03 -17.81 -11.94
N ASN A 408 -2.74 -16.57 -11.55
CA ASN A 408 -2.32 -15.46 -12.43
C ASN A 408 -3.39 -15.02 -13.44
N LEU A 409 -4.66 -15.36 -13.21
CA LEU A 409 -5.76 -14.89 -14.04
C LEU A 409 -5.86 -13.36 -14.01
N ASP A 410 -6.26 -12.76 -15.13
CA ASP A 410 -6.39 -11.32 -15.30
C ASP A 410 -7.80 -10.83 -14.89
N PRO A 411 -7.92 -9.94 -13.88
CA PRO A 411 -9.21 -9.44 -13.43
C PRO A 411 -9.96 -8.62 -14.49
N SER A 412 -9.27 -8.02 -15.46
CA SER A 412 -9.91 -7.25 -16.53
C SER A 412 -10.71 -8.13 -17.50
N GLN A 413 -10.36 -9.42 -17.61
CA GLN A 413 -10.98 -10.35 -18.55
C GLN A 413 -12.22 -11.01 -17.96
N ALA A 414 -13.38 -10.79 -18.59
CA ALA A 414 -14.65 -11.35 -18.13
C ALA A 414 -14.63 -12.88 -18.09
N GLU A 415 -14.05 -13.54 -19.09
CA GLU A 415 -13.93 -15.00 -19.15
C GLU A 415 -13.16 -15.58 -17.95
N HIS A 416 -12.08 -14.90 -17.53
CA HIS A 416 -11.32 -15.33 -16.35
C HIS A 416 -12.13 -15.22 -15.06
N ARG A 417 -12.94 -14.16 -14.92
CA ARG A 417 -13.79 -13.97 -13.75
C ARG A 417 -14.90 -14.99 -13.69
N ALA A 418 -15.59 -15.22 -14.81
CA ALA A 418 -16.66 -16.20 -14.91
C ALA A 418 -16.15 -17.62 -14.60
N ALA A 419 -15.02 -18.03 -15.22
CA ALA A 419 -14.44 -19.36 -14.98
C ALA A 419 -14.01 -19.55 -13.51
N LEU A 420 -13.43 -18.53 -12.88
CA LEU A 420 -13.01 -18.59 -11.49
C LEU A 420 -14.22 -18.62 -10.53
N ALA A 421 -15.26 -17.85 -10.83
CA ALA A 421 -16.51 -17.81 -10.07
C ALA A 421 -17.20 -19.18 -10.08
N GLU A 422 -17.34 -19.78 -11.27
CA GLU A 422 -17.94 -21.10 -11.48
C GLU A 422 -17.20 -22.19 -10.70
N VAL A 423 -15.87 -22.30 -10.89
CA VAL A 423 -15.07 -23.36 -10.26
C VAL A 423 -15.02 -23.26 -8.73
N LEU A 424 -15.12 -22.04 -8.18
CA LEU A 424 -15.11 -21.81 -6.74
C LEU A 424 -16.51 -21.81 -6.10
N ASP A 425 -17.59 -21.93 -6.88
CA ASP A 425 -18.98 -21.77 -6.41
C ASP A 425 -19.22 -20.40 -5.73
N LEU A 426 -18.69 -19.35 -6.35
CA LEU A 426 -18.83 -17.96 -5.92
C LEU A 426 -19.69 -17.17 -6.92
N PRO A 427 -20.49 -16.19 -6.45
CA PRO A 427 -21.11 -15.23 -7.35
C PRO A 427 -20.06 -14.48 -8.17
N GLU A 428 -20.27 -14.25 -9.47
CA GLU A 428 -19.29 -13.52 -10.29
C GLU A 428 -19.05 -12.09 -9.75
N THR A 429 -20.06 -11.48 -9.13
CA THR A 429 -19.97 -10.17 -8.44
C THR A 429 -18.97 -10.15 -7.30
N ASN A 430 -18.50 -11.31 -6.83
CA ASN A 430 -17.45 -11.40 -5.82
C ASN A 430 -16.05 -11.28 -6.41
N ILE A 431 -15.88 -11.54 -7.71
CA ILE A 431 -14.57 -11.52 -8.35
C ILE A 431 -14.25 -10.08 -8.79
N PRO A 432 -13.17 -9.45 -8.29
CA PRO A 432 -12.83 -8.08 -8.66
C PRO A 432 -12.62 -7.93 -10.17
N ALA A 433 -13.23 -6.90 -10.77
CA ALA A 433 -13.11 -6.57 -12.19
C ALA A 433 -11.91 -5.67 -12.53
N HIS A 434 -11.20 -5.19 -11.51
CA HIS A 434 -10.08 -4.27 -11.63
C HIS A 434 -8.95 -4.66 -10.66
N GLN A 435 -7.77 -4.10 -10.90
CA GLN A 435 -6.63 -4.21 -9.99
C GLN A 435 -6.88 -3.33 -8.75
N GLY A 436 -6.45 -3.77 -7.57
CA GLY A 436 -6.52 -2.95 -6.35
C GLY A 436 -5.30 -2.10 -6.11
N THR A 437 -5.26 -1.45 -4.95
CA THR A 437 -4.15 -0.58 -4.55
C THR A 437 -2.85 -1.40 -4.33
N PRO A 438 -1.76 -1.15 -5.08
CA PRO A 438 -0.46 -1.77 -4.82
C PRO A 438 0.14 -1.28 -3.49
N VAL A 439 1.02 -2.07 -2.87
CA VAL A 439 1.69 -1.68 -1.61
C VAL A 439 2.38 -0.31 -1.68
N ALA A 440 2.88 0.05 -2.86
CA ALA A 440 3.51 1.34 -3.14
C ALA A 440 2.61 2.55 -2.86
N HIS A 441 1.30 2.37 -2.97
CA HIS A 441 0.30 3.42 -2.80
C HIS A 441 -0.50 3.27 -1.50
N MET A 442 -0.45 2.10 -0.84
CA MET A 442 -1.20 1.83 0.39
C MET A 442 -0.89 2.80 1.55
N ALA A 443 0.35 3.32 1.63
CA ALA A 443 0.70 4.30 2.67
C ALA A 443 -0.09 5.62 2.53
N ASP A 444 -0.32 6.04 1.28
CA ASP A 444 -0.94 7.32 0.92
C ASP A 444 -2.44 7.16 0.56
N ASP A 445 -2.99 5.95 0.59
CA ASP A 445 -4.37 5.67 0.20
C ASP A 445 -5.37 5.95 1.33
N ASP A 446 -6.02 7.12 1.28
CA ASP A 446 -7.01 7.58 2.26
C ASP A 446 -8.32 6.78 2.30
N ARG A 447 -8.44 5.74 1.47
CA ARG A 447 -9.56 4.80 1.54
C ARG A 447 -9.24 3.62 2.44
N LEU A 448 -7.99 3.36 2.82
CA LEU A 448 -7.59 2.22 3.65
C LEU A 448 -7.65 2.52 5.16
N TYR A 449 -8.52 1.79 5.86
CA TYR A 449 -8.80 1.94 7.30
C TYR A 449 -8.62 0.65 8.11
N CYS A 450 -8.40 -0.49 7.47
CA CYS A 450 -8.13 -1.75 8.17
C CYS A 450 -7.11 -2.61 7.41
N PHE A 451 -6.10 -3.10 8.11
CA PHE A 451 -5.14 -4.06 7.61
C PHE A 451 -5.27 -5.40 8.32
N ILE A 452 -5.27 -6.49 7.55
CA ILE A 452 -4.99 -7.83 8.07
C ILE A 452 -3.54 -8.17 7.71
N PHE A 453 -2.65 -8.09 8.70
CA PHE A 453 -1.25 -8.45 8.55
C PHE A 453 -1.02 -9.92 8.83
N ILE A 454 -0.37 -10.63 7.90
CA ILE A 454 -0.11 -12.07 8.03
C ILE A 454 1.40 -12.30 8.01
N GLY A 455 1.99 -12.43 9.21
CA GLY A 455 3.39 -12.77 9.46
C GLY A 455 4.41 -11.88 8.76
N THR A 456 4.23 -10.56 8.79
CA THR A 456 5.11 -9.61 8.13
C THR A 456 5.50 -8.48 9.09
N GLN A 457 6.70 -7.93 8.91
CA GLN A 457 7.15 -6.78 9.70
C GLN A 457 6.55 -5.52 9.11
N MET A 458 5.50 -5.03 9.74
CA MET A 458 4.77 -3.87 9.28
C MET A 458 5.65 -2.59 9.28
N THR A 459 6.63 -2.40 10.17
CA THR A 459 7.34 -1.11 10.29
C THR A 459 8.75 -1.03 9.68
N LYS A 460 9.31 -2.08 9.08
CA LYS A 460 10.73 -2.05 8.61
C LYS A 460 10.95 -2.26 7.12
N ASN A 461 10.02 -2.93 6.47
CA ASN A 461 10.24 -3.46 5.12
C ASN A 461 9.74 -2.53 4.02
N MET A 462 9.12 -1.41 4.41
CA MET A 462 8.43 -0.49 3.53
C MET A 462 9.31 0.72 3.22
N PRO A 463 9.59 1.03 1.94
CA PRO A 463 10.00 2.36 1.52
C PRO A 463 9.09 3.46 2.08
N ARG A 464 9.64 4.66 2.31
CA ARG A 464 8.94 5.76 3.01
C ARG A 464 8.35 5.30 4.35
N VAL A 465 9.21 4.68 5.16
CA VAL A 465 8.80 3.97 6.37
C VAL A 465 7.98 4.81 7.36
N GLY A 466 8.15 6.14 7.43
CA GLY A 466 7.28 6.92 8.31
C GLY A 466 5.92 7.24 7.71
N TYR A 467 5.79 7.48 6.40
CA TYR A 467 4.47 7.49 5.74
C TYR A 467 3.70 6.21 6.05
N TRP A 468 4.40 5.08 5.92
CA TRP A 468 3.83 3.79 6.29
C TRP A 468 3.46 3.72 7.77
N SER A 469 4.34 4.17 8.68
CA SER A 469 4.05 4.20 10.12
C SER A 469 2.85 5.08 10.47
N ARG A 470 2.62 6.18 9.74
CA ARG A 470 1.42 7.00 9.88
C ARG A 470 0.17 6.25 9.46
N ARG A 471 0.22 5.57 8.31
CA ARG A 471 -0.90 4.74 7.82
C ARG A 471 -1.27 3.68 8.86
N LEU A 472 -0.29 3.01 9.45
CA LEU A 472 -0.53 2.04 10.53
C LEU A 472 -1.19 2.68 11.75
N GLY A 473 -0.76 3.88 12.17
CA GLY A 473 -1.39 4.59 13.29
C GLY A 473 -2.85 5.00 13.04
N ARG A 474 -3.24 5.16 11.77
CA ARG A 474 -4.57 5.62 11.35
C ARG A 474 -5.54 4.50 11.01
N ALA A 475 -5.05 3.28 10.85
CA ALA A 475 -5.83 2.12 10.44
C ALA A 475 -5.94 1.11 11.59
N PHE A 476 -7.01 0.33 11.57
CA PHE A 476 -7.12 -0.86 12.40
C PHE A 476 -6.15 -1.94 11.92
N ASN A 477 -5.39 -2.54 12.82
CA ASN A 477 -4.39 -3.54 12.47
C ASN A 477 -4.71 -4.87 13.16
N ILE A 478 -5.24 -5.81 12.39
CA ILE A 478 -5.42 -7.21 12.78
C ILE A 478 -4.14 -7.96 12.40
N VAL A 479 -3.38 -8.41 13.40
CA VAL A 479 -2.04 -8.97 13.20
C VAL A 479 -2.04 -10.46 13.53
N ILE A 480 -1.74 -11.29 12.54
CA ILE A 480 -1.52 -12.73 12.68
C ILE A 480 -0.01 -12.98 12.63
N ASP A 481 0.61 -13.19 13.78
CA ASP A 481 2.07 -13.40 13.87
C ASP A 481 2.44 -14.42 14.94
N SER A 482 3.67 -14.91 14.87
CA SER A 482 4.26 -15.83 15.83
C SER A 482 5.08 -15.09 16.89
N PHE A 483 5.60 -13.91 16.56
CA PHE A 483 6.52 -13.18 17.45
C PHE A 483 6.17 -11.69 17.55
N LEU A 484 6.48 -11.09 18.69
CA LEU A 484 6.41 -9.66 18.97
C LEU A 484 7.56 -8.95 18.24
N GLY A 485 7.39 -8.78 16.93
CA GLY A 485 8.26 -7.92 16.14
C GLY A 485 8.13 -6.45 16.55
N GLU A 486 9.13 -5.65 16.18
CA GLU A 486 9.07 -4.20 16.32
C GLU A 486 7.85 -3.62 15.60
N GLY A 487 7.14 -2.69 16.23
CA GLY A 487 5.91 -2.10 15.72
C GLY A 487 4.64 -2.89 16.05
N VAL A 488 4.74 -4.17 16.45
CA VAL A 488 3.56 -5.00 16.73
C VAL A 488 2.81 -4.52 17.96
N LEU A 489 3.50 -4.35 19.08
CA LEU A 489 2.87 -3.87 20.33
C LEU A 489 2.43 -2.41 20.23
N GLU A 490 3.04 -1.65 19.33
CA GLU A 490 2.75 -0.24 19.10
C GLU A 490 1.50 -0.05 18.25
N HIS A 491 1.28 -0.89 17.23
CA HIS A 491 0.24 -0.66 16.21
C HIS A 491 -0.87 -1.71 16.16
N ALA A 492 -0.70 -2.93 16.68
CA ALA A 492 -1.75 -3.96 16.60
C ALA A 492 -2.99 -3.61 17.44
N ASP A 493 -4.19 -3.81 16.92
CA ASP A 493 -5.45 -3.73 17.70
C ASP A 493 -5.92 -5.10 18.13
N VAL A 494 -5.66 -6.11 17.29
CA VAL A 494 -5.87 -7.53 17.59
C VAL A 494 -4.61 -8.28 17.19
N LEU A 495 -4.12 -9.12 18.10
CA LEU A 495 -2.97 -9.99 17.88
C LEU A 495 -3.40 -11.45 18.01
N LEU A 496 -3.21 -12.23 16.94
CA LEU A 496 -3.62 -13.62 16.86
C LEU A 496 -2.39 -14.52 16.76
N PRO A 497 -2.13 -15.39 17.76
CA PRO A 497 -0.92 -16.21 17.81
C PRO A 497 -0.94 -17.30 16.73
N SER A 498 0.05 -17.26 15.84
CA SER A 498 0.22 -18.25 14.77
C SER A 498 1.39 -19.20 14.99
N TYR A 499 1.32 -20.37 14.36
CA TYR A 499 2.41 -21.35 14.31
C TYR A 499 3.66 -20.81 13.60
N THR A 500 4.83 -21.16 14.13
CA THR A 500 6.09 -20.95 13.43
C THR A 500 6.26 -21.99 12.31
N TYR A 501 7.30 -21.81 11.50
CA TYR A 501 7.61 -22.71 10.39
C TYR A 501 8.10 -24.10 10.83
N THR A 502 8.46 -24.30 12.09
CA THR A 502 8.80 -25.63 12.64
C THR A 502 7.60 -26.31 13.31
N GLU A 503 6.53 -25.57 13.54
CA GLU A 503 5.34 -26.02 14.29
C GLU A 503 4.16 -26.41 13.40
N ARG A 504 4.30 -26.26 12.07
CA ARG A 504 3.21 -26.47 11.12
C ARG A 504 3.60 -27.42 10.00
N THR A 505 2.58 -28.04 9.40
CA THR A 505 2.70 -28.80 8.16
C THR A 505 2.02 -28.06 7.02
N GLY A 506 2.68 -27.92 5.87
CA GLY A 506 2.09 -27.35 4.66
C GLY A 506 3.09 -27.25 3.51
N VAL A 507 2.61 -26.88 2.33
CA VAL A 507 3.43 -26.90 1.12
C VAL A 507 4.11 -25.54 0.86
N ILE A 508 5.36 -25.58 0.40
CA ILE A 508 6.10 -24.42 -0.08
C ILE A 508 6.62 -24.69 -1.50
N GLN A 509 6.88 -23.63 -2.26
CA GLN A 509 7.29 -23.70 -3.66
C GLN A 509 8.63 -22.98 -3.87
N ARG A 510 9.58 -23.69 -4.50
CA ARG A 510 10.85 -23.13 -4.99
C ARG A 510 10.64 -22.26 -6.24
N GLY A 511 11.64 -21.43 -6.54
CA GLY A 511 11.66 -20.61 -7.75
C GLY A 511 11.60 -21.41 -9.06
N ASP A 512 12.01 -22.69 -9.03
CA ASP A 512 11.96 -23.62 -10.15
C ASP A 512 10.63 -24.40 -10.24
N ARG A 513 9.58 -24.02 -9.51
CA ARG A 513 8.27 -24.70 -9.47
C ARG A 513 8.24 -26.05 -8.74
N THR A 514 9.27 -26.37 -7.97
CA THR A 514 9.24 -27.55 -7.09
C THR A 514 8.40 -27.28 -5.85
N LEU A 515 7.34 -28.06 -5.63
CA LEU A 515 6.57 -28.08 -4.38
C LEU A 515 7.26 -28.99 -3.40
N GLN A 516 7.38 -28.57 -2.15
CA GLN A 516 7.98 -29.34 -1.07
C GLN A 516 7.06 -29.29 0.15
N LEU A 517 6.94 -30.40 0.87
CA LEU A 517 6.21 -30.44 2.13
C LEU A 517 7.11 -29.98 3.28
N GLN A 518 6.78 -28.85 3.89
CA GLN A 518 7.38 -28.43 5.16
C GLN A 518 6.56 -29.09 6.27
N GLN A 519 7.13 -30.11 6.94
CA GLN A 519 6.46 -30.80 8.04
C GLN A 519 6.77 -30.16 9.39
N GLN A 520 5.83 -30.35 10.32
CA GLN A 520 5.99 -30.03 11.73
C GLN A 520 7.10 -30.88 12.35
N ILE A 521 8.00 -30.23 13.08
CA ILE A 521 9.14 -30.83 13.78
C ILE A 521 9.26 -30.36 15.24
N SER A 522 8.42 -29.43 15.68
CA SER A 522 8.32 -28.95 17.06
C SER A 522 6.85 -28.77 17.45
N GLN A 523 6.57 -28.78 18.75
CA GLN A 523 5.21 -28.54 19.26
C GLN A 523 4.92 -27.04 19.34
N PRO A 524 3.75 -26.57 18.87
CA PRO A 524 3.31 -25.19 19.07
C PRO A 524 2.87 -24.90 20.51
N PRO A 525 2.80 -23.62 20.91
CA PRO A 525 2.06 -23.20 22.10
C PRO A 525 0.59 -23.65 22.05
N ALA A 526 0.02 -24.03 23.20
CA ALA A 526 -1.31 -24.62 23.29
C ALA A 526 -2.45 -23.72 22.73
N LEU A 527 -2.32 -22.40 22.83
CA LEU A 527 -3.30 -21.44 22.34
C LEU A 527 -2.91 -20.81 21.00
N ALA A 528 -1.78 -21.19 20.38
CA ALA A 528 -1.46 -20.76 19.01
C ALA A 528 -2.23 -21.64 18.01
N TRP A 529 -2.61 -21.08 16.86
CA TRP A 529 -3.28 -21.81 15.78
C TRP A 529 -2.51 -21.72 14.44
N SER A 530 -2.83 -22.59 13.49
CA SER A 530 -2.31 -22.45 12.13
C SER A 530 -2.87 -21.19 11.45
N ASP A 531 -2.10 -20.57 10.55
CA ASP A 531 -2.56 -19.41 9.78
C ASP A 531 -3.91 -19.68 9.07
N SER A 532 -4.06 -20.86 8.46
CA SER A 532 -5.29 -21.29 7.79
C SER A 532 -6.47 -21.42 8.73
N LYS A 533 -6.27 -21.93 9.96
CA LYS A 533 -7.34 -22.01 10.96
C LYS A 533 -7.78 -20.64 11.42
N ILE A 534 -6.83 -19.74 11.67
CA ILE A 534 -7.13 -18.36 12.08
C ILE A 534 -7.97 -17.66 11.02
N LEU A 535 -7.57 -17.74 9.75
CA LEU A 535 -8.30 -17.15 8.63
C LEU A 535 -9.69 -17.79 8.46
N ALA A 536 -9.82 -19.12 8.54
CA ALA A 536 -11.12 -19.78 8.47
C ALA A 536 -12.04 -19.31 9.61
N ARG A 537 -11.56 -19.35 10.85
CA ARG A 537 -12.36 -19.00 12.05
C ARG A 537 -12.73 -17.52 12.08
N LEU A 538 -11.86 -16.63 11.62
CA LEU A 538 -12.17 -15.22 11.46
C LEU A 538 -13.27 -15.00 10.41
N ALA A 539 -13.18 -15.66 9.24
CA ALA A 539 -14.23 -15.58 8.23
C ALA A 539 -15.57 -16.12 8.72
N LEU A 540 -15.59 -17.23 9.49
CA LEU A 540 -16.80 -17.75 10.11
C LEU A 540 -17.38 -16.79 11.16
N LYS A 541 -16.53 -16.11 11.93
CA LYS A 541 -16.98 -15.08 12.89
C LYS A 541 -17.56 -13.83 12.19
N ILE A 542 -17.01 -13.48 11.03
CA ILE A 542 -17.58 -12.45 10.14
C ILE A 542 -18.95 -12.90 9.61
N ALA A 543 -19.08 -14.14 9.13
CA ALA A 543 -20.34 -14.70 8.67
C ALA A 543 -21.42 -14.71 9.77
N GLU A 544 -21.05 -15.06 11.00
CA GLU A 544 -21.93 -15.01 12.18
C GLU A 544 -22.50 -13.60 12.39
N ARG A 545 -21.64 -12.56 12.33
CA ARG A 545 -22.08 -11.16 12.44
C ARG A 545 -22.98 -10.72 11.29
N LEU A 546 -22.68 -11.15 10.08
CA LEU A 546 -23.49 -10.86 8.89
C LEU A 546 -24.87 -11.54 8.91
N ARG A 547 -25.18 -12.40 9.89
CA ARG A 547 -26.55 -12.90 10.10
C ARG A 547 -27.47 -11.87 10.76
N ASP A 548 -26.90 -10.82 11.35
CA ASP A 548 -27.65 -9.63 11.73
C ASP A 548 -28.05 -8.85 10.46
N PRO A 549 -29.36 -8.67 10.17
CA PRO A 549 -29.82 -7.97 8.97
C PRO A 549 -29.25 -6.56 8.81
N ASP A 550 -29.08 -5.81 9.90
CA ASP A 550 -28.58 -4.44 9.85
C ASP A 550 -27.10 -4.42 9.42
N THR A 551 -26.32 -5.39 9.91
CA THR A 551 -24.91 -5.53 9.53
C THR A 551 -24.78 -6.02 8.08
N ALA A 552 -25.66 -6.92 7.64
CA ALA A 552 -25.67 -7.46 6.29
C ALA A 552 -26.00 -6.38 5.24
N GLU A 553 -27.04 -5.58 5.48
CA GLU A 553 -27.49 -4.51 4.58
C GLU A 553 -26.37 -3.48 4.33
N LEU A 554 -25.60 -3.14 5.36
CA LEU A 554 -24.51 -2.16 5.25
C LEU A 554 -23.25 -2.68 4.54
N ASN A 555 -23.09 -4.01 4.41
CA ASN A 555 -21.85 -4.60 3.90
C ASN A 555 -21.96 -5.24 2.51
N GLU A 556 -23.18 -5.51 2.02
CA GLU A 556 -23.44 -6.16 0.73
C GLU A 556 -22.72 -7.52 0.57
N LEU A 557 -22.61 -8.26 1.68
CA LEU A 557 -21.99 -9.58 1.77
C LEU A 557 -23.02 -10.63 2.13
N ASP A 558 -22.93 -11.80 1.50
CA ASP A 558 -23.78 -12.95 1.80
C ASP A 558 -23.09 -13.84 2.87
N PRO A 559 -23.66 -13.96 4.09
CA PRO A 559 -23.09 -14.76 5.16
C PRO A 559 -22.94 -16.23 4.79
N ASP A 560 -23.82 -16.78 3.95
CA ASP A 560 -23.78 -18.18 3.57
C ASP A 560 -22.70 -18.45 2.50
N VAL A 561 -22.35 -17.47 1.66
CA VAL A 561 -21.15 -17.52 0.78
C VAL A 561 -19.89 -17.60 1.63
N VAL A 562 -19.78 -16.72 2.62
CA VAL A 562 -18.62 -16.69 3.52
C VAL A 562 -18.52 -18.01 4.27
N HIS A 563 -19.62 -18.43 4.90
CA HIS A 563 -19.64 -19.65 5.71
C HIS A 563 -19.29 -20.89 4.89
N ARG A 564 -19.95 -21.14 3.76
CA ARG A 564 -19.72 -22.35 2.95
C ARG A 564 -18.30 -22.40 2.37
N THR A 565 -17.74 -21.25 2.00
CA THR A 565 -16.38 -21.18 1.43
C THR A 565 -15.32 -21.59 2.44
N PHE A 566 -15.40 -21.09 3.68
CA PHE A 566 -14.36 -21.30 4.69
C PHE A 566 -14.61 -22.53 5.57
N ALA A 567 -15.87 -22.87 5.89
CA ALA A 567 -16.20 -24.02 6.74
C ALA A 567 -15.73 -25.36 6.14
N ARG A 568 -15.70 -25.49 4.81
CA ARG A 568 -15.31 -26.73 4.13
C ARG A 568 -13.88 -27.19 4.43
N TYR A 569 -13.02 -26.27 4.87
CA TYR A 569 -11.62 -26.54 5.19
C TYR A 569 -11.41 -26.98 6.64
N LEU A 570 -12.45 -26.91 7.47
CA LEU A 570 -12.42 -27.34 8.86
C LEU A 570 -12.92 -28.79 8.99
N ASP A 571 -12.34 -29.55 9.92
CA ASP A 571 -12.90 -30.82 10.37
C ASP A 571 -13.99 -30.62 11.44
N ASP A 572 -14.51 -31.73 11.97
CA ASP A 572 -15.58 -31.74 12.97
C ASP A 572 -15.15 -31.09 14.31
N GLN A 573 -13.83 -30.95 14.53
CA GLN A 573 -13.24 -30.30 15.68
C GLN A 573 -12.96 -28.81 15.43
N GLY A 574 -13.21 -28.32 14.21
CA GLY A 574 -12.94 -26.94 13.81
C GLY A 574 -11.46 -26.67 13.50
N GLU A 575 -10.66 -27.71 13.26
CA GLU A 575 -9.26 -27.59 12.84
C GLU A 575 -9.16 -27.49 11.32
N ALA A 576 -8.31 -26.58 10.82
CA ALA A 576 -8.04 -26.50 9.40
C ALA A 576 -7.16 -27.67 8.95
N VAL A 577 -7.59 -28.44 7.94
CA VAL A 577 -6.88 -29.62 7.43
C VAL A 577 -6.02 -29.23 6.21
N PRO A 578 -4.69 -29.11 6.32
CA PRO A 578 -3.84 -28.59 5.23
C PRO A 578 -3.91 -29.42 3.95
N ALA A 579 -3.93 -30.76 4.06
CA ALA A 579 -4.04 -31.65 2.91
C ALA A 579 -5.35 -31.39 2.13
N ARG A 580 -6.48 -31.21 2.84
CA ARG A 580 -7.78 -30.90 2.22
C ARG A 580 -7.76 -29.55 1.48
N ILE A 581 -7.12 -28.53 2.06
CA ILE A 581 -6.97 -27.21 1.41
C ILE A 581 -6.14 -27.36 0.13
N PHE A 582 -5.00 -28.06 0.22
CA PHE A 582 -4.09 -28.27 -0.90
C PHE A 582 -4.74 -29.08 -2.02
N ASP A 583 -5.44 -30.17 -1.70
CA ASP A 583 -6.14 -31.01 -2.69
C ASP A 583 -7.24 -30.22 -3.41
N HIS A 584 -7.97 -29.36 -2.71
CA HIS A 584 -8.97 -28.49 -3.34
C HIS A 584 -8.30 -27.46 -4.27
N LEU A 585 -7.21 -26.83 -3.84
CA LEU A 585 -6.42 -25.92 -4.68
C LEU A 585 -5.90 -26.61 -5.95
N VAL A 586 -5.43 -27.86 -5.83
CA VAL A 586 -4.98 -28.68 -6.96
C VAL A 586 -6.16 -29.00 -7.89
N ALA A 587 -7.32 -29.35 -7.34
CA ALA A 587 -8.54 -29.60 -8.11
C ALA A 587 -8.99 -28.35 -8.90
N VAL A 588 -9.06 -27.18 -8.26
CA VAL A 588 -9.41 -25.90 -8.90
C VAL A 588 -8.46 -25.59 -10.05
N ASN A 589 -7.15 -25.69 -9.81
CA ASN A 589 -6.13 -25.47 -10.85
C ASN A 589 -6.32 -26.37 -12.08
N ARG A 590 -6.72 -27.63 -11.86
CA ARG A 590 -7.00 -28.60 -12.94
C ARG A 590 -8.29 -28.28 -13.68
N GLN A 591 -9.35 -27.88 -12.97
CA GLN A 591 -10.65 -27.51 -13.55
C GLN A 591 -10.56 -26.25 -14.41
N LEU A 592 -9.77 -25.25 -13.99
CA LEU A 592 -9.45 -24.06 -14.78
C LEU A 592 -8.59 -24.35 -16.02
N ASN A 593 -8.19 -25.61 -16.23
CA ASN A 593 -7.37 -26.05 -17.36
C ASN A 593 -6.08 -25.21 -17.56
N MET A 594 -5.44 -24.82 -16.46
CA MET A 594 -4.19 -24.08 -16.49
C MET A 594 -3.09 -24.90 -17.20
N TYR A 595 -2.20 -24.25 -17.95
CA TYR A 595 -0.99 -24.89 -18.49
C TYR A 595 -0.15 -25.53 -17.37
N SER A 596 -0.06 -24.77 -16.29
CA SER A 596 0.68 -25.03 -15.08
C SER A 596 -0.10 -25.94 -14.12
N ARG A 597 -0.44 -27.15 -14.57
CA ARG A 597 -1.17 -28.09 -13.71
C ARG A 597 -0.31 -28.52 -12.52
N LEU A 598 -0.91 -28.54 -11.34
CA LEU A 598 -0.32 -29.06 -10.11
C LEU A 598 -0.35 -30.61 -10.10
N GLU A 599 0.25 -31.17 -11.14
CA GLU A 599 0.42 -32.59 -11.41
C GLU A 599 1.93 -32.89 -11.54
N ASP A 600 2.31 -34.12 -11.22
CA ASP A 600 3.66 -34.62 -11.45
C ASP A 600 3.94 -34.88 -12.95
N ALA A 601 5.11 -35.42 -13.27
CA ALA A 601 5.50 -35.71 -14.65
C ALA A 601 4.61 -36.76 -15.34
N SER A 602 3.90 -37.61 -14.59
CA SER A 602 2.96 -38.61 -15.11
C SER A 602 1.55 -38.06 -15.34
N GLY A 603 1.28 -36.82 -14.90
CA GLY A 603 -0.07 -36.24 -14.89
C GLY A 603 -0.88 -36.59 -13.63
N THR A 604 -0.25 -37.20 -12.63
CA THR A 604 -0.90 -37.52 -11.34
C THR A 604 -0.98 -36.25 -10.49
N PRO A 605 -2.14 -35.94 -9.88
CA PRO A 605 -2.27 -34.78 -8.98
C PRO A 605 -1.28 -34.86 -7.83
N ILE A 606 -0.57 -33.76 -7.57
CA ILE A 606 0.34 -33.70 -6.44
C ILE A 606 -0.49 -33.62 -5.16
N SER A 607 -0.12 -34.42 -4.16
CA SER A 607 -0.77 -34.45 -2.84
C SER A 607 0.26 -34.30 -1.72
N HIS A 608 -0.20 -34.06 -0.49
CA HIS A 608 0.67 -34.05 0.70
C HIS A 608 1.42 -35.38 0.87
N ASP A 609 0.75 -36.51 0.65
CA ASP A 609 1.37 -37.83 0.79
C ASP A 609 2.47 -38.08 -0.25
N MET A 610 2.23 -37.66 -1.49
CA MET A 610 3.26 -37.69 -2.54
C MET A 610 4.48 -36.87 -2.11
N LEU A 611 4.27 -35.64 -1.62
CA LEU A 611 5.39 -34.78 -1.20
C LEU A 611 6.12 -35.30 0.05
N ARG A 612 5.41 -35.96 0.97
CA ARG A 612 5.97 -36.63 2.15
C ARG A 612 6.92 -37.75 1.75
N GLN A 613 6.53 -38.58 0.78
CA GLN A 613 7.37 -39.67 0.27
C GLN A 613 8.68 -39.15 -0.36
N HIS A 614 8.69 -37.90 -0.84
CA HIS A 614 9.88 -37.27 -1.43
C HIS A 614 10.85 -36.70 -0.38
N GLY A 615 10.55 -36.78 0.92
CA GLY A 615 11.48 -36.42 2.00
C GLY A 615 11.99 -34.97 1.91
N GLY A 616 11.15 -34.05 1.44
CA GLY A 616 11.51 -32.64 1.26
C GLY A 616 12.26 -32.31 -0.04
N SER A 617 12.67 -33.27 -0.87
CA SER A 617 13.20 -32.97 -2.21
C SER A 617 12.14 -32.33 -3.12
N GLY A 618 10.89 -32.75 -2.94
CA GLY A 618 9.70 -32.17 -3.55
C GLY A 618 9.40 -32.70 -4.95
N VAL A 619 8.29 -32.22 -5.51
CA VAL A 619 7.82 -32.56 -6.85
C VAL A 619 7.67 -31.27 -7.64
N GLN A 620 8.38 -31.19 -8.77
CA GLN A 620 8.19 -30.09 -9.69
C GLN A 620 6.89 -30.26 -10.45
N TRP A 621 5.98 -29.29 -10.33
CA TRP A 621 4.70 -29.34 -11.00
C TRP A 621 4.81 -29.00 -12.50
N GLY A 622 3.96 -29.60 -13.31
CA GLY A 622 3.82 -29.32 -14.74
C GLY A 622 3.75 -30.61 -15.53
N GLY A 623 2.54 -30.89 -16.05
CA GLY A 623 2.17 -32.12 -16.77
C GLY A 623 2.94 -32.36 -18.07
N ASN A 624 2.41 -33.26 -18.89
CA ASN A 624 3.02 -33.92 -20.07
C ASN A 624 3.67 -33.05 -21.18
N GLY A 625 3.81 -31.74 -21.02
CA GLY A 625 4.31 -30.79 -22.02
C GLY A 625 5.67 -30.17 -21.70
N ARG A 626 6.61 -30.93 -21.12
CA ARG A 626 7.98 -30.45 -20.91
C ARG A 626 8.82 -30.82 -22.13
N TYR A 627 9.22 -29.82 -22.91
CA TYR A 627 10.12 -29.97 -24.06
C TYR A 627 9.54 -30.87 -25.17
N GLN A 628 8.36 -30.55 -25.71
CA GLN A 628 7.92 -31.14 -26.99
C GLN A 628 8.76 -30.61 -28.17
N ASP A 629 10.06 -30.87 -28.10
CA ASP A 629 10.99 -30.82 -29.22
C ASP A 629 11.40 -32.25 -29.63
N ALA A 630 10.68 -33.29 -29.17
CA ALA A 630 10.88 -34.65 -29.65
C ALA A 630 10.38 -34.86 -31.09
N ASP A 631 9.42 -34.02 -31.56
CA ASP A 631 8.69 -34.25 -32.81
C ASP A 631 8.84 -33.14 -33.87
N GLY A 632 9.79 -32.21 -33.73
CA GLY A 632 10.13 -31.26 -34.81
C GLY A 632 9.08 -30.19 -35.16
N GLN A 633 8.05 -29.98 -34.34
CA GLN A 633 6.99 -28.97 -34.56
C GLN A 633 7.37 -27.54 -34.12
N GLY A 634 8.55 -27.33 -33.53
CA GLY A 634 9.02 -26.02 -33.06
C GLY A 634 8.41 -25.63 -31.72
N ALA A 635 9.23 -25.20 -30.75
CA ALA A 635 8.72 -24.86 -29.43
C ALA A 635 7.82 -23.61 -29.49
N ILE A 636 6.53 -23.80 -29.24
CA ILE A 636 5.60 -22.72 -28.96
C ILE A 636 5.52 -22.58 -27.42
N PHE A 637 5.59 -21.34 -26.92
CA PHE A 637 5.61 -21.08 -25.48
C PHE A 637 4.21 -21.25 -24.91
N PRO A 638 4.09 -21.84 -23.71
CA PRO A 638 2.79 -22.02 -23.11
C PRO A 638 2.16 -20.70 -22.70
N SER A 639 0.88 -20.53 -23.01
CA SER A 639 0.07 -19.46 -22.42
C SER A 639 -0.30 -19.79 -20.96
N LEU A 640 -1.22 -19.01 -20.37
CA LEU A 640 -1.87 -19.35 -19.09
C LEU A 640 -2.66 -20.67 -19.18
N ASN A 641 -3.38 -20.91 -20.29
CA ASN A 641 -4.22 -22.09 -20.48
C ASN A 641 -3.48 -23.22 -21.22
N ARG A 642 -3.82 -24.46 -20.87
CA ARG A 642 -3.22 -25.66 -21.47
C ARG A 642 -3.59 -25.75 -22.95
N ASN A 643 -2.65 -26.24 -23.77
CA ASN A 643 -2.78 -26.40 -25.23
C ASN A 643 -2.97 -25.08 -26.00
N THR A 644 -2.97 -23.94 -25.30
CA THR A 644 -2.89 -22.62 -25.91
C THR A 644 -1.42 -22.20 -25.90
N LEU A 645 -0.93 -21.91 -27.10
CA LEU A 645 0.48 -21.79 -27.41
C LEU A 645 0.72 -20.42 -28.04
N ASN A 646 1.72 -19.69 -27.55
CA ASN A 646 2.06 -18.32 -27.92
C ASN A 646 3.50 -18.27 -28.46
N ARG A 647 3.77 -17.34 -29.37
CA ARG A 647 5.17 -16.97 -29.66
C ARG A 647 5.73 -16.14 -28.51
N ALA A 648 7.02 -16.33 -28.21
CA ALA A 648 7.70 -15.43 -27.29
C ALA A 648 7.88 -14.06 -27.94
N ARG A 649 8.04 -13.04 -27.10
CA ARG A 649 8.30 -11.68 -27.55
C ARG A 649 9.66 -11.24 -27.05
N LEU A 650 10.39 -10.57 -27.94
CA LEU A 650 11.55 -9.78 -27.57
C LEU A 650 11.04 -8.42 -27.10
N VAL A 651 11.20 -8.13 -25.81
CA VAL A 651 10.65 -6.90 -25.20
C VAL A 651 11.53 -5.73 -25.58
N ARG A 652 10.96 -4.74 -26.28
CA ARG A 652 11.58 -3.42 -26.54
C ARG A 652 11.24 -2.47 -25.38
N PRO A 653 12.21 -2.05 -24.54
CA PRO A 653 11.96 -1.00 -23.55
C PRO A 653 11.54 0.32 -24.22
N PRO A 654 10.61 1.10 -23.63
CA PRO A 654 10.25 2.43 -24.12
C PRO A 654 11.43 3.40 -24.06
N ASP A 655 11.48 4.37 -24.97
CA ASP A 655 12.54 5.37 -25.00
C ASP A 655 12.55 6.24 -23.75
N GLU A 656 11.38 6.65 -23.23
CA GLU A 656 11.25 7.39 -21.97
C GLU A 656 11.87 6.63 -20.78
N PHE A 657 11.69 5.31 -20.72
CA PHE A 657 12.28 4.48 -19.69
C PHE A 657 13.82 4.47 -19.79
N LEU A 658 14.36 4.36 -21.00
CA LEU A 658 15.80 4.39 -21.24
C LEU A 658 16.37 5.78 -20.91
N ASP A 659 15.73 6.85 -21.40
CA ASP A 659 16.14 8.24 -21.14
C ASP A 659 16.19 8.54 -19.64
N ARG A 660 15.21 8.05 -18.86
CA ARG A 660 15.20 8.18 -17.39
C ARG A 660 16.35 7.44 -16.71
N LEU A 661 16.69 6.23 -17.16
CA LEU A 661 17.84 5.47 -16.63
C LEU A 661 19.17 6.09 -17.04
N GLU A 662 19.20 6.72 -18.20
CA GLU A 662 20.34 7.41 -18.76
C GLU A 662 20.60 8.78 -18.12
N ALA A 663 19.56 9.41 -17.56
CA ALA A 663 19.65 10.67 -16.87
C ALA A 663 20.71 10.63 -15.74
N PRO A 664 21.59 11.64 -15.65
CA PRO A 664 22.55 11.75 -14.57
C PRO A 664 21.82 11.93 -13.25
N LEU A 665 22.43 11.46 -12.18
CA LEU A 665 21.95 11.77 -10.83
C LEU A 665 22.07 13.28 -10.58
N PRO A 666 21.24 13.86 -9.69
CA PRO A 666 21.34 15.27 -9.33
C PRO A 666 22.77 15.64 -8.90
N PRO A 667 23.29 16.83 -9.25
CA PRO A 667 24.64 17.24 -8.90
C PRO A 667 24.94 17.12 -7.39
N GLY A 668 26.14 16.64 -7.06
CA GLY A 668 26.58 16.46 -5.67
C GLY A 668 25.95 15.27 -4.95
N THR A 669 25.19 14.41 -5.63
CA THR A 669 24.65 13.16 -5.06
C THR A 669 25.47 11.93 -5.44
N LEU A 670 25.42 10.91 -4.60
CA LEU A 670 25.90 9.55 -4.81
C LEU A 670 24.70 8.61 -4.97
N SER A 671 24.91 7.47 -5.61
CA SER A 671 23.88 6.42 -5.74
C SER A 671 23.90 5.52 -4.49
N LEU A 672 22.79 5.44 -3.75
CA LEU A 672 22.63 4.50 -2.64
C LEU A 672 22.13 3.14 -3.12
N ILE A 673 22.88 2.10 -2.76
CA ILE A 673 22.44 0.71 -2.80
C ILE A 673 22.06 0.27 -1.38
N SER A 674 20.80 -0.10 -1.19
CA SER A 674 20.40 -0.89 -0.01
C SER A 674 20.55 -2.38 -0.28
N GLY A 675 21.03 -3.17 0.66
CA GLY A 675 21.23 -4.61 0.44
C GLY A 675 21.18 -5.45 1.70
N ARG A 676 21.68 -6.69 1.61
CA ARG A 676 21.82 -7.60 2.76
C ARG A 676 23.28 -7.91 2.99
N GLY A 677 23.70 -7.75 4.25
CA GLY A 677 25.10 -7.91 4.63
C GLY A 677 25.93 -6.70 4.23
N ARG A 678 27.18 -6.69 4.67
CA ARG A 678 28.14 -5.59 4.48
C ARG A 678 29.23 -6.04 3.51
N PRO A 679 29.27 -5.56 2.25
CA PRO A 679 30.31 -5.94 1.31
C PRO A 679 31.71 -5.75 1.92
N GLY A 680 32.59 -6.76 1.86
CA GLY A 680 33.97 -6.59 2.37
C GLY A 680 34.18 -6.73 3.87
N ARG A 681 33.14 -6.56 4.69
CA ARG A 681 33.15 -7.10 6.06
C ARG A 681 32.49 -8.46 6.06
N ARG A 682 33.30 -9.53 6.09
CA ARG A 682 32.79 -10.87 6.42
C ARG A 682 32.08 -10.73 7.77
N ALA A 683 30.75 -10.75 7.76
CA ALA A 683 30.02 -10.98 8.97
C ALA A 683 30.55 -12.30 9.53
N THR A 684 31.24 -12.26 10.68
CA THR A 684 31.62 -13.47 11.44
C THR A 684 30.38 -14.31 11.77
N GLN A 685 29.18 -13.76 11.55
CA GLN A 685 27.91 -14.37 11.79
C GLN A 685 26.99 -14.28 10.57
N GLY A 686 27.09 -15.26 9.66
CA GLY A 686 25.99 -15.61 8.74
C GLY A 686 24.68 -16.03 9.46
N ARG A 687 24.61 -15.89 10.79
CA ARG A 687 23.59 -16.40 11.72
C ARG A 687 22.40 -15.46 11.93
N ALA A 688 22.49 -14.18 11.55
CA ALA A 688 21.84 -13.19 12.38
C ALA A 688 20.83 -12.28 11.66
N ARG A 689 21.13 -11.71 10.48
CA ARG A 689 20.35 -10.60 9.92
C ARG A 689 19.45 -11.05 8.75
N TYR A 690 18.18 -11.36 9.00
CA TYR A 690 17.19 -11.67 7.95
C TYR A 690 15.92 -10.83 8.12
N ASN A 691 15.25 -10.56 7.00
CA ASN A 691 14.11 -9.64 6.77
C ASN A 691 12.82 -9.93 7.58
N SER A 692 12.86 -10.87 8.50
CA SER A 692 11.70 -11.24 9.30
C SER A 692 12.18 -11.61 10.69
N GLY A 693 12.01 -10.71 11.66
CA GLY A 693 12.18 -10.99 13.10
C GLY A 693 11.43 -12.25 13.56
N ILE A 694 10.47 -12.71 12.74
CA ILE A 694 9.72 -13.96 12.83
C ILE A 694 10.61 -15.23 12.74
N LYS A 695 11.82 -15.17 12.17
CA LYS A 695 12.66 -16.36 11.94
C LYS A 695 14.10 -16.23 12.39
N THR A 696 14.52 -15.07 12.87
CA THR A 696 15.86 -14.88 13.43
C THR A 696 15.73 -14.59 14.91
N LEU A 697 16.73 -15.01 15.69
CA LEU A 697 16.84 -14.54 17.06
C LEU A 697 17.17 -13.05 17.01
N PRO A 698 16.59 -12.21 17.88
CA PRO A 698 17.05 -10.85 18.04
C PRO A 698 18.55 -10.84 18.33
N ILE A 699 19.29 -9.96 17.67
CA ILE A 699 20.74 -9.89 17.76
C ILE A 699 21.16 -8.69 18.61
N TYR A 700 20.47 -8.44 19.72
CA TYR A 700 20.90 -7.38 20.61
C TYR A 700 22.31 -7.69 21.15
N GLY A 701 23.20 -6.68 21.09
CA GLY A 701 24.51 -6.68 21.75
C GLY A 701 25.64 -7.47 21.08
N LEU A 702 25.58 -7.79 19.77
CA LEU A 702 26.71 -8.40 19.04
C LEU A 702 27.37 -7.47 18.01
N ASP A 703 26.62 -6.51 17.49
CA ASP A 703 27.11 -5.21 17.00
C ASP A 703 26.27 -4.15 17.74
N PRO A 704 26.79 -2.94 17.98
CA PRO A 704 25.94 -1.81 18.35
C PRO A 704 24.81 -1.68 17.32
N ASP A 705 23.64 -1.16 17.71
CA ASP A 705 22.56 -0.75 16.78
C ASP A 705 22.97 0.49 15.94
N GLU A 706 24.26 0.60 15.63
CA GLU A 706 24.86 1.63 14.79
C GLU A 706 24.60 1.29 13.32
N HIS A 707 24.14 2.30 12.60
CA HIS A 707 24.02 2.25 11.15
C HIS A 707 25.37 2.57 10.53
N TYR A 708 25.81 1.79 9.55
CA TYR A 708 27.04 2.07 8.82
C TYR A 708 26.72 2.34 7.36
N VAL A 709 27.36 3.38 6.80
CA VAL A 709 27.38 3.67 5.36
C VAL A 709 28.74 3.33 4.79
N GLU A 710 28.76 2.37 3.87
CA GLU A 710 29.98 1.98 3.18
C GLU A 710 30.24 2.88 1.99
N ILE A 711 31.44 3.45 1.95
CA ILE A 711 31.87 4.40 0.94
C ILE A 711 33.28 4.06 0.46
N HIS A 712 33.55 4.31 -0.81
CA HIS A 712 34.90 4.15 -1.37
C HIS A 712 35.88 5.15 -0.71
N PRO A 713 37.12 4.75 -0.32
CA PRO A 713 38.06 5.64 0.35
C PRO A 713 38.35 6.96 -0.40
N LYS A 714 38.42 6.90 -1.73
CA LYS A 714 38.63 8.10 -2.57
C LYS A 714 37.44 9.05 -2.51
N ALA A 715 36.20 8.53 -2.50
CA ALA A 715 35.00 9.35 -2.40
C ALA A 715 34.88 9.96 -1.00
N ALA A 716 35.24 9.21 0.05
CA ALA A 716 35.34 9.75 1.40
C ALA A 716 36.36 10.89 1.47
N ALA A 717 37.55 10.72 0.88
CA ALA A 717 38.57 11.76 0.83
C ALA A 717 38.11 13.00 0.02
N GLU A 718 37.44 12.82 -1.11
CA GLU A 718 36.83 13.89 -1.92
C GLU A 718 35.75 14.66 -1.13
N LEU A 719 35.04 13.98 -0.23
CA LEU A 719 34.03 14.56 0.66
C LEU A 719 34.60 15.04 2.01
N GLY A 720 35.89 14.85 2.28
CA GLY A 720 36.53 15.18 3.55
C GLY A 720 36.06 14.35 4.75
N LEU A 721 35.58 13.12 4.53
CA LEU A 721 35.03 12.23 5.55
C LEU A 721 36.08 11.24 6.08
N SER A 722 35.99 10.91 7.38
CA SER A 722 36.86 9.98 8.11
C SER A 722 36.17 8.66 8.48
N GLU A 723 36.91 7.56 8.65
CA GLU A 723 36.35 6.28 9.15
C GLU A 723 35.71 6.47 10.54
N ASN A 724 34.54 5.88 10.76
CA ASN A 724 33.69 6.01 11.95
C ASN A 724 33.16 7.43 12.22
N GLU A 725 33.36 8.37 11.31
CA GLU A 725 32.73 9.68 11.42
C GLU A 725 31.22 9.54 11.22
N PRO A 726 30.38 10.08 12.12
CA PRO A 726 28.95 10.12 11.88
C PRO A 726 28.65 11.12 10.76
N VAL A 727 27.83 10.68 9.81
CA VAL A 727 27.42 11.45 8.64
C VAL A 727 25.91 11.42 8.48
N ARG A 728 25.40 12.52 7.94
CA ARG A 728 24.02 12.67 7.50
C ARG A 728 23.93 12.25 6.03
N LEU A 729 23.06 11.27 5.75
CA LEU A 729 22.59 10.91 4.41
C LEU A 729 21.27 11.62 4.14
N LEU A 730 21.19 12.37 3.04
CA LEU A 730 19.99 13.08 2.63
C LEU A 730 19.49 12.57 1.29
N SER A 731 18.20 12.32 1.18
CA SER A 731 17.48 12.06 -0.07
C SER A 731 16.30 13.05 -0.18
N ASP A 732 15.57 13.00 -1.29
CA ASP A 732 14.34 13.79 -1.45
C ASP A 732 13.19 13.30 -0.54
N HIS A 733 13.38 12.17 0.13
CA HIS A 733 12.34 11.46 0.89
C HIS A 733 12.58 11.44 2.39
N GLY A 734 13.81 11.68 2.82
CA GLY A 734 14.16 11.63 4.22
C GLY A 734 15.66 11.74 4.45
N VAL A 735 16.01 11.68 5.73
CA VAL A 735 17.37 11.83 6.23
C VAL A 735 17.68 10.72 7.22
N VAL A 736 18.87 10.16 7.14
CA VAL A 736 19.38 9.10 8.03
C VAL A 736 20.81 9.43 8.43
N VAL A 737 21.15 9.19 9.69
CA VAL A 737 22.50 9.30 10.23
C VAL A 737 23.12 7.90 10.31
N ALA A 738 24.35 7.78 9.84
CA ALA A 738 25.14 6.55 9.89
C ALA A 738 26.63 6.86 10.11
N LEU A 739 27.39 5.88 10.56
CA LEU A 739 28.84 5.95 10.67
C LEU A 739 29.49 5.58 9.35
N VAL A 740 30.45 6.39 8.91
CA VAL A 740 31.27 6.12 7.73
C VAL A 740 32.10 4.87 7.94
N THR A 741 32.17 4.04 6.92
CA THR A 741 33.14 2.95 6.86
C THR A 741 33.69 2.80 5.46
N TYR A 742 35.00 2.65 5.35
CA TYR A 742 35.67 2.58 4.07
C TYR A 742 35.55 1.19 3.48
N ASN A 743 35.27 1.16 2.19
CA ASN A 743 35.18 -0.06 1.42
C ASN A 743 35.55 0.19 -0.04
N ASP A 744 36.73 -0.27 -0.44
CA ASP A 744 37.25 -0.18 -1.81
C ASP A 744 36.51 -1.10 -2.80
N ARG A 745 35.64 -2.00 -2.31
CA ARG A 745 34.76 -2.83 -3.13
C ARG A 745 33.55 -2.08 -3.68
N ILE A 746 33.17 -0.96 -3.06
CA ILE A 746 32.12 -0.06 -3.54
C ILE A 746 32.71 0.89 -4.60
N ALA A 747 31.93 1.26 -5.62
CA ALA A 747 32.39 2.23 -6.62
C ALA A 747 32.42 3.67 -6.06
N ASN A 748 33.30 4.53 -6.57
CA ASN A 748 33.48 5.90 -6.08
C ASN A 748 32.18 6.73 -6.03
N GLY A 749 31.29 6.57 -7.02
CA GLY A 749 30.00 7.26 -7.09
C GLY A 749 28.85 6.58 -6.34
N THR A 750 29.13 5.64 -5.44
CA THR A 750 28.13 4.77 -4.82
C THR A 750 28.37 4.65 -3.32
N VAL A 751 27.28 4.51 -2.57
CA VAL A 751 27.30 4.13 -1.17
C VAL A 751 26.42 2.92 -0.92
N PHE A 752 26.73 2.15 0.11
CA PHE A 752 25.97 0.96 0.47
C PHE A 752 25.53 1.01 1.94
N ILE A 753 24.27 0.64 2.20
CA ILE A 753 23.74 0.46 3.55
C ILE A 753 23.02 -0.90 3.65
N ASP A 754 23.29 -1.65 4.71
CA ASP A 754 22.51 -2.85 5.06
C ASP A 754 21.09 -2.44 5.44
N PHE A 755 20.08 -3.03 4.80
CA PHE A 755 18.69 -2.62 5.01
C PHE A 755 18.10 -3.17 6.32
N VAL A 756 18.73 -4.16 6.97
CA VAL A 756 18.15 -4.88 8.13
C VAL A 756 17.84 -4.01 9.35
N PRO A 757 18.63 -2.97 9.70
CA PRO A 757 18.22 -2.02 10.72
C PRO A 757 16.93 -1.24 10.37
N GLY A 758 16.45 -1.27 9.12
CA GLY A 758 15.18 -0.71 8.66
C GLY A 758 15.24 0.78 8.28
N GLU A 759 16.05 1.56 8.99
CA GLU A 759 16.12 3.03 8.85
C GLU A 759 16.48 3.51 7.44
N VAL A 760 17.23 2.75 6.66
CA VAL A 760 17.58 3.12 5.27
C VAL A 760 16.33 3.36 4.41
N ASN A 761 15.21 2.71 4.73
CA ASN A 761 13.98 2.86 3.95
C ASN A 761 13.31 4.24 4.12
N ARG A 762 13.76 5.07 5.09
CA ARG A 762 13.45 6.52 5.14
C ARG A 762 13.99 7.28 3.94
N LEU A 763 15.11 6.83 3.37
CA LEU A 763 15.74 7.46 2.21
C LEU A 763 15.09 7.01 0.89
N THR A 764 14.41 5.86 0.89
CA THR A 764 13.91 5.22 -0.33
C THR A 764 12.44 5.54 -0.60
N ASN A 765 12.01 5.44 -1.86
CA ASN A 765 10.64 5.74 -2.29
C ASN A 765 10.13 4.78 -3.38
N TYR A 766 8.84 4.88 -3.67
CA TYR A 766 8.09 4.21 -4.72
C TYR A 766 7.92 5.04 -6.01
N VAL A 767 8.40 6.30 -6.07
CA VAL A 767 8.19 7.15 -7.26
C VAL A 767 8.95 6.61 -8.49
N GLU A 768 10.17 6.11 -8.31
CA GLU A 768 10.81 5.26 -9.32
C GLU A 768 10.35 3.81 -9.13
N ALA A 769 9.06 3.52 -9.30
CA ALA A 769 8.58 2.14 -9.30
C ALA A 769 8.52 1.56 -10.72
N ASP A 770 8.49 0.24 -10.77
CA ASP A 770 8.21 -0.51 -11.99
C ASP A 770 6.82 -0.18 -12.54
N GLN A 771 6.74 0.16 -13.83
CA GLN A 771 5.50 0.62 -14.47
C GLN A 771 4.40 -0.45 -14.57
N PHE A 772 4.74 -1.73 -14.44
CA PHE A 772 3.78 -2.83 -14.54
C PHE A 772 3.33 -3.37 -13.19
N THR A 773 4.21 -3.27 -12.19
CA THR A 773 4.02 -3.95 -10.90
C THR A 773 4.04 -3.04 -9.70
N HIS A 774 4.41 -1.77 -9.87
CA HIS A 774 4.67 -0.81 -8.81
C HIS A 774 5.73 -1.29 -7.80
N GLN A 775 6.55 -2.28 -8.17
CA GLN A 775 7.70 -2.68 -7.36
C GLN A 775 8.70 -1.52 -7.28
N SER A 776 9.07 -1.13 -6.05
CA SER A 776 10.00 -0.04 -5.79
C SER A 776 11.41 -0.30 -6.34
N LEU A 777 11.98 0.65 -7.09
CA LEU A 777 13.35 0.56 -7.63
C LEU A 777 14.39 1.17 -6.68
N ILE A 778 14.41 0.69 -5.43
CA ILE A 778 15.22 1.26 -4.33
C ILE A 778 16.75 1.10 -4.46
N LYS A 779 17.26 0.41 -5.49
CA LYS A 779 18.71 0.17 -5.67
C LYS A 779 19.43 1.34 -6.36
N ARG A 780 18.70 2.39 -6.71
CA ARG A 780 19.18 3.64 -7.30
C ARG A 780 18.54 4.83 -6.59
N THR A 781 18.87 5.03 -5.32
CA THR A 781 18.36 6.17 -4.54
C THR A 781 19.42 7.28 -4.53
N PRO A 782 19.19 8.47 -5.10
CA PRO A 782 20.13 9.59 -5.00
C PRO A 782 20.26 10.05 -3.55
N VAL A 783 21.50 10.12 -3.04
CA VAL A 783 21.78 10.60 -1.68
C VAL A 783 22.96 11.55 -1.62
N GLN A 784 22.94 12.51 -0.70
CA GLN A 784 24.12 13.31 -0.34
C GLN A 784 24.65 12.89 1.02
N LEU A 785 25.96 12.84 1.16
CA LEU A 785 26.64 12.57 2.43
C LEU A 785 27.30 13.85 2.94
N ARG A 786 27.07 14.18 4.20
CA ARG A 786 27.69 15.33 4.89
C ARG A 786 28.15 14.91 6.28
N ALA A 787 29.33 15.35 6.70
CA ALA A 787 29.75 15.28 8.10
C ALA A 787 28.72 15.98 8.99
N LEU A 788 28.51 15.46 10.21
CA LEU A 788 27.70 16.17 11.18
C LEU A 788 28.38 17.48 11.58
N ARG A 789 27.64 18.59 11.47
CA ARG A 789 28.10 19.92 11.88
C ARG A 789 28.12 20.03 13.42
N PRO A 790 28.79 21.02 14.03
CA PRO A 790 29.03 21.03 15.49
C PRO A 790 27.77 20.86 16.35
N MET A 791 26.66 21.50 15.97
CA MET A 791 25.37 21.38 16.66
C MET A 791 24.73 19.99 16.51
N GLU A 792 24.80 19.42 15.31
CA GLU A 792 24.37 18.04 15.02
C GLU A 792 25.20 17.04 15.82
N MET A 793 26.52 17.18 15.81
CA MET A 793 27.47 16.34 16.52
C MET A 793 27.22 16.36 18.04
N ALA A 794 26.98 17.55 18.61
CA ALA A 794 26.69 17.69 20.03
C ALA A 794 25.42 16.90 20.44
N LEU A 795 24.33 16.98 19.67
CA LEU A 795 23.12 16.19 19.89
C LEU A 795 23.33 14.69 19.61
N TRP A 796 24.17 14.36 18.63
CA TRP A 796 24.53 12.99 18.29
C TRP A 796 25.37 12.31 19.38
N GLN A 797 26.18 13.04 20.14
CA GLN A 797 26.96 12.47 21.25
C GLN A 797 26.11 12.29 22.50
N ALA A 798 25.38 13.32 22.92
CA ALA A 798 24.54 13.26 24.12
C ALA A 798 23.32 14.19 24.00
N PRO A 799 22.17 13.83 24.62
CA PRO A 799 21.05 14.75 24.72
C PRO A 799 21.41 15.93 25.65
N ASN A 800 21.51 17.15 25.13
CA ASN A 800 21.86 18.36 25.88
C ASN A 800 20.77 19.44 25.71
N ARG A 801 20.23 19.95 26.83
CA ARG A 801 19.18 20.98 26.85
C ARG A 801 19.59 22.26 26.14
N ALA A 802 20.79 22.77 26.40
CA ALA A 802 21.29 24.01 25.80
C ALA A 802 21.45 23.86 24.28
N THR A 803 22.00 22.73 23.82
CA THR A 803 22.16 22.45 22.38
C THR A 803 20.82 22.30 21.68
N LEU A 804 19.85 21.62 22.29
CA LEU A 804 18.51 21.49 21.72
C LEU A 804 17.81 22.85 21.64
N ILE A 805 17.86 23.66 22.71
CA ILE A 805 17.31 25.02 22.71
C ILE A 805 17.97 25.86 21.62
N ASN A 806 19.30 25.84 21.52
CA ASN A 806 20.03 26.58 20.49
C ASN A 806 19.65 26.14 19.07
N ALA A 807 19.45 24.84 18.83
CA ALA A 807 18.98 24.34 17.54
C ALA A 807 17.59 24.90 17.21
N VAL A 808 16.68 24.86 18.17
CA VAL A 808 15.32 25.40 18.01
C VAL A 808 15.33 26.90 17.76
N GLU A 809 16.08 27.67 18.55
CA GLU A 809 16.22 29.12 18.40
C GLU A 809 16.84 29.51 17.05
N THR A 810 17.84 28.75 16.59
CA THR A 810 18.48 28.94 15.28
C THR A 810 17.50 28.72 14.14
N VAL A 811 16.71 27.62 14.17
CA VAL A 811 15.65 27.43 13.17
C VAL A 811 14.73 28.64 13.16
N PHE A 812 14.27 29.12 14.30
CA PHE A 812 13.33 30.24 14.39
C PHE A 812 13.87 31.57 13.86
N ALA A 813 15.10 31.92 14.26
CA ALA A 813 15.72 33.19 13.92
C ALA A 813 16.00 33.28 12.41
N ASP A 814 16.46 32.19 11.80
CA ASP A 814 16.85 32.16 10.39
C ASP A 814 15.67 31.80 9.48
N TRP A 815 14.70 30.99 9.95
CA TRP A 815 13.47 30.69 9.20
C TRP A 815 12.68 31.96 8.85
N ARG A 816 12.50 32.91 9.78
CA ARG A 816 11.83 34.20 9.48
C ARG A 816 12.62 35.11 8.55
N ARG A 817 13.94 34.89 8.40
CA ARG A 817 14.78 35.63 7.45
C ARG A 817 14.69 35.01 6.05
N THR A 818 14.69 33.68 5.98
CA THR A 818 14.51 32.92 4.73
C THR A 818 13.07 32.98 4.20
N PHE A 819 12.08 33.02 5.10
CA PHE A 819 10.65 33.13 4.80
C PHE A 819 10.04 34.31 5.57
N PRO A 820 10.08 35.52 4.98
CA PRO A 820 9.67 36.75 5.66
C PRO A 820 8.21 36.74 6.15
N ASN A 821 7.31 36.06 5.43
CA ASN A 821 5.91 35.90 5.83
C ASN A 821 5.45 34.43 5.71
N ASP A 822 4.31 34.13 6.33
CA ASP A 822 3.78 32.76 6.40
C ASP A 822 3.27 32.26 5.03
N GLU A 823 2.90 33.15 4.10
CA GLU A 823 2.51 32.79 2.72
C GLU A 823 3.71 32.36 1.88
N ASP A 824 4.86 33.02 2.00
CA ASP A 824 6.12 32.66 1.33
C ASP A 824 6.59 31.27 1.78
N TRP A 825 6.47 31.00 3.08
CA TRP A 825 6.69 29.67 3.63
C TRP A 825 5.72 28.67 3.01
N LEU A 826 4.41 28.88 3.11
CA LEU A 826 3.39 27.95 2.60
C LEU A 826 3.49 27.72 1.08
N ALA A 827 3.91 28.73 0.30
CA ALA A 827 4.17 28.63 -1.12
C ALA A 827 5.43 27.80 -1.42
N SER A 828 6.50 27.97 -0.63
CA SER A 828 7.73 27.14 -0.74
C SER A 828 7.49 25.67 -0.40
N GLN A 829 6.39 25.38 0.30
CA GLN A 829 5.98 24.02 0.58
C GLN A 829 5.24 23.37 -0.60
N ARG A 830 5.03 24.02 -1.77
CA ARG A 830 4.20 23.48 -2.86
C ARG A 830 4.89 23.58 -4.22
N ASP A 831 5.14 22.45 -4.89
CA ASP A 831 5.54 22.44 -6.32
C ASP A 831 4.32 22.35 -7.25
N THR A 832 3.26 21.72 -6.76
CA THR A 832 1.93 21.62 -7.38
C THR A 832 0.87 21.82 -6.29
N PRO A 833 -0.42 22.04 -6.62
CA PRO A 833 -1.47 22.21 -5.62
C PRO A 833 -1.58 21.07 -4.57
N ASP A 834 -1.01 19.89 -4.87
CA ASP A 834 -1.27 18.63 -4.15
C ASP A 834 -0.04 18.03 -3.42
N GLU A 835 1.18 18.56 -3.58
CA GLU A 835 2.39 17.99 -2.96
C GLU A 835 3.11 18.97 -2.01
N LEU A 836 3.17 18.58 -0.72
CA LEU A 836 3.80 19.37 0.35
C LEU A 836 5.29 19.01 0.54
N HIS A 837 6.20 19.95 0.28
CA HIS A 837 7.62 19.90 0.63
C HIS A 837 7.90 20.72 1.89
N TRP A 838 8.91 20.35 2.69
CA TRP A 838 9.28 20.97 3.97
C TRP A 838 10.14 22.24 3.80
N LEU A 839 10.88 22.29 2.68
CA LEU A 839 11.86 23.28 2.22
C LEU A 839 12.35 22.68 0.90
N PRO A 840 12.73 23.47 -0.12
CA PRO A 840 13.22 22.89 -1.37
C PRO A 840 14.36 21.92 -1.04
N PRO A 841 14.38 20.67 -1.55
CA PRO A 841 15.49 19.75 -1.32
C PRO A 841 16.84 20.38 -1.65
N GLU A 842 16.85 21.35 -2.59
CA GLU A 842 18.00 22.21 -2.86
C GLU A 842 18.50 22.99 -1.64
N GLN A 843 17.64 23.57 -0.79
CA GLN A 843 18.08 24.31 0.40
C GLN A 843 18.70 23.41 1.51
N LEU A 844 18.37 22.11 1.60
CA LEU A 844 19.17 21.18 2.45
C LEU A 844 20.49 20.83 1.82
N ARG A 845 20.41 20.49 0.52
CA ARG A 845 21.48 19.85 -0.23
C ARG A 845 22.61 20.84 -0.52
N ASN A 846 22.21 22.03 -0.96
CA ASN A 846 23.02 23.19 -1.35
C ASN A 846 22.31 24.50 -0.92
N PRO A 847 22.39 24.88 0.36
CA PRO A 847 21.93 26.19 0.80
C PRO A 847 22.64 27.30 0.01
N SER A 848 21.88 28.29 -0.45
CA SER A 848 22.35 29.37 -1.34
C SER A 848 23.15 30.47 -0.64
N ASP A 849 22.96 30.62 0.68
CA ASP A 849 23.47 31.71 1.50
C ASP A 849 23.64 31.26 2.96
N ASP A 850 24.26 32.12 3.78
CA ASP A 850 24.58 31.84 5.18
C ASP A 850 23.35 31.55 6.04
N ASP A 851 22.19 32.14 5.73
CA ASP A 851 20.96 31.92 6.49
C ASP A 851 20.35 30.55 6.14
N ALA A 852 20.33 30.19 4.86
CA ALA A 852 19.97 28.84 4.39
C ALA A 852 20.92 27.77 4.95
N VAL A 853 22.22 28.08 5.11
CA VAL A 853 23.21 27.17 5.70
C VAL A 853 22.83 26.85 7.15
N LYS A 854 22.58 27.88 7.98
CA LYS A 854 22.21 27.72 9.39
C LYS A 854 20.86 27.02 9.55
N LEU A 855 19.89 27.33 8.68
CA LEU A 855 18.60 26.65 8.65
C LEU A 855 18.75 25.15 8.36
N SER A 856 19.54 24.79 7.34
CA SER A 856 19.88 23.39 7.00
C SER A 856 20.60 22.66 8.14
N GLU A 857 21.44 23.38 8.89
CA GLU A 857 22.18 22.93 10.07
C GLU A 857 21.24 22.59 11.23
N ALA A 858 20.32 23.49 11.51
CA ALA A 858 19.37 23.36 12.60
C ALA A 858 18.33 22.26 12.33
N VAL A 859 17.86 22.14 11.09
CA VAL A 859 17.00 21.03 10.66
C VAL A 859 17.72 19.68 10.75
N GLY A 860 18.99 19.62 10.35
CA GLY A 860 19.80 18.41 10.49
C GLY A 860 20.01 17.99 11.95
N ALA A 861 20.23 18.97 12.83
CA ALA A 861 20.42 18.73 14.26
C ALA A 861 19.15 18.16 14.91
N LEU A 862 17.98 18.69 14.53
CA LEU A 862 16.70 18.14 14.94
C LEU A 862 16.48 16.71 14.43
N THR A 863 16.84 16.44 13.16
CA THR A 863 16.73 15.07 12.61
C THR A 863 17.59 14.06 13.37
N VAL A 864 18.85 14.41 13.63
CA VAL A 864 19.80 13.64 14.46
C VAL A 864 19.19 13.31 15.82
N PHE A 865 18.60 14.33 16.46
CA PHE A 865 17.94 14.18 17.74
C PHE A 865 16.75 13.21 17.65
N PHE A 866 15.91 13.25 16.60
CA PHE A 866 14.79 12.31 16.47
C PHE A 866 15.20 10.89 16.18
N GLN A 867 16.20 10.69 15.33
CA GLN A 867 16.67 9.35 15.04
C GLN A 867 17.21 8.70 16.31
N ARG A 868 18.04 9.42 17.09
CA ARG A 868 18.51 8.93 18.40
C ARG A 868 17.39 8.79 19.41
N TYR A 869 16.46 9.75 19.45
CA TYR A 869 15.28 9.66 20.30
C TYR A 869 14.50 8.39 20.00
N MET A 870 14.27 8.03 18.74
CA MET A 870 13.52 6.82 18.42
C MET A 870 14.26 5.53 18.80
N ALA A 871 15.58 5.51 18.63
CA ALA A 871 16.41 4.32 18.76
C ALA A 871 16.87 3.99 20.20
N ASP A 872 16.97 4.97 21.10
CA ASP A 872 17.59 4.78 22.42
C ASP A 872 16.64 5.17 23.57
N ALA A 873 16.27 4.19 24.41
CA ALA A 873 15.34 4.39 25.52
C ALA A 873 15.88 5.31 26.64
N HIS A 874 17.19 5.30 26.89
CA HIS A 874 17.81 6.24 27.82
C HIS A 874 17.80 7.66 27.24
N TYR A 875 18.13 7.78 25.95
CA TYR A 875 18.02 9.04 25.21
C TYR A 875 16.59 9.57 25.26
N LYS A 876 15.56 8.75 25.03
CA LYS A 876 14.13 9.13 25.17
C LYS A 876 13.85 9.75 26.53
N LYS A 877 14.26 9.07 27.60
CA LYS A 877 14.00 9.53 28.97
C LYS A 877 14.65 10.89 29.24
N VAL A 878 15.91 11.06 28.86
CA VAL A 878 16.64 12.32 29.08
C VAL A 878 16.07 13.44 28.19
N ALA A 879 15.87 13.17 26.90
CA ALA A 879 15.29 14.09 25.94
C ALA A 879 13.87 14.54 26.34
N GLY A 880 13.03 13.63 26.82
CA GLY A 880 11.69 13.96 27.33
C GLY A 880 11.75 14.96 28.49
N SER A 881 12.65 14.76 29.46
CA SER A 881 12.83 15.70 30.58
C SER A 881 13.29 17.09 30.13
N ILE A 882 14.14 17.14 29.09
CA ILE A 882 14.62 18.39 28.50
C ILE A 882 13.49 19.15 27.82
N LEU A 883 12.68 18.44 27.02
CA LEU A 883 11.52 19.00 26.31
C LEU A 883 10.47 19.51 27.29
N HIS A 884 10.22 18.78 28.40
CA HIS A 884 9.31 19.20 29.46
C HIS A 884 9.78 20.48 30.17
N ALA A 885 11.09 20.64 30.32
CA ALA A 885 11.70 21.80 30.96
C ALA A 885 11.82 23.03 30.04
N LEU A 886 11.34 23.01 28.79
CA LEU A 886 11.34 24.19 27.91
C LEU A 886 10.36 25.25 28.44
N GLU A 887 10.76 26.52 28.43
CA GLU A 887 9.88 27.65 28.78
C GLU A 887 8.68 27.73 27.81
N GLY A 888 7.52 28.21 28.28
CA GLY A 888 6.27 28.18 27.52
C GLY A 888 6.40 28.80 26.12
N THR A 889 7.00 29.99 26.01
CA THR A 889 7.22 30.67 24.73
C THR A 889 8.18 29.92 23.78
N THR A 890 9.24 29.30 24.30
CA THR A 890 10.19 28.49 23.52
C THR A 890 9.58 27.17 23.08
N ARG A 891 8.71 26.58 23.91
CA ARG A 891 7.96 25.36 23.65
C ARG A 891 6.85 25.58 22.60
N ASP A 892 6.16 26.70 22.68
CA ASP A 892 5.14 27.10 21.70
C ASP A 892 5.77 27.39 20.34
N ARG A 893 6.91 28.10 20.34
CA ARG A 893 7.75 28.26 19.16
C ARG A 893 8.15 26.90 18.63
N PHE A 894 8.85 26.07 19.42
CA PHE A 894 9.24 24.72 19.03
C PHE A 894 8.14 24.03 18.24
N LEU A 895 6.94 23.83 18.79
CA LEU A 895 5.86 23.14 18.07
C LEU A 895 5.37 23.81 16.77
N ARG A 896 5.27 25.14 16.68
CA ARG A 896 4.79 25.83 15.45
C ARG A 896 5.64 25.52 14.21
N VAL A 897 6.96 25.53 14.34
CA VAL A 897 7.89 25.25 13.23
C VAL A 897 8.18 23.77 13.08
N PHE A 898 8.03 23.02 14.16
CA PHE A 898 8.41 21.62 14.26
C PHE A 898 7.36 20.63 13.79
N LEU A 899 6.08 20.96 13.92
CA LEU A 899 4.97 20.13 13.47
C LEU A 899 5.05 19.81 11.97
N PRO A 900 5.23 20.80 11.06
CA PRO A 900 5.47 20.53 9.64
C PRO A 900 6.73 19.71 9.38
N LEU A 901 7.81 19.93 10.16
CA LEU A 901 9.08 19.23 10.01
C LEU A 901 8.98 17.75 10.40
N LEU A 902 8.37 17.44 11.55
CA LEU A 902 8.14 16.06 11.99
C LEU A 902 7.17 15.32 11.06
N ARG A 903 6.22 16.03 10.43
CA ARG A 903 5.27 15.47 9.46
C ARG A 903 5.96 14.88 8.24
N ARG A 904 6.99 15.56 7.71
CA ARG A 904 7.74 15.06 6.55
C ARG A 904 8.97 14.23 6.92
N LEU A 905 9.63 14.49 8.07
CA LEU A 905 10.70 13.62 8.61
C LEU A 905 10.19 12.31 9.19
N ASP A 906 8.87 12.08 9.15
CA ASP A 906 8.34 10.73 9.32
C ASP A 906 8.55 10.24 10.79
N TYR A 907 8.49 11.18 11.76
CA TYR A 907 8.74 11.00 13.21
C TYR A 907 7.49 11.27 14.07
N GLN A 908 6.29 10.91 13.60
CA GLN A 908 5.03 11.14 14.32
C GLN A 908 5.01 10.57 15.74
N ASN A 909 5.61 9.41 15.96
CA ASN A 909 5.65 8.77 17.28
C ASN A 909 6.40 9.60 18.34
N VAL A 910 7.36 10.44 17.91
CA VAL A 910 8.02 11.40 18.80
C VAL A 910 7.02 12.47 19.25
N LEU A 911 6.23 12.98 18.30
CA LEU A 911 5.26 14.04 18.55
C LEU A 911 4.20 13.62 19.58
N HIS A 912 3.67 12.40 19.49
CA HIS A 912 2.62 11.97 20.41
C HIS A 912 3.09 11.95 21.87
N THR A 913 4.36 11.60 22.11
CA THR A 913 4.94 11.60 23.47
C THR A 913 5.13 13.04 23.96
N ILE A 914 5.65 13.92 23.10
CA ILE A 914 5.85 15.34 23.42
C ILE A 914 4.51 16.03 23.70
N LEU A 915 3.49 15.76 22.91
CA LEU A 915 2.17 16.38 23.07
C LEU A 915 1.41 15.85 24.28
N ALA A 916 1.56 14.57 24.63
CA ALA A 916 0.97 14.03 25.85
C ALA A 916 1.52 14.72 27.11
N ASP A 917 2.82 14.99 27.14
CA ASP A 917 3.44 15.75 28.23
C ASP A 917 3.02 17.25 28.25
N MET A 918 2.53 17.79 27.12
CA MET A 918 2.15 19.20 26.99
C MET A 918 0.67 19.48 27.24
N VAL A 919 -0.21 18.63 26.72
CA VAL A 919 -1.66 18.72 26.96
C VAL A 919 -2.01 18.18 28.34
N GLY A 920 -1.17 17.29 28.89
CA GLY A 920 -1.38 16.66 30.18
C GLY A 920 -2.48 15.61 30.13
N SER A 921 -3.19 15.48 31.24
CA SER A 921 -4.37 14.61 31.36
C SER A 921 -5.58 15.25 30.70
N VAL A 922 -6.33 14.45 29.94
CA VAL A 922 -7.62 14.79 29.38
C VAL A 922 -8.67 14.06 30.20
N SER A 923 -9.65 14.80 30.73
CA SER A 923 -10.84 14.23 31.34
C SER A 923 -11.74 13.66 30.23
N VAL A 924 -11.79 12.34 30.13
CA VAL A 924 -12.69 11.62 29.22
C VAL A 924 -13.90 11.16 30.01
N VAL A 925 -15.09 11.32 29.45
CA VAL A 925 -16.34 10.86 30.07
C VAL A 925 -16.88 9.72 29.24
N ASP A 926 -16.96 8.53 29.81
CA ASP A 926 -17.46 7.35 29.09
C ASP A 926 -19.00 7.34 29.00
N GLN A 927 -19.56 6.35 28.28
CA GLN A 927 -21.02 6.13 28.17
C GLN A 927 -21.75 5.96 29.51
N SER A 928 -21.06 5.56 30.58
CA SER A 928 -21.64 5.42 31.92
C SER A 928 -21.64 6.73 32.73
N GLY A 929 -20.99 7.78 32.20
CA GLY A 929 -20.80 9.05 32.86
C GLY A 929 -19.61 9.06 33.84
N ALA A 930 -18.77 8.01 33.82
CA ALA A 930 -17.57 7.97 34.63
C ALA A 930 -16.49 8.86 34.00
N ILE A 931 -15.86 9.67 34.83
CA ILE A 931 -14.77 10.57 34.42
C ILE A 931 -13.46 9.82 34.61
N ALA A 932 -12.71 9.60 33.52
CA ALA A 932 -11.36 9.07 33.53
C ALA A 932 -10.37 10.17 33.16
N GLU A 933 -9.34 10.36 33.98
CA GLU A 933 -8.19 11.20 33.62
C GLU A 933 -7.18 10.33 32.87
N LEU A 934 -7.01 10.59 31.58
CA LEU A 934 -6.08 9.87 30.71
C LEU A 934 -5.06 10.85 30.13
N ASP A 935 -3.78 10.52 30.14
CA ASP A 935 -2.82 11.31 29.35
C ASP A 935 -3.20 11.24 27.85
N LEU A 936 -2.88 12.28 27.08
CA LEU A 936 -3.28 12.40 25.67
C LEU A 936 -2.91 11.18 24.83
N LEU A 937 -1.76 10.55 25.07
CA LEU A 937 -1.28 9.40 24.31
C LEU A 937 -2.12 8.15 24.63
N THR A 938 -2.42 7.94 25.90
CA THR A 938 -3.34 6.90 26.36
C THR A 938 -4.74 7.16 25.80
N ALA A 939 -5.28 8.37 25.92
CA ALA A 939 -6.57 8.74 25.34
C ALA A 939 -6.59 8.55 23.81
N HIS A 940 -5.51 8.86 23.11
CA HIS A 940 -5.35 8.67 21.68
C HIS A 940 -5.37 7.19 21.26
N LYS A 941 -4.57 6.34 21.89
CA LYS A 941 -4.56 4.89 21.63
C LYS A 941 -5.90 4.25 21.95
N SER A 942 -6.64 4.83 22.88
CA SER A 942 -7.94 4.33 23.34
C SER A 942 -9.08 4.77 22.43
N ALA A 943 -9.04 6.02 21.94
CA ALA A 943 -9.97 6.55 20.94
C ALA A 943 -9.88 5.81 19.60
N VAL A 944 -8.69 5.34 19.20
CA VAL A 944 -8.52 4.47 18.02
C VAL A 944 -9.22 3.12 18.20
N LEU A 945 -9.34 2.60 19.41
CA LEU A 945 -10.10 1.36 19.67
C LEU A 945 -11.59 1.63 19.83
N GLU A 946 -11.92 2.81 20.33
CA GLU A 946 -13.27 3.35 20.47
C GLU A 946 -13.66 4.27 19.31
N PHE A 947 -13.36 3.89 18.07
CA PHE A 947 -14.04 4.50 16.92
C PHE A 947 -15.58 4.38 16.96
N LYS A 948 -16.14 3.70 17.98
CA LYS A 948 -17.57 3.69 18.33
C LYS A 948 -17.99 4.58 19.51
N GLU A 949 -17.09 5.27 20.21
CA GLU A 949 -17.45 6.43 21.02
C GLU A 949 -16.97 7.67 20.29
N GLU A 950 -17.69 8.03 19.22
CA GLU A 950 -17.49 9.30 18.50
C GLU A 950 -17.35 10.50 19.46
N ILE A 951 -17.95 10.45 20.66
CA ILE A 951 -17.71 11.35 21.80
C ILE A 951 -16.22 11.49 22.12
N VAL A 952 -15.54 10.39 22.43
CA VAL A 952 -14.16 10.36 22.91
C VAL A 952 -13.22 10.83 21.80
N ALA A 953 -13.48 10.39 20.56
CA ALA A 953 -12.75 10.87 19.39
C ALA A 953 -12.92 12.40 19.18
N ILE A 954 -14.14 12.93 19.36
CA ILE A 954 -14.42 14.36 19.27
C ILE A 954 -13.79 15.13 20.44
N GLN A 955 -13.86 14.63 21.67
CA GLN A 955 -13.22 15.24 22.85
C GLN A 955 -11.70 15.29 22.70
N LEU A 956 -11.11 14.19 22.20
CA LEU A 956 -9.69 14.13 21.91
C LEU A 956 -9.32 15.10 20.78
N PHE A 957 -10.11 15.14 19.71
CA PHE A 957 -9.91 16.10 18.62
C PHE A 957 -9.99 17.54 19.10
N ILE A 958 -10.94 17.88 19.97
CA ILE A 958 -11.09 19.23 20.54
C ILE A 958 -9.92 19.56 21.46
N ALA A 959 -9.49 18.63 22.31
CA ALA A 959 -8.33 18.80 23.17
C ALA A 959 -7.05 19.03 22.34
N ILE A 960 -6.87 18.24 21.28
CA ILE A 960 -5.75 18.34 20.34
C ILE A 960 -5.81 19.65 19.56
N LYS A 961 -6.96 19.98 18.96
CA LYS A 961 -7.18 21.22 18.21
C LYS A 961 -6.96 22.43 19.11
N ARG A 962 -7.45 22.42 20.34
CA ARG A 962 -7.26 23.50 21.33
C ARG A 962 -5.80 23.61 21.74
N GLY A 963 -5.11 22.49 21.94
CA GLY A 963 -3.66 22.46 22.14
C GLY A 963 -2.95 23.13 20.96
N LEU A 964 -3.29 22.77 19.73
CA LEU A 964 -2.72 23.38 18.51
C LEU A 964 -3.11 24.85 18.36
N GLU A 965 -4.34 25.26 18.62
CA GLU A 965 -4.79 26.66 18.60
C GLU A 965 -4.01 27.49 19.63
N LEU A 966 -3.77 26.97 20.84
CA LEU A 966 -2.92 27.62 21.82
C LEU A 966 -1.49 27.78 21.31
N LEU A 967 -0.99 26.75 20.61
CA LEU A 967 0.35 26.75 20.03
C LEU A 967 0.48 27.73 18.87
N TYR A 968 -0.46 27.77 17.91
CA TYR A 968 -0.50 28.67 16.76
C TYR A 968 -1.05 30.07 17.08
N GLY A 969 -1.56 30.29 18.31
CA GLY A 969 -2.14 31.54 18.77
C GLY A 969 -3.65 31.46 18.68
N LEU A 970 -4.32 31.87 19.75
CA LEU A 970 -5.80 31.89 19.82
C LEU A 970 -6.34 32.55 18.55
N ASP A 971 -7.32 31.89 17.92
CA ASP A 971 -7.97 32.28 16.65
C ASP A 971 -7.19 32.00 15.34
N THR A 972 -6.03 31.32 15.40
CA THR A 972 -5.30 30.88 14.19
C THR A 972 -5.86 29.57 13.63
N GLN A 973 -6.13 29.51 12.33
CA GLN A 973 -6.63 28.30 11.67
C GLN A 973 -5.54 27.21 11.63
N VAL A 974 -5.80 26.08 12.27
CA VAL A 974 -4.89 24.91 12.28
C VAL A 974 -5.02 24.15 10.95
N CYS A 975 -3.90 23.86 10.28
CA CYS A 975 -3.87 23.09 9.04
C CYS A 975 -4.47 21.68 9.24
N ARG A 976 -5.31 21.22 8.31
CA ARG A 976 -5.94 19.87 8.34
C ARG A 976 -4.90 18.77 8.45
N ASP A 977 -3.78 18.90 7.75
CA ASP A 977 -2.71 17.91 7.75
C ASP A 977 -1.93 17.89 9.06
N ASP A 978 -1.75 19.03 9.73
CA ASP A 978 -1.11 19.10 11.05
C ASP A 978 -2.02 18.51 12.12
N LEU A 979 -3.32 18.80 12.03
CA LEU A 979 -4.34 18.21 12.89
C LEU A 979 -4.42 16.69 12.70
N ALA A 980 -4.37 16.19 11.47
CA ALA A 980 -4.34 14.76 11.14
C ALA A 980 -3.00 14.09 11.49
N PHE A 981 -1.90 14.83 11.42
CA PHE A 981 -0.56 14.36 11.80
C PHE A 981 -0.43 14.23 13.31
N VAL A 982 -0.92 15.22 14.05
CA VAL A 982 -0.92 15.27 15.51
C VAL A 982 -1.89 14.28 16.11
N SER A 983 -3.11 14.26 15.58
CA SER A 983 -4.15 13.41 16.14
C SER A 983 -3.85 11.95 15.92
N GLY A 984 -3.02 11.57 14.95
CA GLY A 984 -2.72 10.17 14.60
C GLY A 984 -3.91 9.31 14.19
N VAL A 985 -5.11 9.84 14.30
CA VAL A 985 -6.37 9.27 13.88
C VAL A 985 -6.63 9.80 12.47
N ALA A 986 -6.79 8.93 11.47
CA ALA A 986 -7.67 9.30 10.36
C ALA A 986 -9.04 9.26 11.00
N ILE A 987 -9.54 10.38 11.52
CA ILE A 987 -10.89 10.45 12.03
C ILE A 987 -11.76 10.07 10.82
N PRO A 988 -12.43 8.90 10.76
CA PRO A 988 -13.33 8.55 9.67
C PRO A 988 -14.46 9.57 9.61
N CYS A 989 -14.74 10.20 10.75
CA CYS A 989 -15.62 11.36 10.87
C CYS A 989 -15.13 12.60 10.10
N ALA A 990 -13.84 12.74 9.78
CA ALA A 990 -13.27 13.91 9.10
C ALA A 990 -13.08 13.74 7.59
N GLY A 991 -13.43 12.57 7.03
CA GLY A 991 -13.60 12.39 5.58
C GLY A 991 -14.79 13.21 5.05
N ASP A 992 -15.83 13.34 5.89
CA ASP A 992 -17.06 14.10 5.62
C ASP A 992 -17.34 15.19 6.66
N VAL A 993 -16.35 15.66 7.41
CA VAL A 993 -16.42 17.03 7.95
C VAL A 993 -15.89 17.89 6.81
N PRO A 994 -16.77 18.55 6.05
CA PRO A 994 -16.31 19.42 4.99
C PRO A 994 -15.37 20.45 5.59
N ALA A 995 -14.28 20.77 4.90
CA ALA A 995 -13.30 21.75 5.36
C ALA A 995 -13.91 23.13 5.74
N HIS A 996 -15.13 23.44 5.26
CA HIS A 996 -15.89 24.64 5.65
C HIS A 996 -16.49 24.61 7.07
N PHE A 997 -16.60 23.44 7.73
CA PHE A 997 -17.00 23.34 9.15
C PHE A 997 -15.83 23.61 10.12
N LEU A 998 -14.58 23.61 9.63
CA LEU A 998 -13.37 23.83 10.42
C LEU A 998 -12.83 25.27 10.29
N GLY A 999 -13.56 26.15 9.61
CA GLY A 999 -13.16 27.52 9.25
C GLY A 999 -14.09 28.63 9.74
N ILE A 1000 -14.89 28.40 10.79
CA ILE A 1000 -15.59 29.51 11.46
C ILE A 1000 -14.61 30.12 12.46
N SER A 1001 -14.28 31.39 12.29
CA SER A 1001 -13.52 32.16 13.28
C SER A 1001 -14.28 32.13 14.60
N PRO A 1002 -13.62 31.90 15.75
CA PRO A 1002 -14.27 32.03 17.06
C PRO A 1002 -14.98 33.38 17.27
N ALA A 1003 -14.61 34.41 16.51
CA ALA A 1003 -15.27 35.71 16.48
C ALA A 1003 -16.69 35.69 15.86
N ASP A 1004 -16.99 34.76 14.96
CA ASP A 1004 -18.25 34.74 14.18
C ASP A 1004 -19.42 34.06 14.92
N LEU A 1005 -19.17 33.37 16.06
CA LEU A 1005 -20.19 32.63 16.80
C LEU A 1005 -20.61 33.24 18.14
N GLY A 1006 -19.88 34.23 18.67
CA GLY A 1006 -20.28 34.98 19.87
C GLY A 1006 -20.67 34.15 21.13
N ALA A 1007 -20.40 32.84 21.17
CA ALA A 1007 -20.94 31.94 22.20
C ALA A 1007 -19.82 31.17 22.89
N ALA A 1008 -19.80 31.26 24.22
CA ALA A 1008 -18.91 30.52 25.11
C ALA A 1008 -19.20 29.00 25.16
N LEU A 1009 -20.14 28.50 24.36
CA LEU A 1009 -20.53 27.09 24.22
C LEU A 1009 -20.76 26.78 22.74
N LEU A 1010 -20.08 25.77 22.22
CA LEU A 1010 -20.27 25.26 20.86
C LEU A 1010 -21.05 23.95 20.93
N VAL A 1011 -22.36 23.98 20.73
CA VAL A 1011 -23.23 22.80 20.65
C VAL A 1011 -23.27 22.32 19.20
N HIS A 1012 -22.71 21.15 18.91
CA HIS A 1012 -22.71 20.56 17.56
C HIS A 1012 -23.38 19.19 17.59
N SER A 1013 -24.17 18.84 16.56
CA SER A 1013 -24.93 17.58 16.48
C SER A 1013 -24.69 16.79 15.19
N ARG A 1014 -24.28 15.53 15.32
CA ARG A 1014 -24.21 14.54 14.23
C ARG A 1014 -25.09 13.33 14.56
N ALA A 1015 -25.88 12.85 13.60
CA ALA A 1015 -26.64 11.62 13.73
C ALA A 1015 -25.75 10.39 13.49
N ILE A 1016 -25.76 9.42 14.42
CA ILE A 1016 -25.09 8.13 14.27
C ILE A 1016 -26.15 7.08 13.95
N GLY A 1017 -26.18 6.63 12.69
CA GLY A 1017 -27.27 5.78 12.19
C GLY A 1017 -28.65 6.43 12.38
N ASN A 1018 -29.68 5.61 12.61
CA ASN A 1018 -31.05 6.09 12.84
C ASN A 1018 -31.38 6.35 14.33
N SER A 1019 -30.40 6.23 15.25
CA SER A 1019 -30.69 5.99 16.68
C SER A 1019 -29.92 6.83 17.69
N ALA A 1020 -28.91 7.62 17.33
CA ALA A 1020 -28.18 8.44 18.30
C ALA A 1020 -27.71 9.80 17.76
N LEU A 1021 -27.45 10.75 18.66
CA LEU A 1021 -26.94 12.10 18.38
C LEU A 1021 -25.81 12.45 19.36
N ILE A 1022 -24.79 13.22 18.94
CA ILE A 1022 -23.71 13.66 19.84
C ILE A 1022 -23.83 15.14 20.09
N ILE A 1023 -23.59 15.59 21.33
CA ILE A 1023 -23.54 16.99 21.72
C ILE A 1023 -22.14 17.30 22.26
N VAL A 1024 -21.58 18.44 21.90
CA VAL A 1024 -20.24 18.88 22.32
C VAL A 1024 -20.34 20.13 23.20
N ASP A 1025 -19.53 20.21 24.25
CA ASP A 1025 -19.27 21.39 25.07
C ASP A 1025 -17.77 21.70 25.02
N ARG A 1026 -17.42 22.72 24.22
CA ARG A 1026 -16.04 23.19 24.01
C ARG A 1026 -15.40 23.77 25.28
N LYS A 1027 -16.19 24.34 26.20
CA LYS A 1027 -15.65 25.00 27.40
C LYS A 1027 -15.15 23.96 28.40
N GLN A 1028 -15.89 22.86 28.54
CA GLN A 1028 -15.59 21.77 29.47
C GLN A 1028 -14.85 20.57 28.84
N ASN A 1029 -14.56 20.62 27.52
CA ASN A 1029 -14.03 19.47 26.77
C ASN A 1029 -14.90 18.21 26.91
N ARG A 1030 -16.21 18.40 26.97
CA ARG A 1030 -17.20 17.34 27.22
C ARG A 1030 -17.95 17.03 25.92
N ALA A 1031 -18.13 15.76 25.56
CA ALA A 1031 -19.13 15.39 24.57
C ALA A 1031 -20.08 14.33 25.16
N VAL A 1032 -21.31 14.28 24.66
CA VAL A 1032 -22.39 13.45 25.21
C VAL A 1032 -23.14 12.80 24.06
N ARG A 1033 -23.27 11.47 24.09
CA ARG A 1033 -24.13 10.71 23.17
C ARG A 1033 -25.53 10.66 23.74
N VAL A 1034 -26.48 10.94 22.88
CA VAL A 1034 -27.91 10.96 23.12
C VAL A 1034 -28.49 9.79 22.36
N ASP A 1035 -28.95 8.75 23.05
CA ASP A 1035 -29.66 7.66 22.39
C ASP A 1035 -31.11 8.09 22.14
N VAL A 1036 -31.43 8.26 20.87
CA VAL A 1036 -32.71 8.75 20.38
C VAL A 1036 -33.76 7.64 20.41
N VAL A 1037 -33.37 6.36 20.53
CA VAL A 1037 -34.29 5.22 20.68
C VAL A 1037 -34.77 5.06 22.11
N THR A 1038 -33.90 5.23 23.08
CA THR A 1038 -34.21 5.02 24.50
C THR A 1038 -34.56 6.31 25.24
N GLY A 1039 -34.18 7.48 24.71
CA GLY A 1039 -34.46 8.79 25.33
C GLY A 1039 -33.68 9.03 26.63
N VAL A 1040 -32.57 8.30 26.83
CA VAL A 1040 -31.69 8.41 27.99
C VAL A 1040 -30.63 9.47 27.70
N LEU A 1041 -30.58 10.50 28.55
CA LEU A 1041 -29.52 11.52 28.60
C LEU A 1041 -28.84 11.43 29.98
N PRO A 1042 -27.55 11.83 30.11
CA PRO A 1042 -26.92 12.01 31.41
C PRO A 1042 -27.74 12.95 32.29
N LYS A 1043 -27.66 12.78 33.62
CA LYS A 1043 -28.36 13.63 34.60
C LYS A 1043 -27.76 15.04 34.62
N ASP A 1044 -28.11 15.85 33.63
CA ASP A 1044 -27.70 17.24 33.46
C ASP A 1044 -28.97 18.11 33.28
N PRO A 1045 -29.18 19.17 34.08
CA PRO A 1045 -30.39 19.99 34.07
C PRO A 1045 -30.69 20.66 32.71
N GLU A 1046 -29.67 21.01 31.92
CA GLU A 1046 -29.87 21.63 30.60
C GLU A 1046 -30.25 20.58 29.54
N LEU A 1047 -29.66 19.39 29.61
CA LEU A 1047 -29.99 18.26 28.72
C LEU A 1047 -31.35 17.62 29.05
N ALA A 1048 -31.83 17.73 30.29
CA ALA A 1048 -33.15 17.24 30.70
C ALA A 1048 -34.33 17.92 29.97
N ARG A 1049 -34.15 19.15 29.48
CA ARG A 1049 -35.14 19.89 28.69
C ARG A 1049 -35.26 19.31 27.26
N LEU A 1050 -34.15 18.88 26.67
CA LEU A 1050 -34.08 18.19 25.37
C LEU A 1050 -34.76 16.81 25.39
N ARG A 1051 -34.69 16.09 26.53
CA ARG A 1051 -35.37 14.80 26.75
C ARG A 1051 -36.89 14.87 26.48
N GLY A 1052 -37.55 15.94 26.92
CA GLY A 1052 -38.99 16.12 26.76
C GLY A 1052 -39.43 16.35 25.30
N LEU A 1053 -38.58 17.02 24.51
CA LEU A 1053 -38.84 17.36 23.12
C LEU A 1053 -38.62 16.16 22.18
N VAL A 1054 -37.54 15.40 22.39
CA VAL A 1054 -37.19 14.24 21.55
C VAL A 1054 -38.17 13.07 21.75
N ILE A 1055 -38.60 12.79 22.98
CA ILE A 1055 -39.53 11.69 23.30
C ILE A 1055 -40.93 11.93 22.73
N ASN A 1056 -41.43 13.17 22.75
CA ASN A 1056 -42.78 13.50 22.27
C ASN A 1056 -42.90 13.42 20.74
N HIS A 1057 -41.84 13.73 20.00
CA HIS A 1057 -41.88 13.78 18.54
C HIS A 1057 -41.57 12.44 17.85
N LYS A 1058 -40.83 11.55 18.53
CA LYS A 1058 -40.57 10.18 18.03
C LYS A 1058 -41.80 9.29 18.08
N ARG A 1059 -42.70 9.51 19.06
CA ARG A 1059 -43.99 8.81 19.14
C ARG A 1059 -44.92 9.07 17.95
N THR A 1060 -44.61 10.06 17.10
CA THR A 1060 -45.49 10.53 16.02
C THR A 1060 -44.91 10.37 14.59
N ALA A 1061 -43.69 9.84 14.41
CA ALA A 1061 -43.00 9.83 13.10
C ALA A 1061 -42.87 8.41 12.49
N SER A 1062 -43.08 8.28 11.16
CA SER A 1062 -42.92 7.02 10.40
C SER A 1062 -41.58 6.96 9.64
N GLY A 1063 -41.06 5.76 9.36
CA GLY A 1063 -39.63 5.48 9.06
C GLY A 1063 -38.85 6.34 8.05
N ARG A 1064 -39.48 6.98 7.04
CA ARG A 1064 -38.78 7.95 6.15
C ARG A 1064 -38.62 9.35 6.75
N GLN A 1065 -39.40 9.68 7.77
CA GLN A 1065 -39.33 10.97 8.48
C GLN A 1065 -38.20 11.01 9.51
N HIS A 1066 -37.62 9.87 9.91
CA HIS A 1066 -36.52 9.84 10.88
C HIS A 1066 -35.27 10.61 10.40
N ARG A 1067 -34.89 10.50 9.12
CA ARG A 1067 -33.71 11.21 8.60
C ARG A 1067 -33.90 12.73 8.59
N ARG A 1068 -35.08 13.21 8.17
CA ARG A 1068 -35.46 14.64 8.18
C ARG A 1068 -35.73 15.20 9.58
N PHE A 1069 -36.08 14.34 10.54
CA PHE A 1069 -36.25 14.72 11.95
C PHE A 1069 -34.92 15.15 12.58
N PHE A 1070 -33.81 14.48 12.24
CA PHE A 1070 -32.49 14.82 12.79
C PHE A 1070 -31.94 16.14 12.26
N ASP A 1071 -32.17 16.45 10.98
CA ASP A 1071 -31.82 17.75 10.39
C ASP A 1071 -32.58 18.89 11.08
N ARG A 1072 -33.89 18.71 11.31
CA ARG A 1072 -34.77 19.70 11.96
C ARG A 1072 -34.49 19.87 13.46
N LEU A 1073 -34.05 18.79 14.13
CA LEU A 1073 -33.65 18.84 15.54
C LEU A 1073 -32.33 19.60 15.70
N GLY A 1074 -31.38 19.42 14.76
CA GLY A 1074 -30.18 20.24 14.67
C GLY A 1074 -30.50 21.73 14.51
N GLU A 1075 -31.45 22.07 13.63
CA GLU A 1075 -31.93 23.45 13.44
C GLU A 1075 -32.59 24.03 14.70
N LEU A 1076 -33.44 23.27 15.40
CA LEU A 1076 -34.11 23.70 16.64
C LEU A 1076 -33.15 23.88 17.82
N ILE A 1077 -32.08 23.07 17.89
CA ILE A 1077 -31.01 23.23 18.89
C ILE A 1077 -30.20 24.50 18.60
N VAL A 1078 -29.93 24.78 17.33
CA VAL A 1078 -29.27 26.03 16.90
C VAL A 1078 -30.13 27.25 17.21
N ASP A 1079 -31.45 27.17 17.03
CA ASP A 1079 -32.38 28.26 17.37
C ASP A 1079 -32.55 28.48 18.89
N TYR A 1080 -32.53 27.40 19.69
CA TYR A 1080 -32.54 27.47 21.16
C TYR A 1080 -31.25 28.13 21.71
N VAL A 1081 -30.09 27.75 21.17
CA VAL A 1081 -28.79 28.34 21.53
C VAL A 1081 -28.68 29.80 21.05
N ARG A 1082 -29.32 30.15 19.92
CA ARG A 1082 -29.33 31.52 19.39
C ARG A 1082 -30.10 32.54 20.22
N THR A 1083 -31.18 32.11 20.90
CA THR A 1083 -32.16 33.06 21.46
C THR A 1083 -32.02 33.33 22.95
N GLY A 1084 -31.39 32.45 23.74
CA GLY A 1084 -31.02 32.72 25.13
C GLY A 1084 -32.15 33.17 26.07
N ASP A 1085 -33.43 32.98 25.70
CA ASP A 1085 -34.56 33.63 26.36
C ASP A 1085 -35.25 32.71 27.38
N GLU A 1086 -35.31 33.14 28.64
CA GLU A 1086 -35.87 32.40 29.77
C GLU A 1086 -37.42 32.32 29.78
N ASN A 1087 -38.12 32.91 28.81
CA ASN A 1087 -39.57 33.11 28.87
C ASN A 1087 -40.44 32.33 27.85
N PHE A 1088 -40.03 31.14 27.41
CA PHE A 1088 -40.92 30.31 26.58
C PHE A 1088 -41.94 29.52 27.42
N LYS A 1089 -43.18 30.04 27.55
CA LYS A 1089 -44.35 29.32 28.10
C LYS A 1089 -45.21 28.74 26.98
N LEU A 1090 -45.29 27.41 26.92
CA LEU A 1090 -46.34 26.71 26.18
C LEU A 1090 -47.58 26.61 27.07
N SER A 1091 -48.68 27.24 26.66
CA SER A 1091 -50.01 27.00 27.24
C SER A 1091 -51.05 26.80 26.15
N GLY A 1092 -51.68 25.62 26.13
CA GLY A 1092 -52.96 25.36 25.47
C GLY A 1092 -53.01 24.04 24.69
N PRO A 1093 -53.91 23.08 25.02
CA PRO A 1093 -54.07 21.84 24.30
C PRO A 1093 -55.01 22.05 23.11
N VAL A 1094 -54.61 21.65 21.90
CA VAL A 1094 -55.54 21.57 20.78
C VAL A 1094 -55.35 20.23 20.09
N SER A 1095 -56.31 19.34 20.33
CA SER A 1095 -56.57 18.16 19.50
C SER A 1095 -57.00 18.63 18.12
N LEU A 1096 -56.31 18.21 17.06
CA LEU A 1096 -56.82 18.43 15.70
C LEU A 1096 -56.69 17.18 14.84
N ASP A 1097 -57.78 16.99 14.11
CA ASP A 1097 -58.23 15.88 13.30
C ASP A 1097 -57.38 15.70 12.02
N TRP A 1098 -57.12 14.45 11.65
CA TRP A 1098 -56.09 14.08 10.68
C TRP A 1098 -56.55 14.20 9.21
N GLU A 1099 -57.84 14.44 8.95
CA GLU A 1099 -58.33 14.82 7.62
C GLU A 1099 -58.16 16.31 7.29
N GLU A 1100 -58.02 17.20 8.29
CA GLU A 1100 -57.76 18.63 8.06
C GLU A 1100 -56.31 18.90 7.62
N TYR A 1101 -55.37 18.00 7.93
CA TYR A 1101 -53.96 18.17 7.56
C TYR A 1101 -53.68 17.84 6.08
N ARG A 1102 -54.52 16.99 5.47
CA ARG A 1102 -54.40 16.63 4.05
C ARG A 1102 -54.85 17.76 3.11
N SER A 1103 -55.69 18.69 3.59
CA SER A 1103 -56.08 19.89 2.84
C SER A 1103 -55.02 21.00 2.87
N LYS A 1104 -54.07 20.97 3.82
CA LYS A 1104 -53.03 22.00 3.99
C LYS A 1104 -51.74 21.79 3.16
N LEU A 1105 -51.71 20.78 2.29
CA LEU A 1105 -50.78 20.73 1.14
C LEU A 1105 -51.22 21.64 -0.03
N SER A 1106 -52.31 22.39 0.12
CA SER A 1106 -52.58 23.59 -0.66
C SER A 1106 -51.99 24.81 0.04
N PHE A 1107 -51.29 25.68 -0.70
CA PHE A 1107 -50.87 26.99 -0.17
C PHE A 1107 -52.08 27.66 0.49
N SER A 1108 -52.00 27.94 1.80
CA SER A 1108 -53.14 28.55 2.50
C SER A 1108 -53.47 29.93 1.87
N PRO A 1109 -54.75 30.32 1.80
CA PRO A 1109 -55.16 31.64 1.28
C PRO A 1109 -54.54 32.84 2.02
N ALA A 1110 -54.04 32.64 3.24
CA ALA A 1110 -53.35 33.65 4.02
C ALA A 1110 -51.87 33.76 3.62
N ASN A 1111 -51.19 32.65 3.34
CA ASN A 1111 -49.79 32.63 2.90
C ASN A 1111 -49.64 33.06 1.44
N ARG A 1112 -50.63 32.76 0.58
CA ARG A 1112 -50.69 33.30 -0.79
C ARG A 1112 -50.90 34.81 -0.81
N ARG A 1113 -51.83 35.35 -0.01
CA ARG A 1113 -52.00 36.80 0.13
C ARG A 1113 -50.78 37.48 0.75
N GLY A 1114 -50.13 36.85 1.73
CA GLY A 1114 -48.88 37.35 2.30
C GLY A 1114 -47.73 37.38 1.28
N PHE A 1115 -47.64 36.36 0.43
CA PHE A 1115 -46.66 36.30 -0.65
C PHE A 1115 -46.97 37.29 -1.78
N ALA A 1116 -48.24 37.40 -2.22
CA ALA A 1116 -48.67 38.38 -3.21
C ALA A 1116 -48.47 39.82 -2.72
N GLN A 1117 -48.77 40.11 -1.46
CA GLN A 1117 -48.51 41.41 -0.85
C GLN A 1117 -47.01 41.68 -0.65
N HIS A 1118 -46.21 40.65 -0.36
CA HIS A 1118 -44.76 40.76 -0.34
C HIS A 1118 -44.21 41.15 -1.71
N LEU A 1119 -44.73 40.56 -2.79
CA LEU A 1119 -44.37 40.94 -4.16
C LEU A 1119 -44.74 42.40 -4.48
N VAL A 1120 -45.94 42.86 -4.09
CA VAL A 1120 -46.34 44.29 -4.19
C VAL A 1120 -45.35 45.18 -3.43
N ASN A 1121 -45.03 44.83 -2.18
CA ASN A 1121 -44.16 45.61 -1.31
C ASN A 1121 -42.71 45.66 -1.80
N GLN A 1122 -42.25 44.62 -2.50
CA GLN A 1122 -40.93 44.55 -3.14
C GLN A 1122 -40.90 45.20 -4.54
N GLN A 1123 -42.01 45.80 -4.97
CA GLN A 1123 -42.13 46.50 -6.26
C GLN A 1123 -41.66 45.67 -7.47
N VAL A 1124 -41.95 44.37 -7.47
CA VAL A 1124 -41.56 43.48 -8.57
C VAL A 1124 -42.25 43.87 -9.88
N SER A 1125 -41.63 43.55 -11.03
CA SER A 1125 -42.16 43.92 -12.34
C SER A 1125 -43.45 43.16 -12.67
N PHE A 1126 -44.33 43.83 -13.44
CA PHE A 1126 -45.60 43.25 -13.88
C PHE A 1126 -45.40 41.97 -14.73
N ASP A 1127 -44.31 41.90 -15.51
CA ASP A 1127 -44.00 40.72 -16.33
C ASP A 1127 -43.62 39.49 -15.49
N LEU A 1128 -42.88 39.68 -14.39
CA LEU A 1128 -42.57 38.60 -13.45
C LEU A 1128 -43.83 38.10 -12.73
N ALA A 1129 -44.72 39.02 -12.34
CA ALA A 1129 -46.01 38.66 -11.76
C ALA A 1129 -46.87 37.86 -12.74
N ASN A 1130 -46.90 38.23 -14.02
CA ASN A 1130 -47.59 37.48 -15.07
C ASN A 1130 -46.97 36.09 -15.32
N ALA A 1131 -45.65 35.97 -15.32
CA ALA A 1131 -44.99 34.66 -15.43
C ALA A 1131 -45.38 33.74 -14.26
N LEU A 1132 -45.48 34.28 -13.04
CA LEU A 1132 -45.92 33.54 -11.85
C LEU A 1132 -47.40 33.14 -11.91
N VAL A 1133 -48.24 33.93 -12.58
CA VAL A 1133 -49.63 33.55 -12.90
C VAL A 1133 -49.65 32.40 -13.91
N THR A 1134 -48.91 32.49 -15.02
CA THR A 1134 -48.83 31.45 -16.06
C THR A 1134 -48.31 30.12 -15.51
N LEU A 1135 -47.40 30.18 -14.53
CA LEU A 1135 -46.85 29.00 -13.85
C LEU A 1135 -47.74 28.46 -12.71
N GLY A 1136 -48.92 29.07 -12.48
CA GLY A 1136 -49.90 28.63 -11.47
C GLY A 1136 -49.53 28.92 -10.02
N VAL A 1137 -48.58 29.85 -9.80
CA VAL A 1137 -48.11 30.28 -8.47
C VAL A 1137 -48.98 31.39 -7.90
N LEU A 1138 -49.44 32.32 -8.75
CA LEU A 1138 -50.45 33.34 -8.46
C LEU A 1138 -51.74 33.07 -9.27
N ASP A 1139 -52.90 33.54 -8.77
CA ASP A 1139 -54.20 33.33 -9.41
C ASP A 1139 -54.79 34.65 -9.94
N LEU A 1140 -55.19 34.67 -11.21
CA LEU A 1140 -55.64 35.88 -11.94
C LEU A 1140 -56.91 36.52 -11.36
N GLU A 1141 -57.85 35.73 -10.84
CA GLU A 1141 -59.11 36.23 -10.26
C GLU A 1141 -58.97 36.51 -8.77
N ARG A 1142 -58.24 35.66 -8.03
CA ARG A 1142 -58.18 35.74 -6.55
C ARG A 1142 -57.11 36.69 -6.03
N ASP A 1143 -56.02 36.90 -6.78
CA ASP A 1143 -54.94 37.82 -6.42
C ASP A 1143 -54.99 39.14 -7.23
N HIS A 1144 -56.11 39.42 -7.90
CA HIS A 1144 -56.34 40.57 -8.79
C HIS A 1144 -55.95 41.92 -8.17
N GLU A 1145 -56.22 42.14 -6.88
CA GLU A 1145 -55.95 43.42 -6.21
C GLU A 1145 -54.43 43.68 -6.01
N ALA A 1146 -53.67 42.64 -5.69
CA ALA A 1146 -52.20 42.70 -5.61
C ALA A 1146 -51.58 42.82 -7.01
N LEU A 1147 -52.15 42.13 -7.99
CA LEU A 1147 -51.73 42.20 -9.40
C LEU A 1147 -52.01 43.59 -10.01
N GLU A 1148 -53.13 44.24 -9.70
CA GLU A 1148 -53.42 45.63 -10.11
C GLU A 1148 -52.51 46.66 -9.41
N GLN A 1149 -52.14 46.43 -8.14
CA GLN A 1149 -51.16 47.27 -7.44
C GLN A 1149 -49.76 47.14 -8.03
N ILE A 1150 -49.37 45.94 -8.44
CA ILE A 1150 -48.11 45.71 -9.19
C ILE A 1150 -48.19 46.34 -10.59
N ARG A 1151 -49.36 46.29 -11.24
CA ARG A 1151 -49.60 46.86 -12.58
C ARG A 1151 -49.55 48.40 -12.62
N THR A 1152 -49.94 49.06 -11.54
CA THR A 1152 -49.98 50.53 -11.42
C THR A 1152 -48.71 51.13 -10.78
N ASN A 1153 -47.70 50.30 -10.50
CA ASN A 1153 -46.48 50.70 -9.81
C ASN A 1153 -45.55 51.56 -10.73
N PRO A 1154 -45.04 52.73 -10.29
CA PRO A 1154 -44.37 53.70 -11.17
C PRO A 1154 -42.95 53.32 -11.60
N CYS A 1155 -42.42 52.17 -11.15
CA CYS A 1155 -41.14 51.63 -11.61
C CYS A 1155 -41.29 50.96 -13.00
N GLN A 1156 -41.92 51.70 -13.92
CA GLN A 1156 -41.94 51.39 -15.34
C GLN A 1156 -40.94 52.33 -16.00
N ASP A 1157 -39.67 51.96 -15.97
CA ASP A 1157 -38.85 52.03 -17.17
C ASP A 1157 -37.45 51.45 -16.95
N ALA A 1158 -37.00 50.75 -17.99
CA ALA A 1158 -35.66 50.23 -18.20
C ALA A 1158 -35.26 48.90 -17.51
N ALA A 1159 -36.13 47.90 -17.60
CA ALA A 1159 -35.69 46.62 -18.14
C ALA A 1159 -36.89 45.96 -18.82
N LYS A 1160 -36.89 45.94 -20.16
CA LYS A 1160 -37.83 45.14 -20.94
C LYS A 1160 -37.58 43.67 -20.59
N ALA A 1161 -38.26 43.17 -19.56
CA ALA A 1161 -38.59 41.76 -19.52
C ALA A 1161 -39.55 41.57 -20.68
N ALA A 1162 -39.09 40.89 -21.73
CA ALA A 1162 -39.98 40.56 -22.83
C ALA A 1162 -41.14 39.75 -22.23
N VAL A 1163 -42.38 40.21 -22.44
CA VAL A 1163 -43.56 39.35 -22.30
C VAL A 1163 -43.31 38.19 -23.26
N PHE A 1164 -42.88 37.05 -22.73
CA PHE A 1164 -42.62 35.89 -23.55
C PHE A 1164 -43.97 35.30 -23.92
N ASP A 1165 -44.35 35.50 -25.17
CA ASP A 1165 -45.38 34.69 -25.79
C ASP A 1165 -44.93 33.23 -25.67
N HIS A 1166 -45.66 32.45 -24.89
CA HIS A 1166 -45.34 31.05 -24.59
C HIS A 1166 -45.26 30.22 -25.89
N ASP A 1167 -45.98 30.63 -26.94
CA ASP A 1167 -45.92 30.02 -28.27
C ASP A 1167 -44.64 30.42 -29.03
N GLN A 1168 -44.07 31.60 -28.78
CA GLN A 1168 -42.78 32.01 -29.38
C GLN A 1168 -41.55 31.54 -28.59
N LEU A 1169 -41.64 31.44 -27.25
CA LEU A 1169 -40.53 30.98 -26.39
C LEU A 1169 -40.14 29.53 -26.73
N TYR A 1170 -41.13 28.73 -27.12
CA TYR A 1170 -40.99 27.33 -27.50
C TYR A 1170 -41.24 27.06 -29.00
N ALA A 1171 -41.14 28.08 -29.86
CA ALA A 1171 -41.12 27.89 -31.32
C ALA A 1171 -39.71 27.52 -31.82
N GLY A 1172 -39.61 26.96 -33.03
CA GLY A 1172 -38.32 26.69 -33.70
C GLY A 1172 -37.67 25.35 -33.32
N THR A 1173 -36.39 25.16 -33.67
CA THR A 1173 -35.64 23.93 -33.36
C THR A 1173 -35.33 23.83 -31.86
N LEU A 1174 -34.95 22.63 -31.38
CA LEU A 1174 -34.64 22.44 -29.96
C LEU A 1174 -33.54 23.40 -29.50
N GLY A 1175 -32.51 23.60 -30.31
CA GLY A 1175 -31.45 24.54 -30.00
C GLY A 1175 -31.91 26.00 -29.88
N GLU A 1176 -32.83 26.45 -30.74
CA GLU A 1176 -33.38 27.81 -30.68
C GLU A 1176 -34.26 28.02 -29.44
N ARG A 1177 -35.01 26.99 -29.01
CA ARG A 1177 -35.80 27.01 -27.77
C ARG A 1177 -34.90 27.10 -26.54
N VAL A 1178 -33.85 26.27 -26.50
CA VAL A 1178 -32.90 26.26 -25.38
C VAL A 1178 -32.13 27.59 -25.29
N ASP A 1179 -31.61 28.11 -26.41
CA ASP A 1179 -30.88 29.39 -26.40
C ASP A 1179 -31.77 30.56 -25.94
N ARG A 1180 -33.04 30.58 -26.35
CA ARG A 1180 -34.02 31.57 -25.87
C ARG A 1180 -34.25 31.46 -24.37
N VAL A 1181 -34.54 30.27 -23.84
CA VAL A 1181 -34.79 30.08 -22.40
C VAL A 1181 -33.55 30.39 -21.57
N VAL A 1182 -32.37 30.02 -22.05
CA VAL A 1182 -31.11 30.29 -21.34
C VAL A 1182 -30.83 31.79 -21.25
N LYS A 1183 -30.82 32.52 -22.37
CA LYS A 1183 -30.54 33.97 -22.38
C LYS A 1183 -31.61 34.80 -21.68
N SER A 1184 -32.85 34.36 -21.76
CA SER A 1184 -33.99 35.15 -21.32
C SER A 1184 -34.40 34.92 -19.88
N ILE A 1185 -34.15 33.71 -19.35
CA ILE A 1185 -34.64 33.29 -18.04
C ILE A 1185 -33.49 32.87 -17.13
N ILE A 1186 -32.55 32.05 -17.61
CA ILE A 1186 -31.53 31.45 -16.76
C ILE A 1186 -30.33 32.39 -16.53
N GLU A 1187 -29.80 33.01 -17.58
CA GLU A 1187 -28.63 33.91 -17.46
C GLU A 1187 -28.89 35.13 -16.54
N PRO A 1188 -30.04 35.82 -16.59
CA PRO A 1188 -30.33 36.91 -15.66
C PRO A 1188 -30.38 36.48 -14.19
N VAL A 1189 -30.84 35.25 -13.93
CA VAL A 1189 -30.92 34.67 -12.57
C VAL A 1189 -29.52 34.30 -12.06
N LEU A 1190 -28.67 33.74 -12.92
CA LEU A 1190 -27.31 33.35 -12.54
C LEU A 1190 -26.35 34.55 -12.42
N ALA A 1191 -26.60 35.63 -13.17
CA ALA A 1191 -25.74 36.82 -13.19
C ALA A 1191 -25.63 37.51 -11.82
N ASN A 1192 -26.68 37.48 -10.99
CA ASN A 1192 -26.66 38.03 -9.64
C ASN A 1192 -25.74 37.27 -8.66
N ASP A 1193 -25.45 35.99 -8.95
CA ASP A 1193 -24.60 35.12 -8.12
C ASP A 1193 -23.18 34.91 -8.73
N GLY A 1194 -22.81 35.68 -9.75
CA GLY A 1194 -21.51 35.56 -10.44
C GLY A 1194 -21.35 34.25 -11.24
N GLY A 1195 -22.47 33.59 -11.55
CA GLY A 1195 -22.55 32.35 -12.33
C GLY A 1195 -23.01 32.58 -13.76
N LYS A 1196 -22.70 31.61 -14.64
CA LYS A 1196 -23.05 31.58 -16.06
C LYS A 1196 -23.31 30.13 -16.48
N LEU A 1197 -24.21 29.93 -17.45
CA LEU A 1197 -24.43 28.64 -18.09
C LEU A 1197 -23.90 28.66 -19.52
N ASP A 1198 -22.92 27.82 -19.82
CA ASP A 1198 -22.48 27.56 -21.19
C ASP A 1198 -23.18 26.30 -21.74
N ILE A 1199 -23.83 26.41 -22.89
CA ILE A 1199 -24.31 25.24 -23.64
C ILE A 1199 -23.16 24.69 -24.49
N LEU A 1200 -22.76 23.46 -24.21
CA LEU A 1200 -21.64 22.78 -24.86
C LEU A 1200 -22.08 22.04 -26.13
N ALA A 1201 -23.17 21.28 -26.06
CA ALA A 1201 -23.73 20.56 -27.21
C ALA A 1201 -25.22 20.27 -27.00
N ILE A 1202 -25.96 20.14 -28.10
CA ILE A 1202 -27.38 19.77 -28.10
C ILE A 1202 -27.53 18.62 -29.09
N ASP A 1203 -27.89 17.44 -28.60
CA ASP A 1203 -28.26 16.31 -29.45
C ASP A 1203 -29.78 16.31 -29.62
N GLU A 1204 -30.24 16.87 -30.75
CA GLU A 1204 -31.67 16.99 -31.03
C GLU A 1204 -32.35 15.63 -31.30
N SER A 1205 -31.59 14.60 -31.67
CA SER A 1205 -32.14 13.28 -32.04
C SER A 1205 -32.67 12.52 -30.81
N VAL A 1206 -32.00 12.65 -29.67
CA VAL A 1206 -32.37 12.01 -28.40
C VAL A 1206 -32.81 13.02 -27.33
N GLY A 1207 -32.73 14.32 -27.62
CA GLY A 1207 -33.13 15.39 -26.71
C GLY A 1207 -32.18 15.57 -25.51
N GLU A 1208 -30.88 15.32 -25.71
CA GLU A 1208 -29.87 15.45 -24.65
C GLU A 1208 -29.13 16.79 -24.76
N LEU A 1209 -29.10 17.54 -23.67
CA LEU A 1209 -28.48 18.86 -23.58
C LEU A 1209 -27.23 18.81 -22.71
N HIS A 1210 -26.06 19.06 -23.29
CA HIS A 1210 -24.81 19.13 -22.55
C HIS A 1210 -24.48 20.56 -22.15
N VAL A 1211 -24.35 20.80 -20.86
CA VAL A 1211 -24.14 22.15 -20.31
C VAL A 1211 -22.96 22.21 -19.36
N ARG A 1212 -22.43 23.40 -19.15
CA ARG A 1212 -21.36 23.68 -18.19
C ARG A 1212 -21.66 24.96 -17.44
N PHE A 1213 -21.69 24.88 -16.11
CA PHE A 1213 -21.73 26.06 -15.25
C PHE A 1213 -20.34 26.71 -15.16
N VAL A 1214 -20.27 28.03 -15.26
CA VAL A 1214 -19.04 28.85 -15.21
C VAL A 1214 -19.24 29.97 -14.19
N GLY A 1215 -18.30 30.21 -13.29
CA GLY A 1215 -18.43 31.19 -12.21
C GLY A 1215 -17.32 31.07 -11.17
N SER A 1216 -17.26 32.00 -10.21
CA SER A 1216 -16.17 32.17 -9.22
C SER A 1216 -15.87 30.93 -8.36
N CYS A 1217 -16.77 29.93 -8.35
CA CYS A 1217 -16.60 28.64 -7.69
C CYS A 1217 -17.02 27.45 -8.58
N ALA A 1218 -16.78 27.49 -9.90
CA ALA A 1218 -17.27 26.50 -10.88
C ALA A 1218 -16.91 25.01 -10.62
N ASN A 1219 -15.97 24.73 -9.71
CA ASN A 1219 -15.59 23.37 -9.28
C ASN A 1219 -16.00 23.04 -7.83
N CYS A 1220 -16.73 23.93 -7.15
CA CYS A 1220 -17.27 23.68 -5.82
C CYS A 1220 -18.55 22.84 -5.94
N PRO A 1221 -18.62 21.65 -5.31
CA PRO A 1221 -19.80 20.78 -5.35
C PRO A 1221 -21.09 21.48 -4.91
N TYR A 1222 -20.99 22.45 -3.99
CA TYR A 1222 -22.13 23.16 -3.42
C TYR A 1222 -22.73 24.20 -4.39
N SER A 1223 -21.87 24.95 -5.08
CA SER A 1223 -22.27 25.89 -6.12
C SER A 1223 -22.82 25.15 -7.35
N LEU A 1224 -22.22 24.00 -7.69
CA LEU A 1224 -22.73 23.11 -8.73
C LEU A 1224 -24.11 22.52 -8.38
N LEU A 1225 -24.32 22.08 -7.15
CA LEU A 1225 -25.62 21.55 -6.71
C LEU A 1225 -26.70 22.63 -6.69
N SER A 1226 -26.42 23.85 -6.22
CA SER A 1226 -27.42 24.92 -6.20
C SER A 1226 -27.76 25.38 -7.63
N MET A 1227 -26.76 25.56 -8.49
CA MET A 1227 -26.97 25.91 -9.89
C MET A 1227 -27.68 24.78 -10.64
N GLU A 1228 -27.34 23.52 -10.39
CA GLU A 1228 -28.04 22.38 -11.00
C GLU A 1228 -29.49 22.28 -10.51
N GLN A 1229 -29.78 22.53 -9.22
CA GLN A 1229 -31.13 22.53 -8.68
C GLN A 1229 -32.01 23.66 -9.24
N ILE A 1230 -31.44 24.79 -9.62
CA ILE A 1230 -32.19 25.93 -10.19
C ILE A 1230 -32.33 25.79 -11.71
N VAL A 1231 -31.25 25.40 -12.39
CA VAL A 1231 -31.15 25.47 -13.85
C VAL A 1231 -31.63 24.19 -14.53
N LYS A 1232 -31.32 23.02 -13.96
CA LYS A 1232 -31.68 21.74 -14.58
C LYS A 1232 -33.18 21.53 -14.68
N PRO A 1233 -34.01 21.83 -13.65
CA PRO A 1233 -35.46 21.72 -13.79
C PRO A 1233 -36.00 22.66 -14.87
N THR A 1234 -35.49 23.89 -14.93
CA THR A 1234 -35.89 24.90 -15.92
C THR A 1234 -35.53 24.51 -17.36
N LEU A 1235 -34.37 23.87 -17.58
CA LEU A 1235 -34.01 23.33 -18.89
C LEU A 1235 -34.84 22.10 -19.27
N LEU A 1236 -35.25 21.28 -18.29
CA LEU A 1236 -36.08 20.11 -18.51
C LEU A 1236 -37.56 20.45 -18.80
N THR A 1237 -38.02 21.67 -18.53
CA THR A 1237 -39.37 22.11 -18.96
C THR A 1237 -39.43 22.48 -20.45
N ILE A 1238 -38.28 22.60 -21.13
CA ILE A 1238 -38.22 22.95 -22.55
C ILE A 1238 -38.66 21.75 -23.40
N PRO A 1239 -39.72 21.87 -24.22
CA PRO A 1239 -40.20 20.78 -25.06
C PRO A 1239 -39.08 20.24 -25.98
N GLY A 1240 -38.81 18.95 -25.86
CA GLY A 1240 -37.76 18.24 -26.60
C GLY A 1240 -36.47 18.00 -25.82
N VAL A 1241 -36.26 18.65 -24.65
CA VAL A 1241 -35.16 18.29 -23.74
C VAL A 1241 -35.61 17.14 -22.84
N ARG A 1242 -35.02 15.95 -23.03
CA ARG A 1242 -35.27 14.76 -22.21
C ARG A 1242 -34.26 14.60 -21.09
N ARG A 1243 -33.04 15.07 -21.31
CA ARG A 1243 -31.94 14.90 -20.37
C ARG A 1243 -30.99 16.08 -20.46
N VAL A 1244 -30.55 16.57 -19.30
CA VAL A 1244 -29.53 17.61 -19.19
C VAL A 1244 -28.33 17.01 -18.48
N VAL A 1245 -27.16 17.07 -19.12
CA VAL A 1245 -25.92 16.47 -18.62
C VAL A 1245 -24.88 17.55 -18.43
N HIS A 1246 -24.47 17.77 -17.18
CA HIS A 1246 -23.39 18.69 -16.87
C HIS A 1246 -22.02 18.07 -17.21
N ARG A 1247 -21.13 18.85 -17.83
CA ARG A 1247 -19.75 18.45 -18.16
C ARG A 1247 -18.76 19.52 -17.69
N ALA A 1248 -18.15 19.28 -16.54
CA ALA A 1248 -17.26 20.25 -15.88
C ALA A 1248 -15.99 20.62 -16.68
N LYS A 1249 -15.41 19.68 -17.46
CA LYS A 1249 -14.09 19.85 -18.11
C LYS A 1249 -14.07 19.81 -19.64
N ALA A 1250 -15.21 19.57 -20.30
CA ALA A 1250 -15.25 19.40 -21.76
C ALA A 1250 -15.21 20.74 -22.51
N ARG A 1251 -14.41 20.83 -23.60
CA ARG A 1251 -14.42 22.00 -24.51
C ARG A 1251 -15.49 21.79 -25.61
N LYS A 1252 -16.11 22.89 -26.06
CA LYS A 1252 -17.16 22.87 -27.11
C LYS A 1252 -16.73 22.14 -28.39
N ALA A 1253 -15.44 22.20 -28.74
CA ALA A 1253 -14.86 21.53 -29.91
C ALA A 1253 -14.71 19.99 -29.76
N GLU A 1254 -14.51 19.46 -28.55
CA GLU A 1254 -14.37 18.01 -28.31
C GLU A 1254 -15.70 17.28 -28.48
N LEU A 1255 -16.81 17.92 -28.11
CA LEU A 1255 -18.14 17.34 -28.26
C LEU A 1255 -18.68 17.46 -29.69
N ALA A 1256 -18.32 18.51 -30.44
CA ALA A 1256 -18.74 18.68 -31.83
C ALA A 1256 -18.24 17.55 -32.77
N LEU A 1257 -17.11 16.90 -32.45
CA LEU A 1257 -16.58 15.74 -33.18
C LEU A 1257 -17.41 14.46 -32.99
N ASN A 1258 -18.10 14.33 -31.85
CA ASN A 1258 -18.92 13.14 -31.53
C ASN A 1258 -20.31 13.17 -32.18
N PHE A 1259 -20.78 14.34 -32.62
CA PHE A 1259 -22.09 14.54 -33.24
C PHE A 1259 -22.03 14.83 -34.75
N ALA A 1260 -20.84 14.85 -35.35
CA ALA A 1260 -20.70 14.96 -36.80
C ALA A 1260 -20.83 13.55 -37.41
N GLU A 1261 -21.96 13.28 -38.10
CA GLU A 1261 -22.26 11.98 -38.72
C GLU A 1261 -21.26 11.55 -39.82
N ASP A 1262 -20.29 12.39 -40.21
CA ASP A 1262 -19.32 12.15 -41.29
C ASP A 1262 -17.84 12.42 -40.92
N ALA A 1263 -17.37 12.06 -39.72
CA ALA A 1263 -15.95 12.14 -39.39
C ALA A 1263 -15.18 10.87 -39.84
N SER A 1264 -14.11 11.06 -40.63
CA SER A 1264 -13.36 9.96 -41.26
C SER A 1264 -12.67 9.01 -40.25
N PRO A 1265 -12.32 7.77 -40.66
CA PRO A 1265 -11.81 6.72 -39.76
C PRO A 1265 -10.57 7.11 -38.95
N MET A 1266 -9.81 8.11 -39.41
CA MET A 1266 -8.60 8.57 -38.74
C MET A 1266 -8.88 9.36 -37.45
N ALA A 1267 -10.09 9.91 -37.27
CA ALA A 1267 -10.48 10.66 -36.09
C ALA A 1267 -11.00 9.77 -34.93
N GLN A 1268 -11.41 8.53 -35.21
CA GLN A 1268 -11.86 7.58 -34.16
C GLN A 1268 -10.70 6.87 -33.45
N THR A 1269 -9.47 6.99 -33.98
CA THR A 1269 -8.28 6.30 -33.46
C THR A 1269 -7.42 7.18 -32.55
N LEU A 1270 -7.67 8.50 -32.53
CA LEU A 1270 -7.08 9.48 -31.60
C LEU A 1270 -8.03 9.72 -30.44
#